data_AF-A0A3D3QKS2-F1
#
_entry.id   AF-A0A3D3QKS2-F1
#
_cell.length_a   1.000
_cell.length_b   1.000
_cell.length_c   1.000
_cell.angle_alpha   90.00
_cell.angle_beta   90.00
_cell.angle_gamma   90.00
#
_symmetry.space_group_name_H-M   'P 1'
#
loop_
_entity.id
_entity.type
_entity.pdbx_description
1 polymer ?
#
loop_
_entity_poly.entity_id
_entity_poly.type
_entity_poly.pdbx_seq_one_letter_code
_entity_poly.pdbx_strand_id
1 'polypeptide(L)'
;EQYETLRSWVVTYLDAEAHANAGDPGRVVMRRLTNVEFDRTVRDLTGIDFRPTREFPEDSAAGEGFTNTGESMVMSPALIDKYLDVAQELASQAVLLPDGFRFSAGGNRPDWSEEPLDKIREIYNSDTQEYHFREKWGTVNLTPYCRTLIQQRERLRSDSAQVDVVAKEAGLNQYYLRHLTSLVSDETQSELLAEIQKRLAEAATLTDETAIDSEATAIANAIHTWRDQLWNIDPVGQLFNQGQQPQSPLTQSQEFRLELKPSGNEGARFSLVTRSGGDGPQADKVHWKNAGIEGPEGSSPIALRDVRAHVARLNTFRRDTLASVEEYLNAIAASSQKEEFTPIPELAKAHGVNELLLRAWSDFLDISLTRGMGITGLITEKATRIAGRDSVSGWSANPPNVVANMSHDQTVTIPGITRPRTVHVHPDPQNDVAVGWRSLFTGHVRVEASVESVAGGGNGVTWKLTLQRGTRIEQLASGHIDALGSIRPPAINDLQVSAGDVVSLVIGAHDGNHSGDQTQVNLLITEQSNELRSWNLAADIAGDILAGNPHVDSFGHPDVWYFYLPNQDSKRTDVLPDGSLLARWRQAVESGKLEDAARLSAEVSVLFQSGPTEATPESDRKLYSETFSSQSAFFRRFDYATLAQIAPDLGDDTQDSPWGIDPAGFAGDGNGTLVVNAPNVTNIAIPTDIATGRTLVVTGEIAKSATGRVQLEVVAGKKDAVDSLAPGLPIFISDESVARQQFEDALADFRELFPRIMCCRSVVPGHFVNTITLQKLHREDEHLMRLMMGDEERAHLDKLWAEVLYISRDAIETLEYYPLFVEFSTQGTDTHEFIPLEPGIRERASALEELLQETEPVHLNALIQFAARAFRRPITEFEERALLAMYADLRAEEETHDAAFRGVLSRVFISPAFLYRIEEPVSGEEDGAVNDWELATRMSYFLWSTMPDEKLIATAAAGRLGEPDTLVAEARRMLGNERVRGLATEFACQWLHVRGFDSFDEKNERQYPGFADIRDDMYEETIRFFEDLFRRDGSVLEILDADHTFLNETLAAHYGIEGITGDEWRRVDEMKQKSRGGVLGMATVLAKQSGATRTSPVLRGNWIVETLLGEKLPNPPATVPELPDALSREGLTVRQMTERHVSEESCSNCHVRIDPFGFALESFDAIGRYRTEDLIGQPVDTLAQLRDGTRFTGIDGLRSYLVNQRRNDFLEQLCRKLLGFALGRTVELSDQPLVDAMVKNLTENDFKFSAAVETILHSKQFRFHRGLESTHEESL
;
A
#
# COMPACT_ATOMS: atom_id res chain seq x y z
N GLU A 1 65.38 -51.22 -21.75
CA GLU A 1 66.69 -50.56 -21.52
C GLU A 1 66.83 -49.24 -22.28
N GLN A 2 66.81 -49.23 -23.62
CA GLN A 2 66.88 -47.98 -24.41
C GLN A 2 65.73 -47.00 -24.11
N TYR A 3 64.49 -47.51 -23.99
CA TYR A 3 63.33 -46.70 -23.59
C TYR A 3 63.52 -46.03 -22.22
N GLU A 4 63.95 -46.78 -21.21
CA GLU A 4 64.20 -46.25 -19.86
C GLU A 4 65.36 -45.25 -19.84
N THR A 5 66.39 -45.48 -20.65
CA THR A 5 67.51 -44.54 -20.78
C THR A 5 67.05 -43.22 -21.40
N LEU A 6 66.28 -43.28 -22.50
CA LEU A 6 65.73 -42.09 -23.15
C LEU A 6 64.77 -41.35 -22.23
N ARG A 7 63.85 -42.06 -21.56
CA ARG A 7 62.91 -41.48 -20.59
C ARG A 7 63.66 -40.78 -19.47
N SER A 8 64.66 -41.44 -18.87
CA SER A 8 65.48 -40.85 -17.80
C SER A 8 66.23 -39.61 -18.26
N TRP A 9 66.79 -39.60 -19.48
CA TRP A 9 67.43 -38.41 -20.06
C TRP A 9 66.44 -37.27 -20.27
N VAL A 10 65.26 -37.54 -20.85
CA VAL A 10 64.20 -36.52 -21.07
C VAL A 10 63.76 -35.92 -19.74
N VAL A 11 63.45 -36.75 -18.73
CA VAL A 11 63.05 -36.28 -17.39
C VAL A 11 64.14 -35.42 -16.78
N THR A 12 65.40 -35.89 -16.80
CA THR A 12 66.53 -35.13 -16.25
C THR A 12 66.73 -33.78 -16.95
N TYR A 13 66.53 -33.73 -18.27
CA TYR A 13 66.61 -32.49 -19.04
C TYR A 13 65.48 -31.52 -18.70
N LEU A 14 64.23 -32.02 -18.66
CA LEU A 14 63.07 -31.21 -18.31
C LEU A 14 63.15 -30.68 -16.87
N ASP A 15 63.62 -31.51 -15.93
CA ASP A 15 63.84 -31.09 -14.55
C ASP A 15 64.91 -29.99 -14.47
N ALA A 16 66.02 -30.14 -15.20
CA ALA A 16 67.07 -29.12 -15.25
C ALA A 16 66.55 -27.80 -15.83
N GLU A 17 65.72 -27.85 -16.87
CA GLU A 17 65.13 -26.67 -17.52
C GLU A 17 64.08 -25.99 -16.64
N ALA A 18 63.25 -26.78 -15.96
CA ALA A 18 62.29 -26.29 -14.97
C ALA A 18 62.98 -25.53 -13.83
N HIS A 19 64.12 -26.06 -13.34
CA HIS A 19 64.89 -25.41 -12.27
C HIS A 19 65.66 -24.18 -12.75
N ALA A 20 66.16 -24.19 -13.99
CA ALA A 20 66.89 -23.06 -14.57
C ALA A 20 66.00 -21.81 -14.72
N ASN A 21 64.73 -22.02 -15.04
CA ASN A 21 63.74 -20.95 -15.23
C ASN A 21 62.76 -20.82 -14.05
N ALA A 22 63.07 -21.42 -12.89
CA ALA A 22 62.17 -21.46 -11.75
C ALA A 22 61.82 -20.06 -11.22
N GLY A 23 60.55 -19.86 -10.85
CA GLY A 23 60.08 -18.60 -10.29
C GLY A 23 59.81 -17.51 -11.33
N ASP A 24 59.73 -17.88 -12.61
CA ASP A 24 59.29 -16.99 -13.68
C ASP A 24 57.80 -16.61 -13.48
N PRO A 25 57.49 -15.32 -13.26
CA PRO A 25 56.12 -14.89 -13.04
C PRO A 25 55.18 -14.99 -14.23
N GLY A 26 55.72 -15.19 -15.44
CA GLY A 26 54.91 -15.18 -16.66
C GLY A 26 54.57 -13.76 -17.13
N ARG A 27 54.12 -13.67 -18.39
CA ARG A 27 53.67 -12.41 -18.98
C ARG A 27 52.32 -11.98 -18.42
N VAL A 28 52.12 -10.67 -18.33
CA VAL A 28 50.78 -10.12 -18.04
C VAL A 28 49.88 -10.36 -19.24
N VAL A 29 48.79 -11.09 -19.02
CA VAL A 29 47.74 -11.32 -20.01
C VAL A 29 46.53 -10.49 -19.62
N MET A 30 45.84 -9.89 -20.58
CA MET A 30 44.56 -9.22 -20.29
C MET A 30 43.51 -10.26 -19.89
N ARG A 31 42.99 -10.15 -18.67
CA ARG A 31 41.98 -11.08 -18.13
C ARG A 31 40.65 -10.38 -17.97
N ARG A 32 39.68 -10.70 -18.82
CA ARG A 32 38.28 -10.26 -18.63
C ARG A 32 37.72 -10.92 -17.36
N LEU A 33 36.74 -10.30 -16.72
CA LEU A 33 35.89 -11.03 -15.79
C LEU A 33 35.12 -12.11 -16.55
N THR A 34 35.17 -13.36 -16.07
CA THR A 34 34.23 -14.40 -16.53
C THR A 34 32.79 -13.96 -16.28
N ASN A 35 31.82 -14.61 -16.91
CA ASN A 35 30.40 -14.29 -16.75
C ASN A 35 29.97 -14.36 -15.27
N VAL A 36 30.43 -15.38 -14.53
CA VAL A 36 30.16 -15.52 -13.09
C VAL A 36 30.89 -14.47 -12.26
N GLU A 37 32.16 -14.18 -12.56
CA GLU A 37 32.90 -13.13 -11.86
C GLU A 37 32.26 -11.75 -12.07
N PHE A 38 31.73 -11.49 -13.27
CA PHE A 38 30.98 -10.27 -13.57
C PHE A 38 29.70 -10.19 -12.75
N ASP A 39 28.86 -11.23 -12.79
CA ASP A 39 27.60 -11.29 -12.02
C ASP A 39 27.84 -11.09 -10.52
N ARG A 40 28.83 -11.78 -9.95
CA ARG A 40 29.18 -11.65 -8.52
C ARG A 40 29.73 -10.27 -8.19
N THR A 41 30.56 -9.71 -9.08
CA THR A 41 31.09 -8.35 -8.89
C THR A 41 29.97 -7.32 -8.91
N VAL A 42 29.02 -7.43 -9.85
CA VAL A 42 27.84 -6.56 -9.90
C VAL A 42 27.02 -6.72 -8.62
N ARG A 43 26.72 -7.95 -8.21
CA ARG A 43 25.98 -8.21 -6.96
C ARG A 43 26.65 -7.60 -5.73
N ASP A 44 27.97 -7.73 -5.60
CA ASP A 44 28.70 -7.18 -4.46
C ASP A 44 28.86 -5.64 -4.53
N LEU A 45 28.79 -5.04 -5.73
CA LEU A 45 28.74 -3.58 -5.92
C LEU A 45 27.36 -2.99 -5.60
N THR A 46 26.29 -3.64 -6.06
CA THR A 46 24.92 -3.11 -6.03
C THR A 46 24.09 -3.62 -4.86
N GLY A 47 24.46 -4.76 -4.27
CA GLY A 47 23.67 -5.48 -3.27
C GLY A 47 22.56 -6.37 -3.84
N ILE A 48 22.41 -6.46 -5.17
CA ILE A 48 21.30 -7.15 -5.84
C ILE A 48 21.83 -8.17 -6.86
N ASP A 49 21.30 -9.40 -6.83
CA ASP A 49 21.66 -10.48 -7.78
C ASP A 49 20.90 -10.33 -9.11
N PHE A 50 21.36 -9.42 -9.96
CA PHE A 50 20.74 -9.14 -11.28
C PHE A 50 20.98 -10.23 -12.34
N ARG A 51 22.03 -11.06 -12.18
CA ARG A 51 22.51 -12.05 -13.18
C ARG A 51 22.51 -11.55 -14.64
N PRO A 52 23.16 -10.39 -14.91
CA PRO A 52 23.11 -9.77 -16.22
C PRO A 52 23.73 -10.61 -17.35
N THR A 53 24.63 -11.55 -17.04
CA THR A 53 25.34 -12.33 -18.08
C THR A 53 24.57 -13.55 -18.61
N ARG A 54 23.30 -13.73 -18.23
CA ARG A 54 22.47 -14.88 -18.66
C ARG A 54 22.37 -15.08 -20.18
N GLU A 55 22.53 -14.02 -20.97
CA GLU A 55 22.49 -14.06 -22.45
C GLU A 55 23.89 -14.00 -23.08
N PHE A 56 24.95 -14.03 -22.28
CA PHE A 56 26.31 -13.98 -22.80
C PHE A 56 26.71 -15.35 -23.34
N PRO A 57 27.59 -15.41 -24.36
CA PRO A 57 28.25 -16.65 -24.73
C PRO A 57 28.96 -17.30 -23.53
N GLU A 58 28.97 -18.62 -23.48
CA GLU A 58 29.70 -19.37 -22.45
C GLU A 58 31.21 -19.09 -22.53
N ASP A 59 31.85 -18.97 -21.36
CA ASP A 59 33.29 -18.81 -21.27
C ASP A 59 34.03 -20.10 -21.67
N SER A 60 35.03 -19.98 -22.53
CA SER A 60 35.88 -21.10 -22.93
C SER A 60 36.90 -21.45 -21.85
N ALA A 61 36.96 -22.71 -21.45
CA ALA A 61 38.00 -23.23 -20.58
C ALA A 61 39.31 -23.49 -21.35
N ALA A 62 40.45 -23.19 -20.74
CA ALA A 62 41.78 -23.45 -21.29
C ALA A 62 42.80 -23.80 -20.19
N GLY A 63 44.05 -24.01 -20.58
CA GLY A 63 45.15 -24.34 -19.69
C GLY A 63 44.85 -25.58 -18.85
N GLU A 64 44.72 -25.37 -17.53
CA GLU A 64 44.40 -26.42 -16.58
C GLU A 64 42.91 -26.79 -16.52
N GLY A 65 42.08 -26.30 -17.45
CA GLY A 65 40.66 -26.66 -17.58
C GLY A 65 39.71 -25.64 -16.94
N PHE A 66 40.15 -24.39 -16.77
CA PHE A 66 39.37 -23.35 -16.10
C PHE A 66 38.98 -22.22 -17.05
N THR A 67 37.77 -21.69 -16.86
CA THR A 67 37.26 -20.56 -17.62
C THR A 67 37.93 -19.24 -17.27
N ASN A 68 38.67 -19.16 -16.14
CA ASN A 68 39.35 -17.95 -15.70
C ASN A 68 40.76 -17.75 -16.33
N THR A 69 41.12 -18.59 -17.31
CA THR A 69 42.40 -18.56 -18.02
C THR A 69 42.43 -17.42 -19.04
N GLY A 70 43.35 -16.46 -18.87
CA GLY A 70 43.39 -15.24 -19.70
C GLY A 70 43.55 -15.48 -21.21
N GLU A 71 44.30 -16.50 -21.59
CA GLU A 71 44.59 -16.83 -23.01
C GLU A 71 43.35 -17.21 -23.82
N SER A 72 42.27 -17.69 -23.18
CA SER A 72 41.02 -18.06 -23.85
C SER A 72 39.93 -16.99 -23.80
N MET A 73 40.17 -15.86 -23.11
CA MET A 73 39.17 -14.80 -22.90
C MET A 73 39.14 -13.80 -24.05
N VAL A 74 38.60 -14.21 -25.19
CA VAL A 74 38.48 -13.35 -26.37
C VAL A 74 37.25 -12.44 -26.28
N MET A 75 37.44 -11.14 -26.53
CA MET A 75 36.35 -10.17 -26.67
C MET A 75 35.84 -10.15 -28.12
N SER A 76 34.64 -10.67 -28.36
CA SER A 76 33.98 -10.59 -29.68
C SER A 76 33.14 -9.31 -29.81
N PRO A 77 32.88 -8.81 -31.04
CA PRO A 77 31.99 -7.67 -31.24
C PRO A 77 30.60 -7.86 -30.62
N ALA A 78 30.01 -9.06 -30.77
CA ALA A 78 28.71 -9.39 -30.20
C ALA A 78 28.71 -9.34 -28.65
N LEU A 79 29.82 -9.72 -28.02
CA LEU A 79 29.96 -9.63 -26.57
C LEU A 79 30.07 -8.17 -26.08
N ILE A 80 30.71 -7.29 -26.86
CA ILE A 80 30.79 -5.85 -26.55
C ILE A 80 29.38 -5.22 -26.57
N ASP A 81 28.57 -5.55 -27.57
CA ASP A 81 27.19 -5.07 -27.65
C ASP A 81 26.37 -5.54 -26.43
N LYS A 82 26.50 -6.82 -26.06
CA LYS A 82 25.87 -7.37 -24.85
C LYS A 82 26.30 -6.67 -23.56
N TYR A 83 27.56 -6.27 -23.44
CA TYR A 83 28.02 -5.48 -22.31
C TYR A 83 27.42 -4.09 -22.25
N LEU A 84 27.24 -3.43 -23.40
CA LEU A 84 26.60 -2.13 -23.47
C LEU A 84 25.13 -2.20 -23.05
N ASP A 85 24.39 -3.19 -23.57
CA ASP A 85 22.99 -3.43 -23.21
C ASP A 85 22.84 -3.64 -21.69
N VAL A 86 23.67 -4.52 -21.13
CA VAL A 86 23.70 -4.78 -19.68
C VAL A 86 24.07 -3.53 -18.88
N ALA A 87 25.04 -2.74 -19.33
CA ALA A 87 25.45 -1.53 -18.63
C ALA A 87 24.36 -0.46 -18.60
N GLN A 88 23.54 -0.38 -19.66
CA GLN A 88 22.36 0.49 -19.70
C GLN A 88 21.25 -0.05 -18.79
N GLU A 89 21.00 -1.37 -18.83
CA GLU A 89 20.04 -2.03 -17.95
C GLU A 89 20.40 -1.81 -16.48
N LEU A 90 21.64 -2.10 -16.06
CA LEU A 90 22.10 -1.89 -14.69
C LEU A 90 22.03 -0.42 -14.27
N ALA A 91 22.43 0.52 -15.14
CA ALA A 91 22.35 1.94 -14.82
C ALA A 91 20.90 2.43 -14.69
N SER A 92 19.95 1.85 -15.44
CA SER A 92 18.53 2.18 -15.31
C SER A 92 17.96 1.84 -13.92
N GLN A 93 18.55 0.87 -13.21
CA GLN A 93 18.17 0.46 -11.86
C GLN A 93 18.73 1.38 -10.76
N ALA A 94 19.53 2.40 -11.12
CA ALA A 94 20.04 3.37 -10.15
C ALA A 94 18.96 4.36 -9.72
N VAL A 95 18.77 4.46 -8.40
CA VAL A 95 17.84 5.36 -7.73
C VAL A 95 18.66 6.44 -7.01
N LEU A 96 18.50 7.69 -7.44
CA LEU A 96 19.13 8.84 -6.81
C LEU A 96 18.40 9.20 -5.51
N LEU A 97 19.16 9.54 -4.48
CA LEU A 97 18.69 9.82 -3.12
C LEU A 97 19.35 11.10 -2.58
N PRO A 98 18.79 11.77 -1.56
CA PRO A 98 19.39 12.98 -1.01
C PRO A 98 20.86 12.84 -0.57
N ASP A 99 21.28 11.66 -0.14
CA ASP A 99 22.63 11.36 0.36
C ASP A 99 23.50 10.56 -0.62
N GLY A 100 23.06 10.37 -1.87
CA GLY A 100 23.81 9.63 -2.88
C GLY A 100 22.91 8.84 -3.83
N PHE A 101 23.19 7.56 -4.02
CA PHE A 101 22.34 6.69 -4.83
C PHE A 101 22.46 5.24 -4.38
N ARG A 102 21.46 4.44 -4.75
CA ARG A 102 21.45 2.99 -4.56
C ARG A 102 20.93 2.30 -5.82
N PHE A 103 20.98 0.99 -5.83
CA PHE A 103 20.29 0.18 -6.84
C PHE A 103 18.97 -0.33 -6.27
N SER A 104 18.01 -0.57 -7.16
CA SER A 104 16.69 -1.11 -6.87
C SER A 104 16.42 -2.32 -7.76
N ALA A 105 15.56 -3.25 -7.30
CA ALA A 105 15.05 -4.33 -8.15
C ALA A 105 13.81 -3.89 -8.95
N GLY A 106 13.09 -2.88 -8.47
CA GLY A 106 11.98 -2.24 -9.18
C GLY A 106 12.43 -1.47 -10.41
N GLY A 107 11.61 -1.45 -11.47
CA GLY A 107 12.00 -0.92 -12.78
C GLY A 107 11.55 0.51 -13.06
N ASN A 108 10.82 1.13 -12.14
CA ASN A 108 10.26 2.47 -12.31
C ASN A 108 10.14 3.22 -10.98
N ARG A 109 9.93 4.54 -11.06
CA ARG A 109 9.83 5.44 -9.90
C ARG A 109 8.75 5.04 -8.87
N PRO A 110 7.53 4.63 -9.26
CA PRO A 110 6.57 4.05 -8.34
C PRO A 110 7.14 2.89 -7.52
N ASP A 111 7.74 1.88 -8.17
CA ASP A 111 8.34 0.74 -7.47
C ASP A 111 9.43 1.20 -6.49
N TRP A 112 10.29 2.14 -6.90
CA TRP A 112 11.36 2.69 -6.07
C TRP A 112 10.86 3.43 -4.84
N SER A 113 9.68 4.07 -4.94
CA SER A 113 9.06 4.79 -3.83
C SER A 113 8.36 3.82 -2.88
N GLU A 114 7.79 2.72 -3.38
CA GLU A 114 7.14 1.70 -2.56
C GLU A 114 8.13 0.94 -1.65
N GLU A 115 9.37 0.71 -2.08
CA GLU A 115 10.39 0.03 -1.25
C GLU A 115 10.64 0.69 0.13
N PRO A 116 10.95 2.00 0.25
CA PRO A 116 11.04 2.67 1.54
C PRO A 116 9.67 2.86 2.21
N LEU A 117 8.57 2.96 1.46
CA LEU A 117 7.22 3.00 2.03
C LEU A 117 6.87 1.72 2.78
N ASP A 118 7.23 0.55 2.26
CA ASP A 118 7.00 -0.73 2.93
C ASP A 118 7.74 -0.81 4.26
N LYS A 119 8.99 -0.32 4.32
CA LYS A 119 9.74 -0.21 5.59
C LYS A 119 9.07 0.75 6.57
N ILE A 120 8.54 1.88 6.10
CA ILE A 120 7.77 2.81 6.93
C ILE A 120 6.51 2.13 7.47
N ARG A 121 5.79 1.38 6.62
CA ARG A 121 4.58 0.63 7.02
C ARG A 121 4.91 -0.44 8.06
N GLU A 122 6.04 -1.14 7.92
CA GLU A 122 6.54 -2.10 8.92
C GLU A 122 6.80 -1.42 10.27
N ILE A 123 7.51 -0.28 10.28
CA ILE A 123 7.76 0.53 11.49
C ILE A 123 6.46 1.01 12.13
N TYR A 124 5.48 1.43 11.33
CA TYR A 124 4.19 1.87 11.85
C TYR A 124 3.37 0.73 12.42
N ASN A 125 3.54 -0.49 11.92
CA ASN A 125 2.81 -1.67 12.36
C ASN A 125 3.42 -2.34 13.61
N SER A 126 4.73 -2.24 13.85
CA SER A 126 5.41 -2.95 14.96
C SER A 126 4.93 -2.56 16.35
N ASP A 127 4.60 -1.28 16.56
CA ASP A 127 4.34 -0.70 17.88
C ASP A 127 2.92 -0.17 18.09
N THR A 128 2.03 -0.34 17.10
CA THR A 128 0.64 0.15 17.17
C THR A 128 -0.36 -0.99 16.99
N GLN A 129 -1.62 -0.80 17.41
CA GLN A 129 -2.74 -1.70 17.12
C GLN A 129 -3.72 -1.05 16.14
N GLU A 130 -4.45 -1.89 15.39
CA GLU A 130 -5.48 -1.45 14.45
C GLU A 130 -6.65 -0.76 15.17
N TYR A 131 -7.01 0.43 14.70
CA TYR A 131 -8.20 1.14 15.17
C TYR A 131 -9.41 0.82 14.29
N HIS A 132 -10.48 0.28 14.87
CA HIS A 132 -11.66 -0.22 14.16
C HIS A 132 -12.55 0.84 13.48
N PHE A 133 -12.18 2.12 13.49
CA PHE A 133 -12.81 3.12 12.63
C PHE A 133 -11.92 3.36 11.39
N ARG A 134 -12.25 2.65 10.29
CA ARG A 134 -11.52 2.65 9.00
C ARG A 134 -10.04 2.23 9.14
N GLU A 135 -9.78 0.92 9.15
CA GLU A 135 -8.55 0.09 8.98
C GLU A 135 -7.16 0.73 8.65
N LYS A 136 -6.86 1.99 8.99
CA LYS A 136 -5.74 2.77 8.45
C LYS A 136 -4.95 3.59 9.49
N TRP A 137 -5.31 3.52 10.78
CA TRP A 137 -4.69 4.32 11.86
C TRP A 137 -4.07 3.44 12.94
N GLY A 138 -2.86 3.80 13.37
CA GLY A 138 -2.18 3.17 14.49
C GLY A 138 -2.56 3.83 15.82
N THR A 139 -2.95 3.01 16.80
CA THR A 139 -3.23 3.48 18.18
C THR A 139 -2.47 2.65 19.21
N VAL A 140 -2.30 3.18 20.43
CA VAL A 140 -1.72 2.41 21.54
C VAL A 140 -2.83 1.74 22.34
N ASN A 141 -2.64 0.46 22.65
CA ASN A 141 -3.45 -0.24 23.64
C ASN A 141 -2.93 0.04 25.04
N LEU A 142 -3.70 0.79 25.82
CA LEU A 142 -3.28 1.27 27.13
C LEU A 142 -3.45 0.23 28.24
N THR A 143 -4.27 -0.81 28.06
CA THR A 143 -4.57 -1.78 29.12
C THR A 143 -3.32 -2.48 29.67
N PRO A 144 -2.38 -3.00 28.83
CA PRO A 144 -1.13 -3.59 29.30
C PRO A 144 -0.22 -2.60 30.05
N TYR A 145 -0.20 -1.33 29.62
CA TYR A 145 0.55 -0.27 30.30
C TYR A 145 -0.05 0.03 31.68
N CYS A 146 -1.38 0.23 31.76
CA CYS A 146 -2.09 0.43 33.02
C CYS A 146 -1.88 -0.74 34.00
N ARG A 147 -1.98 -1.99 33.51
CA ARG A 147 -1.70 -3.19 34.31
C ARG A 147 -0.29 -3.18 34.88
N THR A 148 0.70 -2.84 34.05
CA THR A 148 2.11 -2.78 34.45
C THR A 148 2.37 -1.66 35.47
N LEU A 149 1.76 -0.49 35.28
CA LEU A 149 1.84 0.63 36.22
C LEU A 149 1.21 0.31 37.59
N ILE A 150 0.20 -0.55 37.64
CA ILE A 150 -0.41 -1.05 38.90
C ILE A 150 0.52 -2.09 39.55
N GLN A 151 0.92 -3.12 38.81
CA GLN A 151 1.65 -4.27 39.35
C GLN A 151 3.09 -3.94 39.75
N GLN A 152 3.79 -3.15 38.94
CA GLN A 152 5.22 -2.85 39.11
C GLN A 152 5.44 -1.43 39.66
N ARG A 153 4.40 -0.81 40.24
CA ARG A 153 4.39 0.58 40.71
C ARG A 153 5.61 0.94 41.56
N GLU A 154 5.91 0.13 42.57
CA GLU A 154 7.02 0.40 43.51
C GLU A 154 8.39 0.29 42.83
N ARG A 155 8.58 -0.62 41.87
CA ARG A 155 9.82 -0.71 41.09
C ARG A 155 10.00 0.53 40.20
N LEU A 156 8.94 0.92 39.49
CA LEU A 156 8.96 2.09 38.59
C LEU A 156 9.13 3.41 39.35
N ARG A 157 8.62 3.49 40.58
CA ARG A 157 8.76 4.67 41.46
C ARG A 157 10.13 4.77 42.14
N SER A 158 10.72 3.63 42.50
CA SER A 158 11.96 3.60 43.31
C SER A 158 13.23 3.78 42.47
N ASP A 159 13.22 3.33 41.21
CA ASP A 159 14.37 3.41 40.33
C ASP A 159 13.94 3.57 38.86
N SER A 160 14.09 4.77 38.32
CA SER A 160 13.77 5.08 36.92
C SER A 160 14.66 4.33 35.92
N ALA A 161 15.79 3.75 36.35
CA ALA A 161 16.61 2.89 35.51
C ALA A 161 15.99 1.49 35.29
N GLN A 162 14.97 1.10 36.07
CA GLN A 162 14.28 -0.19 35.88
C GLN A 162 13.20 -0.18 34.80
N VAL A 163 12.86 0.98 34.25
CA VAL A 163 11.79 1.11 33.23
C VAL A 163 12.03 0.18 32.05
N ASP A 164 13.25 0.13 31.53
CA ASP A 164 13.59 -0.68 30.34
C ASP A 164 13.51 -2.18 30.64
N VAL A 165 13.89 -2.58 31.85
CA VAL A 165 13.79 -3.97 32.32
C VAL A 165 12.33 -4.38 32.44
N VAL A 166 11.50 -3.54 33.08
CA VAL A 166 10.07 -3.79 33.26
C VAL A 166 9.33 -3.80 31.91
N ALA A 167 9.67 -2.89 31.00
CA ALA A 167 9.11 -2.86 29.65
C ALA A 167 9.40 -4.17 28.91
N LYS A 168 10.64 -4.66 28.97
CA LYS A 168 11.04 -5.92 28.34
C LYS A 168 10.36 -7.14 28.97
N GLU A 169 10.22 -7.18 30.29
CA GLU A 169 9.49 -8.25 31.02
C GLU A 169 8.01 -8.30 30.62
N ALA A 170 7.39 -7.13 30.40
CA ALA A 170 5.98 -7.00 30.06
C ALA A 170 5.67 -7.00 28.55
N GLY A 171 6.70 -7.00 27.69
CA GLY A 171 6.54 -6.90 26.24
C GLY A 171 5.97 -5.56 25.77
N LEU A 172 6.36 -4.45 26.42
CA LEU A 172 5.88 -3.10 26.15
C LEU A 172 6.96 -2.22 25.52
N ASN A 173 6.54 -1.15 24.85
CA ASN A 173 7.47 -0.15 24.33
C ASN A 173 8.09 0.64 25.50
N GLN A 174 9.42 0.58 25.60
CA GLN A 174 10.17 1.15 26.72
C GLN A 174 10.07 2.68 26.78
N TYR A 175 10.03 3.36 25.63
CA TYR A 175 9.96 4.81 25.57
C TYR A 175 8.60 5.32 26.04
N TYR A 176 7.52 4.64 25.62
CA TYR A 176 6.18 5.03 26.06
C TYR A 176 5.96 4.76 27.55
N LEU A 177 6.43 3.60 28.05
CA LEU A 177 6.37 3.32 29.48
C LEU A 177 7.14 4.37 30.30
N ARG A 178 8.29 4.85 29.80
CA ARG A 178 9.07 5.92 30.44
C ARG A 178 8.26 7.21 30.56
N HIS A 179 7.58 7.65 29.50
CA HIS A 179 6.69 8.82 29.55
C HIS A 179 5.57 8.63 30.59
N LEU A 180 4.99 7.44 30.66
CA LEU A 180 3.92 7.12 31.62
C LEU A 180 4.40 6.93 33.07
N THR A 181 5.70 6.71 33.31
CA THR A 181 6.23 6.56 34.69
C THR A 181 6.13 7.82 35.53
N SER A 182 6.01 9.00 34.90
CA SER A 182 5.70 10.26 35.57
C SER A 182 4.40 10.18 36.39
N LEU A 183 3.38 9.45 35.88
CA LEU A 183 2.09 9.27 36.54
C LEU A 183 2.17 8.49 37.86
N VAL A 184 3.24 7.74 38.09
CA VAL A 184 3.45 6.97 39.33
C VAL A 184 4.54 7.56 40.23
N SER A 185 5.30 8.54 39.73
CA SER A 185 6.51 9.06 40.39
C SER A 185 6.37 10.51 40.91
N ASP A 186 5.71 11.41 40.17
CA ASP A 186 5.65 12.86 40.47
C ASP A 186 4.24 13.34 40.86
N GLU A 187 4.12 14.39 41.69
CA GLU A 187 2.84 15.10 41.89
C GLU A 187 2.53 15.93 40.64
N THR A 188 1.52 15.52 39.86
CA THR A 188 1.12 16.25 38.65
C THR A 188 0.36 17.54 38.99
N GLN A 189 0.66 18.63 38.28
CA GLN A 189 -0.10 19.88 38.36
C GLN A 189 -1.39 19.83 37.52
N SER A 190 -1.51 18.84 36.61
CA SER A 190 -2.71 18.62 35.80
C SER A 190 -3.77 17.89 36.61
N GLU A 191 -4.90 18.56 36.83
CA GLU A 191 -6.05 17.99 37.53
C GLU A 191 -6.63 16.74 36.85
N LEU A 192 -6.54 16.64 35.51
CA LEU A 192 -7.00 15.47 34.76
C LEU A 192 -6.08 14.25 34.96
N LEU A 193 -4.77 14.49 34.97
CA LEU A 193 -3.79 13.43 35.23
C LEU A 193 -3.80 13.02 36.72
N ALA A 194 -4.12 13.95 37.63
CA ALA A 194 -4.20 13.68 39.07
C ALA A 194 -5.27 12.63 39.41
N GLU A 195 -6.42 12.65 38.75
CA GLU A 195 -7.47 11.63 38.94
C GLU A 195 -7.01 10.24 38.47
N ILE A 196 -6.28 10.15 37.36
CA ILE A 196 -5.70 8.88 36.87
C ILE A 196 -4.63 8.38 37.85
N GLN A 197 -3.75 9.28 38.30
CA GLN A 197 -2.72 8.96 39.27
C GLN A 197 -3.32 8.45 40.59
N LYS A 198 -4.40 9.08 41.07
CA LYS A 198 -5.12 8.66 42.28
C LYS A 198 -5.69 7.26 42.12
N ARG A 199 -6.38 6.96 41.01
CA ARG A 199 -6.91 5.62 40.72
C ARG A 199 -5.81 4.57 40.62
N LEU A 200 -4.69 4.89 39.96
CA LEU A 200 -3.52 3.99 39.90
C LEU A 200 -2.92 3.73 41.30
N ALA A 201 -2.94 4.72 42.20
CA ALA A 201 -2.47 4.56 43.57
C ALA A 201 -3.43 3.70 44.43
N GLU A 202 -4.74 3.88 44.27
CA GLU A 202 -5.76 3.05 44.94
C GLU A 202 -5.69 1.59 44.45
N ALA A 203 -5.56 1.40 43.13
CA ALA A 203 -5.44 0.09 42.49
C ALA A 203 -4.17 -0.67 42.87
N ALA A 204 -3.09 0.02 43.27
CA ALA A 204 -1.83 -0.62 43.70
C ALA A 204 -1.98 -1.49 44.96
N THR A 205 -3.09 -1.35 45.70
CA THR A 205 -3.41 -2.19 46.87
C THR A 205 -4.03 -3.54 46.50
N LEU A 206 -4.40 -3.73 45.23
CA LEU A 206 -4.99 -4.97 44.72
C LEU A 206 -3.94 -6.06 44.57
N THR A 207 -4.26 -7.28 45.01
CA THR A 207 -3.37 -8.45 44.92
C THR A 207 -3.93 -9.56 44.01
N ASP A 208 -5.21 -9.47 43.65
CA ASP A 208 -5.91 -10.43 42.79
C ASP A 208 -5.75 -10.05 41.31
N GLU A 209 -5.29 -10.99 40.46
CA GLU A 209 -5.01 -10.69 39.06
C GLU A 209 -6.26 -10.28 38.27
N THR A 210 -7.42 -10.90 38.55
CA THR A 210 -8.68 -10.53 37.87
C THR A 210 -9.17 -9.15 38.27
N ALA A 211 -8.99 -8.75 39.53
CA ALA A 211 -9.29 -7.40 39.99
C ALA A 211 -8.35 -6.36 39.36
N ILE A 212 -7.05 -6.67 39.26
CA ILE A 212 -6.06 -5.80 38.60
C ILE A 212 -6.42 -5.61 37.11
N ASP A 213 -6.81 -6.67 36.42
CA ASP A 213 -7.21 -6.59 35.00
C ASP A 213 -8.47 -5.77 34.78
N SER A 214 -9.48 -5.96 35.64
CA SER A 214 -10.70 -5.17 35.60
C SER A 214 -10.39 -3.69 35.82
N GLU A 215 -9.53 -3.36 36.79
CA GLU A 215 -9.19 -1.98 37.11
C GLU A 215 -8.29 -1.34 36.05
N ALA A 216 -7.29 -2.06 35.53
CA ALA A 216 -6.46 -1.61 34.42
C ALA A 216 -7.30 -1.28 33.18
N THR A 217 -8.29 -2.12 32.87
CA THR A 217 -9.25 -1.90 31.78
C THR A 217 -10.14 -0.70 32.05
N ALA A 218 -10.60 -0.51 33.29
CA ALA A 218 -11.42 0.65 33.67
C ALA A 218 -10.65 1.97 33.53
N ILE A 219 -9.38 2.00 33.95
CA ILE A 219 -8.49 3.16 33.81
C ILE A 219 -8.21 3.44 32.32
N ALA A 220 -7.89 2.41 31.53
CA ALA A 220 -7.69 2.55 30.09
C ALA A 220 -8.95 3.12 29.39
N ASN A 221 -10.14 2.61 29.71
CA ASN A 221 -11.40 3.11 29.17
C ASN A 221 -11.69 4.57 29.57
N ALA A 222 -11.35 4.97 30.80
CA ALA A 222 -11.48 6.35 31.24
C ALA A 222 -10.57 7.28 30.42
N ILE A 223 -9.32 6.87 30.17
CA ILE A 223 -8.38 7.61 29.31
C ILE A 223 -8.93 7.69 27.88
N HIS A 224 -9.43 6.58 27.33
CA HIS A 224 -10.02 6.55 25.99
C HIS A 224 -11.21 7.52 25.85
N THR A 225 -12.08 7.60 26.86
CA THR A 225 -13.26 8.48 26.81
C THR A 225 -12.86 9.96 26.83
N TRP A 226 -11.85 10.33 27.63
CA TRP A 226 -11.28 11.68 27.59
C TRP A 226 -10.61 11.97 26.25
N ARG A 227 -9.80 11.04 25.76
CA ARG A 227 -9.11 11.16 24.47
C ARG A 227 -10.07 11.40 23.31
N ASP A 228 -11.21 10.70 23.28
CA ASP A 228 -12.23 10.89 22.24
C ASP A 228 -12.92 12.25 22.32
N GLN A 229 -12.96 12.89 23.50
CA GLN A 229 -13.53 14.22 23.71
C GLN A 229 -12.54 15.35 23.38
N LEU A 230 -11.23 15.13 23.60
CA LEU A 230 -10.19 16.14 23.44
C LEU A 230 -9.55 16.17 22.06
N TRP A 231 -9.88 15.21 21.20
CA TRP A 231 -9.35 15.09 19.85
C TRP A 231 -10.47 14.90 18.84
N ASN A 232 -10.61 15.86 17.94
CA ASN A 232 -11.41 15.69 16.74
C ASN A 232 -10.60 14.94 15.68
N ILE A 233 -11.20 13.96 15.01
CA ILE A 233 -10.58 13.30 13.86
C ILE A 233 -11.30 13.80 12.62
N ASP A 234 -10.59 14.52 11.75
CA ASP A 234 -11.13 14.99 10.49
C ASP A 234 -10.57 14.12 9.34
N PRO A 235 -11.39 13.19 8.79
CA PRO A 235 -10.96 12.32 7.70
C PRO A 235 -10.83 13.06 6.36
N VAL A 236 -11.40 14.27 6.20
CA VAL A 236 -11.30 15.09 4.98
C VAL A 236 -10.17 16.10 5.11
N GLY A 237 -9.97 16.64 6.32
CA GLY A 237 -8.88 17.55 6.67
C GLY A 237 -7.49 16.99 6.40
N GLN A 238 -7.31 15.67 6.32
CA GLN A 238 -6.06 14.97 6.00
C GLN A 238 -5.46 15.27 4.63
N LEU A 239 -6.24 15.89 3.73
CA LEU A 239 -5.68 16.37 2.47
C LEU A 239 -4.77 17.59 2.69
N PHE A 240 -4.90 18.30 3.83
CA PHE A 240 -4.30 19.64 4.05
C PHE A 240 -3.85 19.97 5.48
N ASN A 241 -4.38 19.31 6.52
CA ASN A 241 -4.17 19.54 7.95
C ASN A 241 -3.90 18.22 8.69
N GLN A 242 -3.42 18.31 9.94
CA GLN A 242 -3.28 17.13 10.82
C GLN A 242 -4.62 16.40 11.00
N GLY A 243 -4.63 15.08 10.81
CA GLY A 243 -5.79 14.21 10.86
C GLY A 243 -6.44 14.10 12.23
N GLN A 244 -5.70 14.42 13.31
CA GLN A 244 -6.25 14.71 14.63
C GLN A 244 -6.01 16.17 14.99
N GLN A 245 -7.07 16.86 15.42
CA GLN A 245 -6.99 18.25 15.89
C GLN A 245 -7.42 18.36 17.34
N PRO A 246 -6.72 19.18 18.14
CA PRO A 246 -7.09 19.37 19.53
C PRO A 246 -8.44 20.08 19.64
N GLN A 247 -9.29 19.55 20.52
CA GLN A 247 -10.61 20.09 20.79
C GLN A 247 -10.70 20.49 22.27
N SER A 248 -11.18 21.70 22.53
CA SER A 248 -11.48 22.16 23.88
C SER A 248 -12.97 21.90 24.19
N PRO A 249 -13.29 21.13 25.26
CA PRO A 249 -14.66 20.94 25.71
C PRO A 249 -15.17 22.10 26.59
N LEU A 250 -14.38 23.18 26.71
CA LEU A 250 -14.70 24.33 27.55
C LEU A 250 -15.69 25.26 26.85
N THR A 251 -16.82 25.48 27.50
CA THR A 251 -17.81 26.45 27.06
C THR A 251 -18.28 27.31 28.24
N GLN A 252 -18.82 28.50 27.98
CA GLN A 252 -19.53 29.25 29.00
C GLN A 252 -21.04 28.96 28.98
N SER A 253 -21.57 28.60 27.82
CA SER A 253 -23.00 28.44 27.57
C SER A 253 -23.24 27.45 26.43
N GLN A 254 -24.31 26.66 26.51
CA GLN A 254 -24.68 25.71 25.47
C GLN A 254 -26.17 25.52 25.41
N GLU A 255 -26.69 25.42 24.19
CA GLU A 255 -28.06 25.00 23.93
C GLU A 255 -28.15 23.48 23.85
N PHE A 256 -29.07 22.91 24.61
CA PHE A 256 -29.41 21.49 24.62
C PHE A 256 -30.72 21.29 23.86
N ARG A 257 -30.73 20.32 22.95
CA ARG A 257 -31.91 19.92 22.17
C ARG A 257 -32.23 18.46 22.45
N LEU A 258 -33.43 18.14 22.91
CA LEU A 258 -33.86 16.76 23.21
C LEU A 258 -35.22 16.47 22.56
N GLU A 259 -35.25 15.51 21.62
CA GLU A 259 -36.51 15.03 21.05
C GLU A 259 -37.39 14.41 22.13
N LEU A 260 -38.64 14.86 22.21
CA LEU A 260 -39.58 14.35 23.18
C LEU A 260 -40.25 13.08 22.64
N LYS A 261 -40.01 11.95 23.32
CA LYS A 261 -40.62 10.66 23.00
C LYS A 261 -41.70 10.32 24.03
N PRO A 262 -42.98 10.61 23.75
CA PRO A 262 -44.03 10.32 24.70
C PRO A 262 -44.39 8.84 24.77
N SER A 263 -44.73 8.36 25.98
CA SER A 263 -45.07 6.96 26.24
C SER A 263 -46.54 6.80 26.62
N GLY A 264 -47.41 6.54 25.64
CA GLY A 264 -48.85 6.32 25.87
C GLY A 264 -49.51 7.51 26.59
N ASN A 265 -50.24 7.25 27.68
CA ASN A 265 -50.89 8.30 28.48
C ASN A 265 -49.99 8.96 29.54
N GLU A 266 -48.72 8.54 29.68
CA GLU A 266 -47.79 9.07 30.69
C GLU A 266 -47.00 10.32 30.24
N GLY A 267 -47.13 10.71 28.97
CA GLY A 267 -46.41 11.85 28.39
C GLY A 267 -44.92 11.58 28.14
N ALA A 268 -44.19 12.61 27.74
CA ALA A 268 -42.74 12.62 27.64
C ALA A 268 -42.13 13.15 28.95
N ARG A 269 -41.15 12.42 29.52
CA ARG A 269 -40.44 12.81 30.74
C ARG A 269 -38.96 13.05 30.46
N PHE A 270 -38.38 14.08 31.07
CA PHE A 270 -36.95 14.38 30.98
C PHE A 270 -36.44 15.08 32.25
N SER A 271 -35.12 15.13 32.41
CA SER A 271 -34.43 15.75 33.56
C SER A 271 -33.36 16.74 33.09
N LEU A 272 -33.30 17.90 33.76
CA LEU A 272 -32.17 18.83 33.69
C LEU A 272 -31.21 18.51 34.84
N VAL A 273 -29.96 18.16 34.54
CA VAL A 273 -28.96 17.69 35.49
C VAL A 273 -27.78 18.65 35.51
N THR A 274 -27.35 19.03 36.71
CA THR A 274 -26.17 19.86 36.94
C THR A 274 -25.23 19.13 37.90
N ARG A 275 -23.96 18.99 37.50
CA ARG A 275 -22.91 18.32 38.26
C ARG A 275 -21.90 19.34 38.76
N SER A 276 -21.39 19.14 39.97
CA SER A 276 -20.34 19.98 40.56
C SER A 276 -18.97 19.49 40.09
N GLY A 277 -18.10 20.41 39.70
CA GLY A 277 -16.69 20.11 39.45
C GLY A 277 -15.75 20.91 40.36
N GLY A 278 -16.17 22.05 40.91
CA GLY A 278 -15.31 23.03 41.58
C GLY A 278 -15.38 23.03 43.12
N ASP A 279 -14.99 24.16 43.71
CA ASP A 279 -14.80 24.38 45.16
C ASP A 279 -16.10 24.41 45.99
N GLY A 280 -17.25 24.05 45.40
CA GLY A 280 -18.53 23.85 46.09
C GLY A 280 -19.67 24.80 45.68
N PRO A 281 -20.86 24.61 46.27
CA PRO A 281 -22.15 25.10 45.75
C PRO A 281 -22.33 26.63 45.74
N GLN A 282 -21.40 27.39 46.33
CA GLN A 282 -21.44 28.87 46.26
C GLN A 282 -20.79 29.43 45.00
N ALA A 283 -19.81 28.73 44.42
CA ALA A 283 -19.11 29.11 43.20
C ALA A 283 -19.76 28.52 41.93
N ASP A 284 -20.57 27.46 42.09
CA ASP A 284 -21.11 26.61 41.01
C ASP A 284 -22.62 26.86 40.77
N LYS A 285 -22.98 28.06 40.30
CA LYS A 285 -24.36 28.44 39.97
C LYS A 285 -24.64 28.33 38.46
N VAL A 286 -25.81 27.80 38.12
CA VAL A 286 -26.24 27.55 36.74
C VAL A 286 -27.53 28.28 36.42
N HIS A 287 -27.58 28.90 35.24
CA HIS A 287 -28.75 29.52 34.65
C HIS A 287 -29.24 28.69 33.46
N TRP A 288 -30.41 28.07 33.57
CA TRP A 288 -31.12 27.45 32.45
C TRP A 288 -32.05 28.48 31.81
N LYS A 289 -31.64 29.04 30.68
CA LYS A 289 -32.33 30.08 29.91
C LYS A 289 -33.11 29.48 28.73
N ASN A 290 -34.07 30.24 28.21
CA ASN A 290 -34.83 29.90 27.00
C ASN A 290 -35.48 28.51 27.02
N ALA A 291 -35.82 27.99 28.21
CA ALA A 291 -36.34 26.64 28.34
C ALA A 291 -37.73 26.54 27.69
N GLY A 292 -37.83 25.84 26.56
CA GLY A 292 -39.06 25.70 25.78
C GLY A 292 -39.09 24.45 24.91
N ILE A 293 -40.22 24.20 24.25
CA ILE A 293 -40.41 23.09 23.31
C ILE A 293 -40.76 23.64 21.92
N GLU A 294 -39.90 23.36 20.96
CA GLU A 294 -40.03 23.73 19.55
C GLU A 294 -40.65 22.57 18.78
N GLY A 295 -41.48 22.86 17.78
CA GLY A 295 -42.09 21.83 16.93
C GLY A 295 -41.55 21.85 15.49
N PRO A 296 -42.13 21.04 14.59
CA PRO A 296 -41.72 21.01 13.17
C PRO A 296 -41.99 22.35 12.48
N GLU A 297 -41.37 22.57 11.31
CA GLU A 297 -41.44 23.82 10.53
C GLU A 297 -42.86 24.41 10.48
N GLY A 298 -42.99 25.66 10.91
CA GLY A 298 -44.26 26.40 10.97
C GLY A 298 -45.02 26.34 12.29
N SER A 299 -44.57 25.59 13.31
CA SER A 299 -45.20 25.58 14.64
C SER A 299 -44.48 26.48 15.66
N SER A 300 -45.23 27.28 16.42
CA SER A 300 -44.62 28.22 17.39
C SER A 300 -44.06 27.51 18.63
N PRO A 301 -42.91 27.98 19.15
CA PRO A 301 -42.30 27.47 20.38
C PRO A 301 -43.20 27.71 21.60
N ILE A 302 -43.18 26.78 22.56
CA ILE A 302 -43.89 26.90 23.84
C ILE A 302 -42.85 26.91 24.95
N ALA A 303 -42.75 28.00 25.73
CA ALA A 303 -41.86 28.03 26.88
C ALA A 303 -42.31 27.02 27.96
N LEU A 304 -41.36 26.38 28.67
CA LEU A 304 -41.67 25.38 29.70
C LEU A 304 -42.54 25.93 30.84
N ARG A 305 -42.42 27.23 31.13
CA ARG A 305 -43.29 27.94 32.09
C ARG A 305 -44.75 28.02 31.63
N ASP A 306 -44.99 28.01 30.32
CA ASP A 306 -46.29 28.27 29.69
C ASP A 306 -47.01 26.98 29.26
N VAL A 307 -46.33 25.82 29.35
CA VAL A 307 -46.89 24.50 28.99
C VAL A 307 -48.19 24.21 29.72
N ARG A 308 -48.28 24.52 31.04
CA ARG A 308 -49.52 24.33 31.82
C ARG A 308 -50.70 25.09 31.24
N ALA A 309 -50.49 26.34 30.87
CA ALA A 309 -51.50 27.19 30.26
C ALA A 309 -51.84 26.76 28.82
N HIS A 310 -50.84 26.32 28.05
CA HIS A 310 -51.02 25.85 26.67
C HIS A 310 -51.92 24.61 26.60
N VAL A 311 -51.71 23.63 27.48
CA VAL A 311 -52.56 22.42 27.59
C VAL A 311 -54.02 22.79 27.81
N ALA A 312 -54.27 23.73 28.73
CA ALA A 312 -55.62 24.15 29.06
C ALA A 312 -56.32 24.85 27.87
N ARG A 313 -55.60 25.71 27.11
CA ARG A 313 -56.17 26.40 25.93
C ARG A 313 -56.49 25.45 24.77
N LEU A 314 -55.59 24.50 24.47
CA LEU A 314 -55.77 23.54 23.40
C LEU A 314 -57.01 22.66 23.62
N ASN A 315 -57.25 22.24 24.87
CA ASN A 315 -58.41 21.44 25.24
C ASN A 315 -59.73 22.24 25.10
N THR A 316 -59.72 23.54 25.41
CA THR A 316 -60.88 24.42 25.18
C THR A 316 -61.14 24.64 23.68
N PHE A 317 -60.08 24.94 22.90
CA PHE A 317 -60.21 25.17 21.45
C PHE A 317 -60.78 23.97 20.68
N ARG A 318 -60.35 22.74 21.03
CA ARG A 318 -60.93 21.52 20.46
C ARG A 318 -62.42 21.43 20.72
N ARG A 319 -62.86 21.70 21.95
CA ARG A 319 -64.27 21.65 22.33
C ARG A 319 -65.12 22.60 21.46
N ASP A 320 -64.64 23.81 21.25
CA ASP A 320 -65.40 24.86 20.55
C ASP A 320 -65.39 24.67 19.01
N THR A 321 -64.29 24.20 18.42
CA THR A 321 -64.18 23.99 16.97
C THR A 321 -65.08 22.84 16.47
N LEU A 322 -65.30 21.82 17.30
CA LEU A 322 -66.12 20.65 16.98
C LEU A 322 -67.62 20.95 16.98
N ALA A 323 -68.04 22.01 17.67
CA ALA A 323 -69.43 22.40 17.78
C ALA A 323 -69.99 23.03 16.49
N SER A 324 -69.15 23.42 15.51
CA SER A 324 -69.57 24.21 14.34
C SER A 324 -69.02 23.73 12.99
N VAL A 325 -68.58 22.46 12.88
CA VAL A 325 -67.95 21.93 11.65
C VAL A 325 -68.89 21.87 10.45
N GLU A 326 -70.18 21.66 10.69
CA GLU A 326 -71.22 21.57 9.66
C GLU A 326 -71.36 22.89 8.87
N GLU A 327 -71.28 24.01 9.58
CA GLU A 327 -71.40 25.35 9.01
C GLU A 327 -70.22 25.72 8.10
N TYR A 328 -68.99 25.27 8.41
CA TYR A 328 -67.80 25.49 7.58
C TYR A 328 -67.84 24.70 6.27
N LEU A 329 -68.22 23.42 6.34
CA LEU A 329 -68.33 22.56 5.15
C LEU A 329 -69.39 23.12 4.19
N ASN A 330 -70.56 23.48 4.71
CA ASN A 330 -71.64 24.06 3.90
C ASN A 330 -71.24 25.38 3.22
N ALA A 331 -70.42 26.22 3.85
CA ALA A 331 -69.90 27.46 3.25
C ALA A 331 -68.96 27.19 2.06
N ILE A 332 -68.08 26.18 2.16
CA ILE A 332 -67.14 25.80 1.10
C ILE A 332 -67.89 25.22 -0.10
N ALA A 333 -68.85 24.32 0.14
CA ALA A 333 -69.68 23.73 -0.91
C ALA A 333 -70.44 24.78 -1.72
N ALA A 334 -70.99 25.81 -1.06
CA ALA A 334 -71.74 26.89 -1.71
C ALA A 334 -70.88 27.80 -2.61
N SER A 335 -69.57 27.93 -2.33
CA SER A 335 -68.65 28.75 -3.14
C SER A 335 -68.20 28.07 -4.44
N SER A 336 -68.20 26.74 -4.47
CA SER A 336 -67.70 25.93 -5.60
C SER A 336 -68.56 25.98 -6.88
N GLN A 337 -69.77 26.55 -6.82
CA GLN A 337 -70.71 26.60 -7.96
C GLN A 337 -70.86 27.98 -8.64
N LYS A 338 -70.14 29.02 -8.20
CA LYS A 338 -70.23 30.34 -8.84
C LYS A 338 -69.15 30.50 -9.91
N GLU A 339 -69.54 30.95 -11.10
CA GLU A 339 -68.59 31.33 -12.16
C GLU A 339 -67.73 32.55 -11.78
N GLU A 340 -68.21 33.40 -10.85
CA GLU A 340 -67.45 34.51 -10.25
C GLU A 340 -67.05 34.21 -8.81
N PHE A 341 -65.75 34.43 -8.53
CA PHE A 341 -65.11 34.18 -7.24
C PHE A 341 -65.68 35.08 -6.13
N THR A 342 -66.05 34.47 -4.99
CA THR A 342 -66.42 35.19 -3.76
C THR A 342 -65.23 35.20 -2.79
N PRO A 343 -64.71 36.36 -2.36
CA PRO A 343 -63.62 36.43 -1.38
C PRO A 343 -63.96 35.77 -0.03
N ILE A 344 -62.98 35.07 0.56
CA ILE A 344 -63.11 34.32 1.83
C ILE A 344 -63.73 35.15 3.00
N PRO A 345 -63.38 36.43 3.22
CA PRO A 345 -63.99 37.24 4.29
C PRO A 345 -65.51 37.43 4.11
N GLU A 346 -65.97 37.54 2.87
CA GLU A 346 -67.40 37.71 2.55
C GLU A 346 -68.16 36.38 2.71
N LEU A 347 -67.53 35.27 2.35
CA LEU A 347 -68.06 33.92 2.51
C LEU A 347 -68.20 33.53 3.99
N ALA A 348 -67.20 33.85 4.83
CA ALA A 348 -67.21 33.59 6.26
C ALA A 348 -68.36 34.32 6.99
N LYS A 349 -68.55 35.60 6.65
CA LYS A 349 -69.61 36.43 7.23
C LYS A 349 -71.02 35.97 6.82
N ALA A 350 -71.20 35.48 5.60
CA ALA A 350 -72.49 35.01 5.10
C ALA A 350 -72.99 33.74 5.81
N HIS A 351 -72.07 32.90 6.29
CA HIS A 351 -72.37 31.63 6.95
C HIS A 351 -72.20 31.66 8.48
N GLY A 352 -71.84 32.81 9.06
CA GLY A 352 -71.71 32.95 10.52
C GLY A 352 -70.50 32.20 11.11
N VAL A 353 -69.47 31.98 10.29
CA VAL A 353 -68.30 31.17 10.64
C VAL A 353 -67.02 32.00 10.72
N ASN A 354 -65.99 31.51 11.43
CA ASN A 354 -64.73 32.23 11.59
C ASN A 354 -63.88 32.18 10.31
N GLU A 355 -63.40 33.34 9.85
CA GLU A 355 -62.66 33.47 8.58
C GLU A 355 -61.37 32.62 8.52
N LEU A 356 -60.62 32.56 9.62
CA LEU A 356 -59.37 31.78 9.70
C LEU A 356 -59.66 30.28 9.65
N LEU A 357 -60.72 29.83 10.33
CA LEU A 357 -61.15 28.43 10.30
C LEU A 357 -61.74 28.04 8.93
N LEU A 358 -62.44 28.96 8.23
CA LEU A 358 -62.99 28.69 6.90
C LEU A 358 -61.91 28.54 5.83
N ARG A 359 -60.92 29.44 5.82
CA ARG A 359 -59.72 29.29 4.98
C ARG A 359 -59.02 27.98 5.29
N ALA A 360 -58.93 27.65 6.58
CA ALA A 360 -58.25 26.45 7.01
C ALA A 360 -58.90 25.15 6.51
N TRP A 361 -60.23 25.09 6.56
CA TRP A 361 -61.01 23.99 6.02
C TRP A 361 -60.90 23.91 4.49
N SER A 362 -60.88 25.03 3.76
CA SER A 362 -60.72 25.05 2.29
C SER A 362 -59.40 24.44 1.84
N ASP A 363 -58.30 24.83 2.49
CA ASP A 363 -56.96 24.32 2.18
C ASP A 363 -56.82 22.84 2.59
N PHE A 364 -57.41 22.44 3.71
CA PHE A 364 -57.40 21.04 4.17
C PHE A 364 -58.15 20.09 3.22
N LEU A 365 -59.16 20.60 2.51
CA LEU A 365 -59.99 19.81 1.59
C LEU A 365 -59.48 19.84 0.13
N ASP A 366 -58.41 20.59 -0.15
CA ASP A 366 -57.73 20.75 -1.45
C ASP A 366 -58.64 21.28 -2.58
N ILE A 367 -59.50 22.25 -2.26
CA ILE A 367 -60.37 22.93 -3.24
C ILE A 367 -59.80 24.34 -3.47
N SER A 368 -59.08 24.50 -4.59
CA SER A 368 -58.32 25.73 -4.92
C SER A 368 -59.18 26.84 -5.53
N LEU A 369 -58.79 28.08 -5.26
CA LEU A 369 -59.55 29.29 -5.59
C LEU A 369 -58.80 30.30 -6.53
N THR A 370 -57.65 29.99 -7.19
CA THR A 370 -56.90 30.86 -8.19
C THR A 370 -55.94 30.11 -9.20
N ARG A 371 -55.40 30.73 -10.32
CA ARG A 371 -54.49 30.06 -11.35
C ARG A 371 -53.43 30.91 -12.17
N GLY A 372 -52.18 30.39 -12.41
CA GLY A 372 -51.32 30.43 -13.67
C GLY A 372 -49.80 30.92 -13.70
N MET A 373 -48.82 30.31 -14.48
CA MET A 373 -47.67 30.88 -15.32
C MET A 373 -46.50 29.90 -15.83
N GLY A 374 -45.63 30.32 -16.82
CA GLY A 374 -44.69 29.56 -17.75
C GLY A 374 -43.18 29.24 -17.39
N ILE A 375 -42.27 28.93 -18.37
CA ILE A 375 -40.88 28.39 -18.15
C ILE A 375 -39.98 29.35 -17.36
N THR A 376 -39.47 28.88 -16.22
CA THR A 376 -38.58 29.60 -15.29
C THR A 376 -37.23 28.88 -15.16
N GLY A 377 -36.11 29.61 -14.92
CA GLY A 377 -34.82 29.01 -14.51
C GLY A 377 -33.68 28.98 -15.54
N LEU A 378 -33.60 29.92 -16.49
CA LEU A 378 -32.50 29.98 -17.47
C LEU A 378 -31.12 30.24 -16.82
N ILE A 379 -30.10 29.53 -17.29
CA ILE A 379 -28.70 29.72 -16.85
C ILE A 379 -28.11 30.93 -17.59
N THR A 380 -27.65 31.95 -16.87
CA THR A 380 -27.24 33.23 -17.49
C THR A 380 -25.76 33.57 -17.34
N GLU A 381 -25.01 32.85 -16.50
CA GLU A 381 -23.60 33.11 -16.24
C GLU A 381 -22.68 32.38 -17.23
N LYS A 382 -21.68 33.07 -17.77
CA LYS A 382 -20.73 32.54 -18.76
C LYS A 382 -19.45 32.02 -18.09
N ALA A 383 -19.01 30.82 -18.47
CA ALA A 383 -17.70 30.27 -18.14
C ALA A 383 -16.81 30.27 -19.40
N THR A 384 -15.90 31.24 -19.48
CA THR A 384 -15.06 31.50 -20.68
C THR A 384 -13.77 30.69 -20.72
N ARG A 385 -13.35 30.16 -19.57
CA ARG A 385 -12.16 29.32 -19.42
C ARG A 385 -12.46 28.29 -18.34
N ILE A 386 -12.29 27.03 -18.67
CA ILE A 386 -12.57 25.88 -17.80
C ILE A 386 -11.31 25.00 -17.82
N ALA A 387 -10.80 24.54 -16.67
CA ALA A 387 -9.55 23.76 -16.56
C ALA A 387 -8.26 24.56 -16.83
N GLY A 388 -8.29 25.90 -16.71
CA GLY A 388 -7.22 26.73 -17.26
C GLY A 388 -7.05 26.61 -18.79
N ARG A 389 -8.00 26.01 -19.52
CA ARG A 389 -7.93 25.80 -20.98
C ARG A 389 -8.90 26.72 -21.71
N ASP A 390 -8.39 27.46 -22.69
CA ASP A 390 -9.21 28.38 -23.50
C ASP A 390 -10.10 27.63 -24.52
N SER A 391 -9.83 26.35 -24.76
CA SER A 391 -10.56 25.52 -25.73
C SER A 391 -11.85 24.90 -25.18
N VAL A 392 -12.17 25.15 -23.89
CA VAL A 392 -13.38 24.65 -23.23
C VAL A 392 -14.12 25.81 -22.57
N SER A 393 -15.40 25.95 -22.89
CA SER A 393 -16.27 27.04 -22.43
C SER A 393 -17.69 26.55 -22.20
N GLY A 394 -18.50 27.32 -21.49
CA GLY A 394 -19.85 26.89 -21.12
C GLY A 394 -20.67 27.90 -20.33
N TRP A 395 -21.76 27.41 -19.72
CA TRP A 395 -22.67 28.16 -18.87
C TRP A 395 -22.67 27.59 -17.46
N SER A 396 -22.72 28.46 -16.44
CA SER A 396 -22.56 28.08 -15.03
C SER A 396 -23.72 28.57 -14.17
N ALA A 397 -24.09 27.77 -13.16
CA ALA A 397 -24.81 28.22 -11.98
C ALA A 397 -24.04 27.87 -10.68
N ASN A 398 -22.73 27.59 -10.83
CA ASN A 398 -21.75 27.20 -9.81
C ASN A 398 -21.99 25.79 -9.21
N PRO A 399 -21.30 24.72 -9.67
CA PRO A 399 -20.25 24.63 -10.71
C PRO A 399 -20.77 24.70 -12.18
N PRO A 400 -19.91 24.63 -13.22
CA PRO A 400 -20.34 24.70 -14.62
C PRO A 400 -21.31 23.56 -15.00
N ASN A 401 -22.55 23.90 -15.35
CA ASN A 401 -23.60 22.91 -15.62
C ASN A 401 -23.66 22.46 -17.07
N VAL A 402 -23.23 23.28 -18.03
CA VAL A 402 -23.20 22.94 -19.46
C VAL A 402 -21.90 23.43 -20.08
N VAL A 403 -21.11 22.53 -20.65
CA VAL A 403 -19.79 22.84 -21.22
C VAL A 403 -19.63 22.24 -22.62
N ALA A 404 -18.82 22.86 -23.47
CA ALA A 404 -18.46 22.32 -24.78
C ALA A 404 -16.96 22.39 -25.02
N ASN A 405 -16.41 21.36 -25.66
CA ASN A 405 -15.05 21.38 -26.20
C ASN A 405 -15.08 21.96 -27.62
N MET A 406 -14.55 23.18 -27.74
CA MET A 406 -14.53 23.96 -28.98
C MET A 406 -13.35 23.60 -29.89
N SER A 407 -12.45 22.72 -29.44
CA SER A 407 -11.32 22.21 -30.22
C SER A 407 -11.80 21.43 -31.44
N HIS A 408 -10.98 21.41 -32.49
CA HIS A 408 -11.25 20.62 -33.69
C HIS A 408 -10.65 19.20 -33.61
N ASP A 409 -9.54 19.03 -32.90
CA ASP A 409 -8.74 17.79 -32.85
C ASP A 409 -8.20 17.44 -31.44
N GLN A 410 -8.22 18.37 -30.50
CA GLN A 410 -7.72 18.14 -29.14
C GLN A 410 -8.76 17.50 -28.21
N THR A 411 -8.48 16.28 -27.77
CA THR A 411 -9.15 15.68 -26.60
C THR A 411 -8.57 16.29 -25.33
N VAL A 412 -9.45 16.67 -24.40
CA VAL A 412 -9.07 17.27 -23.12
C VAL A 412 -9.64 16.45 -21.97
N THR A 413 -8.92 16.37 -20.86
CA THR A 413 -9.38 15.67 -19.65
C THR A 413 -9.85 16.69 -18.65
N ILE A 414 -11.16 16.66 -18.38
CA ILE A 414 -11.86 17.57 -17.51
C ILE A 414 -13.01 16.78 -16.92
N PRO A 415 -13.06 16.55 -15.60
CA PRO A 415 -12.59 15.34 -14.90
C PRO A 415 -12.75 13.96 -15.60
N GLY A 416 -13.47 13.88 -16.72
CA GLY A 416 -13.52 12.76 -17.67
C GLY A 416 -12.96 13.10 -19.06
N ILE A 417 -13.04 12.14 -20.00
CA ILE A 417 -12.54 12.33 -21.37
C ILE A 417 -13.51 13.18 -22.19
N THR A 418 -13.10 14.38 -22.58
CA THR A 418 -13.90 15.33 -23.36
C THR A 418 -13.36 15.44 -24.79
N ARG A 419 -14.04 14.80 -25.74
CA ARG A 419 -13.63 14.75 -27.16
C ARG A 419 -13.91 16.08 -27.90
N PRO A 420 -13.19 16.40 -28.99
CA PRO A 420 -13.45 17.59 -29.81
C PRO A 420 -14.91 17.69 -30.26
N ARG A 421 -15.47 18.91 -30.29
CA ARG A 421 -16.84 19.21 -30.78
C ARG A 421 -17.96 18.43 -30.08
N THR A 422 -17.86 18.26 -28.76
CA THR A 422 -18.89 17.62 -27.92
C THR A 422 -19.44 18.56 -26.87
N VAL A 423 -20.66 18.26 -26.38
CA VAL A 423 -21.39 19.01 -25.35
C VAL A 423 -21.59 18.11 -24.15
N HIS A 424 -21.33 18.64 -22.96
CA HIS A 424 -21.41 17.93 -21.70
C HIS A 424 -22.27 18.70 -20.71
N VAL A 425 -22.99 17.96 -19.88
CA VAL A 425 -23.90 18.47 -18.85
C VAL A 425 -23.52 17.87 -17.51
N HIS A 426 -23.65 18.66 -16.45
CA HIS A 426 -23.41 18.24 -15.06
C HIS A 426 -24.57 18.71 -14.15
N PRO A 427 -25.30 17.79 -13.48
CA PRO A 427 -26.37 18.15 -12.54
C PRO A 427 -25.82 18.76 -11.23
N ASP A 428 -26.66 19.47 -10.47
CA ASP A 428 -26.34 20.04 -9.14
C ASP A 428 -27.17 19.32 -8.05
N PRO A 429 -26.71 19.23 -6.78
CA PRO A 429 -27.43 18.58 -5.67
C PRO A 429 -28.89 18.99 -5.51
N GLN A 430 -29.25 20.23 -5.85
CA GLN A 430 -30.60 20.76 -5.69
C GLN A 430 -31.40 20.76 -7.00
N ASN A 431 -30.73 20.67 -8.15
CA ASN A 431 -31.33 20.96 -9.45
C ASN A 431 -30.90 19.97 -10.54
N ASP A 432 -31.89 19.39 -11.23
CA ASP A 432 -31.69 18.76 -12.53
C ASP A 432 -31.25 19.85 -13.55
N VAL A 433 -30.50 19.46 -14.59
CA VAL A 433 -30.10 20.38 -15.66
C VAL A 433 -30.73 19.94 -16.98
N ALA A 434 -31.38 20.88 -17.66
CA ALA A 434 -32.11 20.62 -18.89
C ALA A 434 -31.47 21.32 -20.10
N VAL A 435 -31.37 20.58 -21.20
CA VAL A 435 -31.09 21.11 -22.54
C VAL A 435 -32.35 20.98 -23.39
N GLY A 436 -32.93 22.11 -23.77
CA GLY A 436 -34.20 22.20 -24.47
C GLY A 436 -34.08 22.66 -25.92
N TRP A 437 -34.89 22.08 -26.81
CA TRP A 437 -35.15 22.57 -28.16
C TRP A 437 -36.58 23.12 -28.25
N ARG A 438 -36.73 24.39 -28.62
CA ARG A 438 -38.04 25.03 -28.84
C ARG A 438 -38.47 24.87 -30.30
N SER A 439 -39.64 24.31 -30.52
CA SER A 439 -40.22 24.21 -31.85
C SER A 439 -40.64 25.59 -32.37
N LEU A 440 -40.16 25.95 -33.57
CA LEU A 440 -40.53 27.20 -34.25
C LEU A 440 -41.75 27.05 -35.16
N PHE A 441 -42.27 25.83 -35.31
CA PHE A 441 -43.36 25.49 -36.21
C PHE A 441 -44.26 24.44 -35.59
N THR A 442 -45.42 24.26 -36.21
CA THR A 442 -46.33 23.17 -35.88
C THR A 442 -46.17 22.07 -36.93
N GLY A 443 -45.82 20.85 -36.51
CA GLY A 443 -45.51 19.76 -37.41
C GLY A 443 -45.11 18.48 -36.68
N HIS A 444 -44.57 17.52 -37.43
CA HIS A 444 -44.11 16.24 -36.89
C HIS A 444 -42.58 16.15 -36.98
N VAL A 445 -41.97 15.74 -35.87
CA VAL A 445 -40.52 15.59 -35.75
C VAL A 445 -40.16 14.19 -35.26
N ARG A 446 -38.99 13.72 -35.68
CA ARG A 446 -38.29 12.58 -35.09
C ARG A 446 -37.28 13.11 -34.07
N VAL A 447 -37.28 12.55 -32.87
CA VAL A 447 -36.39 12.93 -31.77
C VAL A 447 -35.48 11.77 -31.41
N GLU A 448 -34.18 12.01 -31.41
CA GLU A 448 -33.14 11.07 -31.01
C GLU A 448 -32.23 11.72 -29.97
N ALA A 449 -31.86 10.97 -28.94
CA ALA A 449 -30.97 11.44 -27.88
C ALA A 449 -29.81 10.45 -27.67
N SER A 450 -28.68 10.95 -27.18
CA SER A 450 -27.60 10.12 -26.65
C SER A 450 -27.09 10.70 -25.35
N VAL A 451 -26.86 9.82 -24.38
CA VAL A 451 -26.36 10.15 -23.04
C VAL A 451 -25.19 9.21 -22.74
N GLU A 452 -24.01 9.74 -22.45
CA GLU A 452 -22.79 8.98 -22.15
C GLU A 452 -22.12 9.59 -20.92
N SER A 453 -22.00 8.82 -19.84
CA SER A 453 -21.19 9.19 -18.67
C SER A 453 -19.72 9.04 -19.05
N VAL A 454 -18.92 10.10 -18.90
CA VAL A 454 -17.52 10.15 -19.39
C VAL A 454 -16.47 10.27 -18.29
N ALA A 455 -16.91 10.38 -17.03
CA ALA A 455 -16.05 10.45 -15.84
C ALA A 455 -16.30 9.22 -14.95
N GLY A 456 -15.22 8.63 -14.41
CA GLY A 456 -15.29 7.50 -13.47
C GLY A 456 -15.73 7.89 -12.05
N GLY A 457 -15.74 9.19 -11.75
CA GLY A 457 -16.04 9.83 -10.47
C GLY A 457 -17.33 9.40 -9.77
N GLY A 458 -18.41 9.31 -10.54
CA GLY A 458 -19.78 9.22 -10.00
C GLY A 458 -20.40 7.84 -9.99
N ASN A 459 -21.67 7.78 -9.59
CA ASN A 459 -22.49 6.57 -9.66
C ASN A 459 -23.39 6.55 -10.90
N GLY A 460 -23.31 7.57 -11.76
CA GLY A 460 -24.10 7.68 -12.98
C GLY A 460 -25.22 8.72 -12.88
N VAL A 461 -26.03 8.81 -13.93
CA VAL A 461 -27.06 9.85 -14.05
C VAL A 461 -28.43 9.29 -14.36
N THR A 462 -29.45 10.00 -13.92
CA THR A 462 -30.80 9.85 -14.46
C THR A 462 -30.99 10.77 -15.65
N TRP A 463 -31.77 10.31 -16.64
CA TRP A 463 -32.12 11.12 -17.79
C TRP A 463 -33.62 11.03 -18.07
N LYS A 464 -34.20 12.15 -18.52
CA LYS A 464 -35.61 12.24 -18.93
C LYS A 464 -35.71 13.03 -20.22
N LEU A 465 -36.56 12.58 -21.14
CA LEU A 465 -36.96 13.32 -22.32
C LEU A 465 -38.38 13.82 -22.12
N THR A 466 -38.60 15.13 -22.15
CA THR A 466 -39.89 15.76 -21.80
C THR A 466 -40.39 16.69 -22.90
N LEU A 467 -41.70 16.80 -23.06
CA LEU A 467 -42.39 17.79 -23.89
C LEU A 467 -43.20 18.74 -23.01
N GLN A 468 -42.94 20.04 -23.11
CA GLN A 468 -43.69 21.06 -22.38
C GLN A 468 -44.70 21.80 -23.27
N ARG A 469 -45.95 21.90 -22.79
CA ARG A 469 -47.08 22.62 -23.42
C ARG A 469 -47.72 23.56 -22.39
N GLY A 470 -47.33 24.84 -22.40
CA GLY A 470 -47.75 25.82 -21.38
C GLY A 470 -47.23 25.45 -19.99
N THR A 471 -48.13 25.26 -19.01
CA THR A 471 -47.77 24.81 -17.64
C THR A 471 -47.75 23.29 -17.49
N ARG A 472 -48.05 22.54 -18.56
CA ARG A 472 -48.11 21.07 -18.53
C ARG A 472 -46.81 20.50 -19.08
N ILE A 473 -46.17 19.62 -18.31
CA ILE A 473 -44.99 18.84 -18.72
C ILE A 473 -45.41 17.39 -18.92
N GLU A 474 -45.07 16.83 -20.07
CA GLU A 474 -45.29 15.42 -20.43
C GLU A 474 -43.94 14.71 -20.54
N GLN A 475 -43.77 13.57 -19.86
CA GLN A 475 -42.57 12.76 -19.96
C GLN A 475 -42.69 11.77 -21.12
N LEU A 476 -41.81 11.88 -22.11
CA LEU A 476 -41.79 11.04 -23.31
C LEU A 476 -40.97 9.76 -23.13
N ALA A 477 -39.85 9.86 -22.42
CA ALA A 477 -38.97 8.74 -22.07
C ALA A 477 -38.15 9.06 -20.82
N SER A 478 -37.67 8.05 -20.12
CA SER A 478 -36.76 8.22 -18.98
C SER A 478 -35.93 6.97 -18.73
N GLY A 479 -34.80 7.12 -18.07
CA GLY A 479 -33.98 6.01 -17.60
C GLY A 479 -32.85 6.49 -16.69
N HIS A 480 -31.94 5.58 -16.40
CA HIS A 480 -30.66 5.88 -15.74
C HIS A 480 -29.53 5.18 -16.50
N ILE A 481 -28.32 5.64 -16.30
CA ILE A 481 -27.08 4.96 -16.68
C ILE A 481 -26.13 4.99 -15.49
N ASP A 482 -25.36 3.92 -15.31
CA ASP A 482 -24.30 3.86 -14.32
C ASP A 482 -23.06 4.64 -14.80
N ALA A 483 -22.07 4.80 -13.93
CA ALA A 483 -20.78 5.42 -14.25
C ALA A 483 -20.11 4.78 -15.47
N LEU A 484 -19.56 5.59 -16.38
CA LEU A 484 -18.99 5.16 -17.67
C LEU A 484 -19.98 4.42 -18.60
N GLY A 485 -21.27 4.42 -18.26
CA GLY A 485 -22.33 3.87 -19.09
C GLY A 485 -22.70 4.79 -20.25
N SER A 486 -23.28 4.22 -21.30
CA SER A 486 -23.86 5.00 -22.39
C SER A 486 -25.19 4.41 -22.84
N ILE A 487 -26.10 5.28 -23.26
CA ILE A 487 -27.40 4.90 -23.78
C ILE A 487 -27.81 5.78 -24.95
N ARG A 488 -28.49 5.15 -25.93
CA ARG A 488 -29.23 5.83 -26.99
C ARG A 488 -30.69 5.38 -26.89
N PRO A 489 -31.58 6.19 -26.27
CA PRO A 489 -32.99 5.84 -26.17
C PRO A 489 -33.60 5.57 -27.55
N PRO A 490 -34.61 4.68 -27.66
CA PRO A 490 -35.32 4.48 -28.91
C PRO A 490 -35.83 5.80 -29.48
N ALA A 491 -35.61 6.02 -30.78
CA ALA A 491 -36.06 7.23 -31.46
C ALA A 491 -37.58 7.40 -31.34
N ILE A 492 -38.03 8.59 -30.93
CA ILE A 492 -39.45 8.94 -30.96
C ILE A 492 -39.76 9.39 -32.37
N ASN A 493 -40.53 8.57 -33.08
CA ASN A 493 -40.98 8.88 -34.43
C ASN A 493 -42.34 9.58 -34.36
N ASP A 494 -42.57 10.51 -35.29
CA ASP A 494 -43.87 11.16 -35.48
C ASP A 494 -44.38 11.98 -34.27
N LEU A 495 -43.46 12.59 -33.51
CA LEU A 495 -43.83 13.45 -32.38
C LEU A 495 -44.46 14.75 -32.91
N GLN A 496 -45.74 14.96 -32.60
CA GLN A 496 -46.45 16.19 -32.92
C GLN A 496 -46.02 17.33 -31.98
N VAL A 497 -45.45 18.39 -32.56
CA VAL A 497 -45.05 19.61 -31.86
C VAL A 497 -45.82 20.81 -32.39
N SER A 498 -46.12 21.77 -31.52
CA SER A 498 -46.67 23.09 -31.86
C SER A 498 -45.60 24.16 -31.76
N ALA A 499 -45.75 25.28 -32.48
CA ALA A 499 -44.88 26.42 -32.31
C ALA A 499 -44.90 26.90 -30.84
N GLY A 500 -43.73 26.94 -30.19
CA GLY A 500 -43.57 27.27 -28.77
C GLY A 500 -43.47 26.07 -27.81
N ASP A 501 -43.74 24.85 -28.28
CA ASP A 501 -43.48 23.64 -27.50
C ASP A 501 -41.97 23.46 -27.28
N VAL A 502 -41.57 22.94 -26.12
CA VAL A 502 -40.15 22.68 -25.80
C VAL A 502 -39.95 21.20 -25.53
N VAL A 503 -39.05 20.58 -26.30
CA VAL A 503 -38.56 19.21 -26.07
C VAL A 503 -37.25 19.31 -25.31
N SER A 504 -37.17 18.77 -24.09
CA SER A 504 -35.98 18.87 -23.25
C SER A 504 -35.42 17.50 -22.88
N LEU A 505 -34.09 17.39 -22.94
CA LEU A 505 -33.33 16.33 -22.31
C LEU A 505 -32.86 16.83 -20.94
N VAL A 506 -33.36 16.22 -19.88
CA VAL A 506 -33.10 16.58 -18.49
C VAL A 506 -32.17 15.54 -17.89
N ILE A 507 -31.04 15.98 -17.34
CA ILE A 507 -30.05 15.15 -16.65
C ILE A 507 -30.13 15.47 -15.16
N GLY A 508 -30.29 14.43 -14.35
CA GLY A 508 -30.44 14.54 -12.89
C GLY A 508 -29.56 13.56 -12.15
N ALA A 509 -29.36 13.81 -10.86
CA ALA A 509 -28.60 12.97 -9.94
C ALA A 509 -29.17 11.54 -9.82
N HIS A 510 -28.33 10.52 -9.83
CA HIS A 510 -28.76 9.14 -9.55
C HIS A 510 -28.74 8.89 -8.04
N ASP A 511 -29.92 8.60 -7.47
CA ASP A 511 -30.14 8.45 -6.02
C ASP A 511 -29.68 9.63 -5.15
N GLY A 512 -29.69 10.85 -5.72
CA GLY A 512 -29.23 12.07 -5.06
C GLY A 512 -27.72 12.28 -5.09
N ASN A 513 -26.96 11.35 -5.67
CA ASN A 513 -25.54 11.52 -5.96
C ASN A 513 -25.34 12.19 -7.33
N HIS A 514 -24.46 13.20 -7.33
CA HIS A 514 -24.12 14.07 -8.47
C HIS A 514 -22.59 14.24 -8.60
N SER A 515 -21.83 13.52 -7.78
CA SER A 515 -20.38 13.61 -7.62
C SER A 515 -19.69 13.10 -8.89
N GLY A 516 -19.06 13.98 -9.67
CA GLY A 516 -18.27 13.53 -10.84
C GLY A 516 -19.10 12.95 -11.98
N ASP A 517 -20.36 13.36 -12.11
CA ASP A 517 -21.32 12.87 -13.10
C ASP A 517 -21.33 13.72 -14.39
N GLN A 518 -20.13 13.99 -14.92
CA GLN A 518 -20.02 14.64 -16.22
C GLN A 518 -20.56 13.74 -17.33
N THR A 519 -21.55 14.26 -18.05
CA THR A 519 -22.33 13.50 -19.01
C THR A 519 -22.28 14.16 -20.38
N GLN A 520 -21.72 13.47 -21.36
CA GLN A 520 -21.82 13.89 -22.76
C GLN A 520 -23.25 13.68 -23.24
N VAL A 521 -23.86 14.73 -23.79
CA VAL A 521 -25.22 14.70 -24.31
C VAL A 521 -25.29 15.14 -25.76
N ASN A 522 -26.21 14.55 -26.51
CA ASN A 522 -26.61 15.07 -27.82
C ASN A 522 -28.11 14.88 -28.02
N LEU A 523 -28.76 15.89 -28.61
CA LEU A 523 -30.16 15.85 -29.01
C LEU A 523 -30.24 16.14 -30.51
N LEU A 524 -30.87 15.24 -31.26
CA LEU A 524 -31.07 15.33 -32.71
C LEU A 524 -32.57 15.38 -33.00
N ILE A 525 -33.02 16.49 -33.58
CA ILE A 525 -34.41 16.71 -33.99
C ILE A 525 -34.45 16.75 -35.51
N THR A 526 -35.27 15.92 -36.14
CA THR A 526 -35.42 15.88 -37.60
C THR A 526 -36.88 16.09 -37.99
N GLU A 527 -37.15 17.13 -38.78
CA GLU A 527 -38.47 17.39 -39.32
C GLU A 527 -38.86 16.32 -40.34
N GLN A 528 -40.08 15.81 -40.25
CA GLN A 528 -40.57 14.74 -41.13
C GLN A 528 -41.36 15.26 -42.35
N SER A 529 -41.24 16.56 -42.67
CA SER A 529 -41.87 17.21 -43.82
C SER A 529 -41.00 17.15 -45.08
N ASN A 530 -41.48 17.67 -46.21
CA ASN A 530 -40.76 17.65 -47.50
C ASN A 530 -39.45 18.47 -47.52
N GLU A 531 -39.22 19.38 -46.57
CA GLU A 531 -38.00 20.21 -46.52
C GLU A 531 -36.86 19.58 -45.68
N LEU A 532 -37.09 18.44 -45.00
CA LEU A 532 -36.11 17.63 -44.24
C LEU A 532 -35.03 18.46 -43.50
N ARG A 533 -35.45 19.38 -42.62
CA ARG A 533 -34.54 20.09 -41.72
C ARG A 533 -34.15 19.23 -40.53
N SER A 534 -32.90 19.36 -40.07
CA SER A 534 -32.37 18.61 -38.92
C SER A 534 -31.56 19.55 -38.02
N TRP A 535 -31.79 19.46 -36.72
CA TRP A 535 -31.10 20.21 -35.67
C TRP A 535 -30.31 19.24 -34.81
N ASN A 536 -29.00 19.44 -34.67
CA ASN A 536 -28.13 18.61 -33.86
C ASN A 536 -27.44 19.47 -32.81
N LEU A 537 -27.70 19.17 -31.53
CA LEU A 537 -27.19 19.96 -30.41
C LEU A 537 -25.68 20.22 -30.52
N ALA A 538 -24.86 19.17 -30.63
CA ALA A 538 -23.41 19.32 -30.70
C ALA A 538 -22.94 20.07 -31.95
N ALA A 539 -23.56 19.84 -33.11
CA ALA A 539 -23.20 20.54 -34.35
C ALA A 539 -23.54 22.03 -34.30
N ASP A 540 -24.67 22.39 -33.69
CA ASP A 540 -25.17 23.77 -33.60
C ASP A 540 -24.40 24.60 -32.57
N ILE A 541 -23.97 24.00 -31.45
CA ILE A 541 -23.45 24.76 -30.29
C ILE A 541 -21.98 24.54 -29.98
N ALA A 542 -21.38 23.36 -30.27
CA ALA A 542 -20.04 23.05 -29.75
C ALA A 542 -18.92 23.93 -30.32
N GLY A 543 -19.18 24.64 -31.43
CA GLY A 543 -18.23 25.60 -32.01
C GLY A 543 -18.25 27.00 -31.39
N ASP A 544 -19.34 27.39 -30.72
CA ASP A 544 -19.53 28.74 -30.15
C ASP A 544 -20.62 28.76 -29.05
N ILE A 545 -20.49 27.92 -28.02
CA ILE A 545 -21.52 27.76 -26.97
C ILE A 545 -21.87 29.07 -26.24
N LEU A 546 -20.98 30.07 -26.27
CA LEU A 546 -21.14 31.35 -25.57
C LEU A 546 -21.89 32.41 -26.39
N ALA A 547 -22.37 32.09 -27.60
CA ALA A 547 -23.12 33.01 -28.46
C ALA A 547 -24.40 33.53 -27.79
N GLY A 548 -25.07 32.70 -26.97
CA GLY A 548 -26.24 33.10 -26.17
C GLY A 548 -26.94 31.92 -25.47
N ASN A 549 -27.74 32.20 -24.45
CA ASN A 549 -28.71 31.26 -23.88
C ASN A 549 -30.02 32.03 -23.61
N PRO A 550 -31.06 31.87 -24.44
CA PRO A 550 -31.19 30.86 -25.49
C PRO A 550 -30.20 31.01 -26.68
N HIS A 551 -29.74 29.89 -27.22
CA HIS A 551 -28.77 29.81 -28.31
C HIS A 551 -29.45 29.71 -29.69
N VAL A 552 -28.79 30.26 -30.71
CA VAL A 552 -29.21 30.24 -32.12
C VAL A 552 -29.02 28.83 -32.73
N ASP A 553 -29.84 28.43 -33.69
CA ASP A 553 -29.65 27.17 -34.43
C ASP A 553 -28.70 27.32 -35.64
N SER A 554 -28.35 26.21 -36.31
CA SER A 554 -27.55 26.21 -37.54
C SER A 554 -28.20 26.95 -38.74
N PHE A 555 -29.49 27.28 -38.64
CA PHE A 555 -30.25 28.01 -39.66
C PHE A 555 -30.36 29.51 -39.36
N GLY A 556 -29.83 29.98 -38.23
CA GLY A 556 -29.83 31.39 -37.83
C GLY A 556 -31.08 31.87 -37.09
N HIS A 557 -31.95 30.97 -36.61
CA HIS A 557 -33.13 31.34 -35.84
C HIS A 557 -32.79 31.58 -34.36
N PRO A 558 -33.18 32.72 -33.78
CA PRO A 558 -32.95 33.01 -32.37
C PRO A 558 -33.85 32.19 -31.43
N ASP A 559 -33.36 31.98 -30.22
CA ASP A 559 -34.00 31.24 -29.13
C ASP A 559 -34.53 29.84 -29.49
N VAL A 560 -33.67 29.00 -30.05
CA VAL A 560 -33.99 27.60 -30.38
C VAL A 560 -33.51 26.65 -29.29
N TRP A 561 -32.27 26.81 -28.84
CA TRP A 561 -31.66 25.94 -27.83
C TRP A 561 -31.63 26.62 -26.46
N TYR A 562 -31.99 25.91 -25.39
CA TYR A 562 -32.13 26.44 -24.03
C TYR A 562 -31.33 25.61 -23.04
N PHE A 563 -30.67 26.27 -22.09
CA PHE A 563 -30.03 25.65 -20.93
C PHE A 563 -30.66 26.20 -19.64
N TYR A 564 -31.30 25.35 -18.83
CA TYR A 564 -32.09 25.80 -17.67
C TYR A 564 -32.21 24.75 -16.56
N LEU A 565 -32.65 25.20 -15.37
CA LEU A 565 -32.88 24.40 -14.17
C LEU A 565 -34.41 24.24 -13.91
N PRO A 566 -35.00 23.02 -13.93
CA PRO A 566 -36.44 22.78 -13.69
C PRO A 566 -36.87 22.93 -12.19
N ASN A 567 -38.10 23.40 -11.91
CA ASN A 567 -38.60 23.72 -10.55
C ASN A 567 -39.24 22.51 -9.81
N GLN A 568 -39.00 22.32 -8.49
CA GLN A 568 -39.26 21.07 -7.73
C GLN A 568 -40.61 20.95 -6.95
N ASP A 569 -41.48 21.95 -6.93
CA ASP A 569 -42.62 22.10 -5.98
C ASP A 569 -43.85 21.16 -6.13
N SER A 570 -43.69 19.91 -6.60
CA SER A 570 -44.81 19.00 -6.90
C SER A 570 -44.93 17.75 -6.00
N LYS A 571 -44.38 17.75 -4.77
CA LYS A 571 -44.41 16.58 -3.87
C LYS A 571 -45.05 16.85 -2.49
N ARG A 572 -46.14 16.09 -2.22
CA ARG A 572 -46.96 15.90 -0.97
C ARG A 572 -48.19 16.80 -0.77
N THR A 573 -49.34 16.29 -1.19
CA THR A 573 -50.65 16.56 -0.56
C THR A 573 -51.11 15.28 0.17
N ASP A 574 -51.31 15.36 1.50
CA ASP A 574 -51.85 14.25 2.30
C ASP A 574 -53.33 14.03 1.93
N VAL A 575 -53.65 12.84 1.40
CA VAL A 575 -54.96 12.51 0.84
C VAL A 575 -55.95 12.13 1.97
N LEU A 576 -57.13 12.77 2.01
CA LEU A 576 -58.24 12.38 2.88
C LEU A 576 -58.46 10.85 2.83
N PRO A 577 -58.67 10.14 3.95
CA PRO A 577 -58.84 8.68 3.94
C PRO A 577 -59.96 8.25 2.99
N ASP A 578 -59.65 7.33 2.07
CA ASP A 578 -60.60 6.86 1.05
C ASP A 578 -61.88 6.31 1.68
N GLY A 579 -63.03 6.72 1.13
CA GLY A 579 -64.36 6.32 1.61
C GLY A 579 -64.81 6.95 2.93
N SER A 580 -63.99 7.79 3.57
CA SER A 580 -64.40 8.55 4.76
C SER A 580 -65.54 9.52 4.46
N LEU A 581 -66.26 9.95 5.51
CA LEU A 581 -67.34 10.92 5.40
C LEU A 581 -66.90 12.21 4.68
N LEU A 582 -65.71 12.75 4.98
CA LEU A 582 -65.19 13.95 4.30
C LEU A 582 -64.74 13.70 2.86
N ALA A 583 -64.20 12.52 2.54
CA ALA A 583 -63.85 12.16 1.16
C ALA A 583 -65.12 12.01 0.28
N ARG A 584 -66.17 11.39 0.82
CA ARG A 584 -67.48 11.28 0.14
C ARG A 584 -68.16 12.63 0.00
N TRP A 585 -68.02 13.49 1.01
CA TRP A 585 -68.52 14.87 0.97
C TRP A 585 -67.86 15.66 -0.17
N ARG A 586 -66.52 15.60 -0.30
CA ARG A 586 -65.78 16.29 -1.39
C ARG A 586 -66.25 15.83 -2.77
N GLN A 587 -66.40 14.52 -2.96
CA GLN A 587 -66.90 13.95 -4.21
C GLN A 587 -68.32 14.44 -4.55
N ALA A 588 -69.19 14.60 -3.55
CA ALA A 588 -70.54 15.15 -3.74
C ALA A 588 -70.52 16.62 -4.17
N VAL A 589 -69.61 17.43 -3.61
CA VAL A 589 -69.42 18.84 -4.00
C VAL A 589 -68.90 18.97 -5.44
N GLU A 590 -67.85 18.24 -5.80
CA GLU A 590 -67.27 18.24 -7.17
C GLU A 590 -68.25 17.73 -8.24
N SER A 591 -69.13 16.80 -7.86
CA SER A 591 -70.17 16.26 -8.76
C SER A 591 -71.43 17.13 -8.81
N GLY A 592 -71.46 18.27 -8.12
CA GLY A 592 -72.60 19.20 -8.09
C GLY A 592 -73.83 18.72 -7.31
N LYS A 593 -73.71 17.68 -6.47
CA LYS A 593 -74.80 17.07 -5.68
C LYS A 593 -74.90 17.68 -4.28
N LEU A 594 -75.38 18.92 -4.19
CA LEU A 594 -75.36 19.70 -2.95
C LEU A 594 -76.24 19.14 -1.81
N GLU A 595 -77.35 18.46 -2.12
CA GLU A 595 -78.18 17.83 -1.07
C GLU A 595 -77.46 16.66 -0.39
N ASP A 596 -76.67 15.88 -1.14
CA ASP A 596 -75.85 14.81 -0.60
C ASP A 596 -74.70 15.36 0.24
N ALA A 597 -74.08 16.47 -0.19
CA ALA A 597 -73.04 17.17 0.56
C ALA A 597 -73.58 17.75 1.89
N ALA A 598 -74.80 18.32 1.90
CA ALA A 598 -75.42 18.82 3.12
C ALA A 598 -75.68 17.69 4.14
N ARG A 599 -76.22 16.54 3.68
CA ARG A 599 -76.43 15.35 4.55
C ARG A 599 -75.10 14.83 5.12
N LEU A 600 -74.06 14.72 4.29
CA LEU A 600 -72.75 14.24 4.73
C LEU A 600 -72.08 15.21 5.71
N SER A 601 -72.30 16.52 5.59
CA SER A 601 -71.79 17.52 6.55
C SER A 601 -72.36 17.31 7.96
N ALA A 602 -73.65 17.00 8.07
CA ALA A 602 -74.31 16.70 9.34
C ALA A 602 -73.79 15.38 9.96
N GLU A 603 -73.54 14.36 9.14
CA GLU A 603 -72.95 13.09 9.60
C GLU A 603 -71.52 13.28 10.13
N VAL A 604 -70.71 14.14 9.50
CA VAL A 604 -69.37 14.52 10.00
C VAL A 604 -69.48 15.22 11.36
N SER A 605 -70.43 16.13 11.53
CA SER A 605 -70.66 16.86 12.78
C SER A 605 -70.96 15.92 13.96
N VAL A 606 -71.79 14.90 13.76
CA VAL A 606 -72.13 13.90 14.79
C VAL A 606 -70.90 13.08 15.20
N LEU A 607 -70.10 12.62 14.23
CA LEU A 607 -68.86 11.88 14.50
C LEU A 607 -67.88 12.69 15.35
N PHE A 608 -67.79 13.99 15.07
CA PHE A 608 -66.85 14.89 15.73
C PHE A 608 -67.32 15.31 17.14
N GLN A 609 -68.61 15.41 17.40
CA GLN A 609 -69.11 15.74 18.75
C GLN A 609 -69.15 14.54 19.70
N SER A 610 -69.47 13.35 19.19
CA SER A 610 -69.72 12.17 20.04
C SER A 610 -68.50 11.26 20.19
N GLY A 611 -67.50 11.43 19.32
CA GLY A 611 -66.37 10.51 19.20
C GLY A 611 -66.74 9.21 18.45
N PRO A 612 -65.73 8.48 17.94
CA PRO A 612 -65.96 7.20 17.31
C PRO A 612 -66.40 6.16 18.34
N THR A 613 -67.33 5.30 17.96
CA THR A 613 -67.71 4.10 18.72
C THR A 613 -67.12 2.86 18.03
N GLU A 614 -67.19 1.69 18.66
CA GLU A 614 -66.76 0.43 18.02
C GLU A 614 -67.53 0.12 16.71
N ALA A 615 -68.73 0.68 16.54
CA ALA A 615 -69.54 0.52 15.33
C ALA A 615 -69.17 1.53 14.21
N THR A 616 -68.27 2.49 14.46
CA THR A 616 -67.85 3.49 13.47
C THR A 616 -66.90 2.87 12.44
N PRO A 617 -67.11 3.10 11.11
CA PRO A 617 -66.23 2.59 10.06
C PRO A 617 -64.75 2.94 10.29
N GLU A 618 -63.84 2.05 9.89
CA GLU A 618 -62.39 2.22 10.05
C GLU A 618 -61.88 3.53 9.42
N SER A 619 -62.38 3.86 8.23
CA SER A 619 -62.05 5.10 7.50
C SER A 619 -62.48 6.36 8.25
N ASP A 620 -63.61 6.31 8.97
CA ASP A 620 -64.15 7.41 9.77
C ASP A 620 -63.47 7.49 11.15
N ARG A 621 -63.05 6.35 11.74
CA ARG A 621 -62.19 6.33 12.93
C ARG A 621 -60.82 6.94 12.64
N LYS A 622 -60.24 6.61 11.49
CA LYS A 622 -58.98 7.19 11.00
C LYS A 622 -59.14 8.68 10.72
N LEU A 623 -60.23 9.08 10.06
CA LEU A 623 -60.57 10.49 9.87
C LEU A 623 -60.66 11.25 11.20
N TYR A 624 -61.34 10.69 12.21
CA TYR A 624 -61.45 11.29 13.53
C TYR A 624 -60.08 11.43 14.21
N SER A 625 -59.27 10.37 14.28
CA SER A 625 -57.95 10.43 14.92
C SER A 625 -57.00 11.40 14.22
N GLU A 626 -57.01 11.40 12.89
CA GLU A 626 -56.15 12.26 12.09
C GLU A 626 -56.59 13.72 12.15
N THR A 627 -57.89 13.99 12.25
CA THR A 627 -58.38 15.37 12.36
C THR A 627 -58.16 15.94 13.75
N PHE A 628 -58.33 15.15 14.83
CA PHE A 628 -58.27 15.59 16.23
C PHE A 628 -56.85 15.74 16.81
N SER A 629 -55.86 15.12 16.20
CA SER A 629 -54.46 15.28 16.59
C SER A 629 -54.03 16.74 16.49
N SER A 630 -53.30 17.27 17.48
CA SER A 630 -52.70 18.61 17.38
C SER A 630 -51.70 18.71 16.22
N GLN A 631 -51.21 17.57 15.75
CA GLN A 631 -50.33 17.41 14.59
C GLN A 631 -51.08 17.24 13.27
N SER A 632 -52.42 17.33 13.26
CA SER A 632 -53.18 17.28 12.00
C SER A 632 -52.84 18.47 11.11
N ALA A 633 -52.93 18.32 9.79
CA ALA A 633 -52.77 19.47 8.88
C ALA A 633 -53.77 20.59 9.21
N PHE A 634 -54.91 20.25 9.82
CA PHE A 634 -55.89 21.21 10.31
C PHE A 634 -55.41 21.97 11.55
N PHE A 635 -54.94 21.30 12.61
CA PHE A 635 -54.57 21.93 13.88
C PHE A 635 -53.16 22.56 13.89
N ARG A 636 -52.22 22.08 13.07
CA ARG A 636 -50.83 22.58 13.00
C ARG A 636 -50.71 24.09 12.76
N ARG A 637 -51.72 24.70 12.13
CA ARG A 637 -51.74 26.13 11.78
C ARG A 637 -52.21 27.06 12.92
N PHE A 638 -52.66 26.51 14.06
CA PHE A 638 -53.13 27.29 15.21
C PHE A 638 -52.10 27.22 16.34
N ASP A 639 -51.24 28.24 16.41
CA ASP A 639 -50.19 28.34 17.41
C ASP A 639 -50.69 28.88 18.77
N TYR A 640 -49.81 28.99 19.78
CA TYR A 640 -50.24 29.45 21.12
C TYR A 640 -50.89 30.84 21.10
N ALA A 641 -50.35 31.78 20.31
CA ALA A 641 -50.90 33.13 20.20
C ALA A 641 -52.27 33.13 19.54
N THR A 642 -52.45 32.31 18.50
CA THR A 642 -53.73 32.14 17.80
C THR A 642 -54.76 31.43 18.68
N LEU A 643 -54.36 30.38 19.41
CA LEU A 643 -55.20 29.70 20.40
C LEU A 643 -55.62 30.64 21.53
N ALA A 644 -54.74 31.54 21.97
CA ALA A 644 -55.07 32.55 22.97
C ALA A 644 -56.08 33.61 22.48
N GLN A 645 -56.13 33.87 21.16
CA GLN A 645 -57.15 34.74 20.55
C GLN A 645 -58.51 34.06 20.41
N ILE A 646 -58.53 32.74 20.15
CA ILE A 646 -59.77 31.97 19.94
C ILE A 646 -60.38 31.49 21.26
N ALA A 647 -59.57 31.10 22.25
CA ALA A 647 -59.99 30.62 23.57
C ALA A 647 -59.28 31.40 24.71
N PRO A 648 -59.77 32.61 25.07
CA PRO A 648 -59.07 33.50 26.00
C PRO A 648 -59.20 33.13 27.48
N ASP A 649 -60.31 32.50 27.91
CA ASP A 649 -60.63 32.24 29.33
C ASP A 649 -60.14 30.86 29.78
N LEU A 650 -59.29 30.84 30.82
CA LEU A 650 -58.72 29.63 31.42
C LEU A 650 -59.25 29.60 32.86
N GLY A 651 -60.19 28.71 33.18
CA GLY A 651 -60.70 28.55 34.56
C GLY A 651 -59.64 28.05 35.55
N ASP A 652 -60.07 27.55 36.71
CA ASP A 652 -59.19 27.06 37.81
C ASP A 652 -58.31 25.81 37.46
N ASP A 653 -58.40 25.28 36.24
CA ASP A 653 -57.76 24.03 35.78
C ASP A 653 -56.20 24.04 35.71
N THR A 654 -55.53 25.14 36.09
CA THR A 654 -54.07 25.28 35.95
C THR A 654 -53.26 24.97 37.22
N GLN A 655 -53.88 24.93 38.41
CA GLN A 655 -53.16 24.81 39.69
C GLN A 655 -52.70 23.38 40.04
N ASP A 656 -53.43 22.34 39.62
CA ASP A 656 -53.13 20.93 39.94
C ASP A 656 -52.57 20.11 38.74
N SER A 657 -51.99 20.79 37.74
CA SER A 657 -51.50 20.14 36.53
C SER A 657 -50.16 19.39 36.77
N PRO A 658 -50.06 18.08 36.45
CA PRO A 658 -48.81 17.31 36.56
C PRO A 658 -47.81 17.62 35.42
N TRP A 659 -48.13 18.57 34.55
CA TRP A 659 -47.39 18.89 33.34
C TRP A 659 -46.59 20.19 33.48
N GLY A 660 -45.40 20.27 32.86
CA GLY A 660 -44.52 21.45 32.90
C GLY A 660 -43.88 21.74 34.27
N ILE A 661 -43.20 22.89 34.37
CA ILE A 661 -42.60 23.38 35.62
C ILE A 661 -43.53 24.45 36.24
N ASP A 662 -43.58 24.51 37.56
CA ASP A 662 -44.29 25.58 38.26
C ASP A 662 -43.70 26.95 37.89
N PRO A 663 -44.51 27.91 37.40
CA PRO A 663 -44.05 29.26 37.09
C PRO A 663 -43.29 29.96 38.22
N ALA A 664 -43.53 29.61 39.50
CA ALA A 664 -42.82 30.16 40.66
C ALA A 664 -41.34 29.73 40.74
N GLY A 665 -40.92 28.69 40.02
CA GLY A 665 -39.54 28.21 39.97
C GLY A 665 -38.61 29.01 39.04
N PHE A 666 -39.16 29.94 38.25
CA PHE A 666 -38.39 30.78 37.32
C PHE A 666 -38.06 32.14 37.95
N ALA A 667 -36.91 32.72 37.57
CA ALA A 667 -36.57 34.09 37.94
C ALA A 667 -37.57 35.09 37.35
N GLY A 668 -37.90 36.15 38.10
CA GLY A 668 -38.84 37.20 37.68
C GLY A 668 -38.32 38.15 36.60
N ASP A 669 -37.40 37.68 35.76
CA ASP A 669 -36.70 38.47 34.73
C ASP A 669 -37.47 38.59 33.40
N GLY A 670 -38.66 37.97 33.31
CA GLY A 670 -39.50 37.95 32.11
C GLY A 670 -39.04 36.96 31.02
N ASN A 671 -37.81 36.44 31.12
CA ASN A 671 -37.19 35.56 30.12
C ASN A 671 -37.32 34.06 30.46
N GLY A 672 -37.84 33.72 31.64
CA GLY A 672 -38.07 32.32 32.00
C GLY A 672 -36.77 31.57 32.33
N THR A 673 -35.82 32.24 33.00
CA THR A 673 -34.58 31.64 33.47
C THR A 673 -34.81 30.81 34.74
N LEU A 674 -34.40 29.54 34.74
CA LEU A 674 -34.39 28.67 35.93
C LEU A 674 -32.97 28.67 36.54
N VAL A 675 -32.84 29.10 37.79
CA VAL A 675 -31.56 29.21 38.49
C VAL A 675 -31.39 28.07 39.49
N VAL A 676 -30.30 27.30 39.39
CA VAL A 676 -30.00 26.16 40.26
C VAL A 676 -28.54 26.20 40.75
N ASN A 677 -28.28 25.62 41.94
CA ASN A 677 -26.91 25.41 42.45
C ASN A 677 -26.50 23.97 42.17
N ALA A 678 -25.29 23.71 41.67
CA ALA A 678 -24.81 22.35 41.46
C ALA A 678 -24.39 21.68 42.80
N PRO A 679 -24.59 20.35 42.97
CA PRO A 679 -25.31 19.45 42.07
C PRO A 679 -26.84 19.56 42.24
N ASN A 680 -27.59 19.53 41.14
CA ASN A 680 -29.06 19.61 41.13
C ASN A 680 -29.68 18.82 39.97
N VAL A 681 -30.85 18.21 40.20
CA VAL A 681 -31.68 17.58 39.17
C VAL A 681 -33.12 18.09 39.21
N THR A 682 -33.65 18.51 38.06
CA THR A 682 -35.05 18.95 37.89
C THR A 682 -35.79 18.02 36.92
N ASN A 683 -36.79 17.29 37.39
CA ASN A 683 -37.59 16.32 36.60
C ASN A 683 -38.86 16.98 36.02
N ILE A 684 -39.14 16.82 34.73
CA ILE A 684 -40.20 17.53 33.99
C ILE A 684 -41.01 16.55 33.13
N ALA A 685 -42.33 16.76 33.01
CA ALA A 685 -43.22 15.96 32.19
C ALA A 685 -44.08 16.82 31.23
N ILE A 686 -44.25 16.38 29.98
CA ILE A 686 -45.05 17.04 28.93
C ILE A 686 -46.08 16.05 28.37
N PRO A 687 -47.36 16.43 28.16
CA PRO A 687 -48.37 15.51 27.64
C PRO A 687 -48.03 15.00 26.24
N THR A 688 -48.45 13.78 25.93
CA THR A 688 -48.17 13.09 24.66
C THR A 688 -48.53 13.90 23.43
N ASP A 689 -49.70 14.52 23.43
CA ASP A 689 -50.21 15.28 22.30
C ASP A 689 -49.41 16.58 22.04
N ILE A 690 -48.80 17.19 23.06
CA ILE A 690 -47.91 18.35 22.88
C ILE A 690 -46.47 17.91 22.61
N ALA A 691 -46.02 16.82 23.24
CA ALA A 691 -44.66 16.30 23.10
C ALA A 691 -44.40 15.66 21.73
N THR A 692 -45.42 15.06 21.10
CA THR A 692 -45.26 14.33 19.83
C THR A 692 -44.70 15.25 18.74
N GLY A 693 -43.53 14.89 18.21
CA GLY A 693 -42.86 15.65 17.14
C GLY A 693 -42.21 16.96 17.59
N ARG A 694 -42.11 17.22 18.90
CA ARG A 694 -41.45 18.42 19.45
C ARG A 694 -40.10 18.10 20.09
N THR A 695 -39.23 19.09 20.10
CA THR A 695 -37.90 19.05 20.67
C THR A 695 -37.81 20.07 21.80
N LEU A 696 -37.41 19.63 22.99
CA LEU A 696 -37.01 20.51 24.07
C LEU A 696 -35.77 21.28 23.66
N VAL A 697 -35.79 22.60 23.84
CA VAL A 697 -34.67 23.50 23.64
C VAL A 697 -34.44 24.26 24.94
N VAL A 698 -33.22 24.21 25.48
CA VAL A 698 -32.86 24.92 26.71
C VAL A 698 -31.38 25.30 26.68
N THR A 699 -31.05 26.52 27.07
CA THR A 699 -29.67 26.98 27.14
C THR A 699 -29.16 26.90 28.57
N GLY A 700 -28.13 26.11 28.85
CA GLY A 700 -27.43 26.11 30.14
C GLY A 700 -26.25 27.06 30.12
N GLU A 701 -26.10 27.92 31.13
CA GLU A 701 -25.00 28.87 31.27
C GLU A 701 -24.49 28.90 32.72
N ILE A 702 -23.17 28.92 32.93
CA ILE A 702 -22.59 29.10 34.27
C ILE A 702 -22.59 30.58 34.66
N ALA A 703 -22.94 30.88 35.91
CA ALA A 703 -22.82 32.24 36.43
C ALA A 703 -21.34 32.67 36.50
N LYS A 704 -21.08 33.98 36.35
CA LYS A 704 -19.72 34.53 36.50
C LYS A 704 -19.12 34.13 37.85
N SER A 705 -18.01 33.39 37.82
CA SER A 705 -17.30 32.86 38.97
C SER A 705 -15.80 32.79 38.65
N ALA A 706 -14.94 33.02 39.65
CA ALA A 706 -13.49 32.98 39.47
C ALA A 706 -12.93 31.54 39.46
N THR A 707 -13.61 30.61 40.14
CA THR A 707 -13.17 29.21 40.31
C THR A 707 -14.26 28.17 39.99
N GLY A 708 -15.49 28.62 39.71
CA GLY A 708 -16.62 27.72 39.49
C GLY A 708 -16.52 26.94 38.18
N ARG A 709 -16.88 25.64 38.24
CA ARG A 709 -16.91 24.74 37.08
C ARG A 709 -17.98 23.67 37.27
N VAL A 710 -18.79 23.48 36.24
CA VAL A 710 -19.94 22.56 36.29
C VAL A 710 -20.06 21.81 34.98
N GLN A 711 -20.74 20.66 35.01
CA GLN A 711 -21.20 19.99 33.80
C GLN A 711 -22.73 19.95 33.78
N LEU A 712 -23.29 20.23 32.62
CA LEU A 712 -24.73 20.30 32.39
C LEU A 712 -25.14 19.16 31.46
N GLU A 713 -26.26 18.52 31.76
CA GLU A 713 -26.78 17.39 30.99
C GLU A 713 -28.30 17.44 30.94
N VAL A 714 -28.89 17.12 29.78
CA VAL A 714 -30.35 17.01 29.59
C VAL A 714 -30.66 15.58 29.13
N VAL A 715 -31.42 14.83 29.93
CA VAL A 715 -31.65 13.40 29.71
C VAL A 715 -33.14 13.07 29.63
N ALA A 716 -33.51 12.12 28.77
CA ALA A 716 -34.84 11.53 28.80
C ALA A 716 -35.03 10.66 30.05
N GLY A 717 -36.23 10.68 30.65
CA GLY A 717 -36.55 9.97 31.87
C GLY A 717 -36.13 10.69 33.16
N LYS A 718 -36.20 9.97 34.28
CA LYS A 718 -35.81 10.45 35.62
C LYS A 718 -34.37 10.04 35.93
N LYS A 719 -33.57 10.94 36.48
CA LYS A 719 -32.17 10.69 36.89
C LYS A 719 -31.90 11.23 38.29
N ASP A 720 -30.96 10.62 39.01
CA ASP A 720 -30.51 11.06 40.33
C ASP A 720 -29.26 11.96 40.22
N ALA A 721 -28.99 12.77 41.25
CA ALA A 721 -27.83 13.66 41.29
C ALA A 721 -26.52 12.87 41.42
N VAL A 722 -25.49 13.26 40.65
CA VAL A 722 -24.15 12.65 40.67
C VAL A 722 -23.11 13.74 40.93
N ASP A 723 -22.26 13.53 41.93
CA ASP A 723 -21.27 14.50 42.43
C ASP A 723 -19.85 14.19 41.90
N SER A 724 -19.73 14.04 40.58
CA SER A 724 -18.44 13.86 39.91
C SER A 724 -18.53 14.29 38.44
N LEU A 725 -17.42 14.82 37.93
CA LEU A 725 -17.26 15.07 36.49
C LEU A 725 -17.39 13.73 35.73
N ALA A 726 -18.11 13.75 34.62
CA ALA A 726 -18.25 12.64 33.71
C ALA A 726 -17.55 12.97 32.37
N PRO A 727 -16.71 12.07 31.85
CA PRO A 727 -16.18 12.18 30.50
C PRO A 727 -17.32 12.26 29.47
N GLY A 728 -17.13 12.98 28.37
CA GLY A 728 -18.10 13.12 27.28
C GLY A 728 -19.14 14.22 27.48
N LEU A 729 -19.11 14.96 28.59
CA LEU A 729 -19.92 16.15 28.80
C LEU A 729 -19.09 17.45 28.71
N PRO A 730 -19.65 18.51 28.11
CA PRO A 730 -19.01 19.81 28.02
C PRO A 730 -18.85 20.43 29.42
N ILE A 731 -17.75 21.16 29.61
CA ILE A 731 -17.37 21.71 30.90
C ILE A 731 -17.62 23.21 30.86
N PHE A 732 -18.46 23.68 31.78
CA PHE A 732 -18.90 25.05 31.82
C PHE A 732 -17.99 25.86 32.74
N ILE A 733 -17.26 26.81 32.18
CA ILE A 733 -16.33 27.71 32.88
C ILE A 733 -16.51 29.12 32.33
N SER A 734 -16.46 30.14 33.20
CA SER A 734 -16.56 31.53 32.77
C SER A 734 -15.31 31.96 31.98
N ASP A 735 -15.51 32.64 30.84
CA ASP A 735 -14.43 33.03 29.91
C ASP A 735 -13.33 33.92 30.55
N GLU A 736 -13.67 34.69 31.59
CA GLU A 736 -12.76 35.62 32.28
C GLU A 736 -12.14 35.03 33.57
N SER A 737 -12.29 33.72 33.81
CA SER A 737 -11.82 33.07 35.04
C SER A 737 -10.36 32.58 34.95
N VAL A 738 -9.63 32.67 36.06
CA VAL A 738 -8.27 32.09 36.18
C VAL A 738 -8.31 30.57 36.01
N ALA A 739 -9.42 29.94 36.44
CA ALA A 739 -9.66 28.51 36.30
C ALA A 739 -9.72 28.04 34.85
N ARG A 740 -10.10 28.88 33.88
CA ARG A 740 -10.15 28.49 32.46
C ARG A 740 -8.77 28.16 31.92
N GLN A 741 -7.78 29.03 32.11
CA GLN A 741 -6.43 28.81 31.61
C GLN A 741 -5.76 27.61 32.30
N GLN A 742 -5.91 27.50 33.62
CA GLN A 742 -5.38 26.36 34.38
C GLN A 742 -5.94 25.02 33.86
N PHE A 743 -7.22 25.01 33.47
CA PHE A 743 -7.83 23.80 32.93
C PHE A 743 -7.45 23.56 31.46
N GLU A 744 -7.28 24.60 30.63
CA GLU A 744 -6.69 24.47 29.28
C GLU A 744 -5.29 23.84 29.32
N ASP A 745 -4.44 24.27 30.26
CA ASP A 745 -3.11 23.69 30.47
C ASP A 745 -3.23 22.21 30.88
N ALA A 746 -4.14 21.88 31.80
CA ALA A 746 -4.40 20.48 32.19
C ALA A 746 -4.91 19.60 31.02
N LEU A 747 -5.69 20.17 30.10
CA LEU A 747 -6.15 19.50 28.86
C LEU A 747 -4.99 19.30 27.88
N ALA A 748 -4.05 20.24 27.80
CA ALA A 748 -2.84 20.12 26.97
C ALA A 748 -1.91 19.02 27.49
N ASP A 749 -1.64 18.99 28.80
CA ASP A 749 -0.81 17.96 29.45
C ASP A 749 -1.38 16.55 29.19
N PHE A 750 -2.71 16.40 29.26
CA PHE A 750 -3.37 15.14 28.94
C PHE A 750 -3.17 14.73 27.47
N ARG A 751 -3.36 15.67 26.54
CA ARG A 751 -3.18 15.45 25.09
C ARG A 751 -1.74 15.07 24.74
N GLU A 752 -0.78 15.62 25.47
CA GLU A 752 0.64 15.33 25.26
C GLU A 752 0.98 13.86 25.55
N LEU A 753 0.40 13.24 26.59
CA LEU A 753 0.65 11.83 26.94
C LEU A 753 -0.28 10.85 26.23
N PHE A 754 -1.50 11.30 25.86
CA PHE A 754 -2.56 10.44 25.32
C PHE A 754 -3.12 10.99 23.99
N PRO A 755 -2.34 10.94 22.89
CA PRO A 755 -2.85 11.23 21.57
C PRO A 755 -3.86 10.17 21.14
N ARG A 756 -4.84 10.56 20.32
CA ARG A 756 -5.87 9.64 19.81
C ARG A 756 -5.31 8.72 18.73
N ILE A 757 -4.46 9.25 17.87
CA ILE A 757 -3.76 8.58 16.78
C ILE A 757 -2.25 8.69 17.03
N MET A 758 -1.52 7.59 16.86
CA MET A 758 -0.06 7.58 16.90
C MET A 758 0.54 7.87 15.54
N CYS A 759 0.01 7.20 14.51
CA CYS A 759 0.41 7.42 13.14
C CYS A 759 -0.68 7.03 12.12
N CYS A 760 -0.56 7.56 10.90
CA CYS A 760 -1.29 7.05 9.75
C CYS A 760 -0.57 5.83 9.15
N ARG A 761 -1.19 4.64 9.20
CA ARG A 761 -0.62 3.41 8.61
C ARG A 761 -0.74 3.39 7.09
N SER A 762 -1.76 4.04 6.55
CA SER A 762 -1.93 4.22 5.11
C SER A 762 -1.09 5.41 4.68
N VAL A 763 0.16 5.18 4.29
CA VAL A 763 1.10 6.24 3.90
C VAL A 763 0.59 7.11 2.72
N VAL A 764 -0.49 6.68 2.04
CA VAL A 764 -1.64 7.51 1.58
C VAL A 764 -2.84 6.58 1.30
N PRO A 765 -4.10 7.06 1.15
CA PRO A 765 -5.24 6.18 1.01
C PRO A 765 -5.10 5.31 -0.23
N GLY A 766 -5.01 3.99 -0.02
CA GLY A 766 -5.00 3.02 -1.12
C GLY A 766 -6.04 3.40 -2.16
N HIS A 767 -5.57 3.51 -3.42
CA HIS A 767 -6.33 3.89 -4.60
C HIS A 767 -7.82 4.07 -4.33
N PHE A 768 -8.23 5.28 -3.91
CA PHE A 768 -9.60 5.66 -4.17
C PHE A 768 -9.67 5.82 -5.68
N VAL A 769 -9.92 4.71 -6.35
CA VAL A 769 -10.37 4.69 -7.74
C VAL A 769 -11.51 5.71 -7.74
N ASN A 770 -11.25 6.88 -8.33
CA ASN A 770 -12.20 7.99 -8.55
C ASN A 770 -12.21 9.18 -7.56
N THR A 771 -11.16 9.45 -6.75
CA THR A 771 -11.03 10.74 -6.03
C THR A 771 -9.78 11.51 -6.45
N ILE A 772 -9.94 12.77 -6.87
CA ILE A 772 -8.80 13.68 -7.13
C ILE A 772 -8.28 14.11 -5.75
N THR A 773 -7.16 13.56 -5.30
CA THR A 773 -6.49 13.97 -4.05
C THR A 773 -5.28 14.84 -4.37
N LEU A 774 -5.14 15.99 -3.70
CA LEU A 774 -4.05 16.93 -3.94
C LEU A 774 -2.69 16.43 -3.48
N GLN A 775 -2.64 15.63 -2.42
CA GLN A 775 -1.39 15.16 -1.81
C GLN A 775 -1.38 13.62 -1.80
N LYS A 776 -0.43 13.00 -2.51
CA LYS A 776 -0.31 11.53 -2.59
C LYS A 776 0.62 10.95 -1.52
N LEU A 777 1.33 11.77 -0.76
CA LEU A 777 2.13 11.30 0.37
C LEU A 777 1.94 12.25 1.56
N HIS A 778 1.43 11.71 2.67
CA HIS A 778 1.15 12.49 3.87
C HIS A 778 1.75 11.82 5.10
N ARG A 779 2.62 12.56 5.79
CA ARG A 779 3.36 12.10 6.95
C ARG A 779 2.69 12.58 8.22
N GLU A 780 2.14 11.63 8.99
CA GLU A 780 1.56 11.88 10.32
C GLU A 780 2.07 10.84 11.30
N ASP A 781 3.29 11.03 11.82
CA ASP A 781 3.98 10.10 12.72
C ASP A 781 4.66 10.80 13.91
N GLU A 782 4.43 12.11 14.09
CA GLU A 782 5.06 12.92 15.14
C GLU A 782 4.85 12.33 16.54
N HIS A 783 3.62 11.87 16.84
CA HIS A 783 3.30 11.28 18.13
C HIS A 783 4.02 9.95 18.35
N LEU A 784 4.10 9.10 17.31
CA LEU A 784 4.87 7.86 17.35
C LEU A 784 6.34 8.15 17.64
N MET A 785 6.95 9.07 16.89
CA MET A 785 8.34 9.48 17.06
C MET A 785 8.63 9.99 18.47
N ARG A 786 7.77 10.87 19.01
CA ARG A 786 7.98 11.49 20.32
C ARG A 786 7.79 10.51 21.48
N LEU A 787 6.79 9.64 21.39
CA LEU A 787 6.34 8.82 22.52
C LEU A 787 6.89 7.40 22.51
N MET A 788 7.28 6.86 21.35
CA MET A 788 7.58 5.42 21.21
C MET A 788 8.95 5.10 20.59
N MET A 789 9.75 6.10 20.20
CA MET A 789 11.00 5.86 19.47
C MET A 789 12.23 6.54 20.10
N GLY A 790 13.38 5.87 19.99
CA GLY A 790 14.71 6.41 20.29
C GLY A 790 15.20 7.41 19.24
N ASP A 791 16.36 8.04 19.47
CA ASP A 791 16.93 9.00 18.52
C ASP A 791 17.38 8.33 17.21
N GLU A 792 17.95 7.12 17.27
CA GLU A 792 18.37 6.36 16.08
C GLU A 792 17.18 5.89 15.24
N GLU A 793 16.12 5.40 15.89
CA GLU A 793 14.89 4.95 15.23
C GLU A 793 14.17 6.12 14.54
N ARG A 794 14.13 7.30 15.18
CA ARG A 794 13.61 8.53 14.60
C ARG A 794 14.40 8.98 13.38
N ALA A 795 15.73 9.03 13.49
CA ALA A 795 16.61 9.39 12.37
C ALA A 795 16.46 8.42 11.19
N HIS A 796 16.27 7.12 11.46
CA HIS A 796 16.00 6.13 10.43
C HIS A 796 14.67 6.37 9.70
N LEU A 797 13.59 6.62 10.45
CA LEU A 797 12.27 6.94 9.88
C LEU A 797 12.30 8.25 9.07
N ASP A 798 12.98 9.29 9.57
CA ASP A 798 13.20 10.55 8.85
C ASP A 798 13.93 10.33 7.53
N LYS A 799 14.97 9.48 7.54
CA LYS A 799 15.69 9.12 6.33
C LYS A 799 14.79 8.44 5.30
N LEU A 800 14.00 7.44 5.72
CA LEU A 800 13.08 6.74 4.82
C LEU A 800 12.06 7.71 4.19
N TRP A 801 11.52 8.63 4.98
CA TRP A 801 10.61 9.65 4.47
C TRP A 801 11.28 10.62 3.51
N ALA A 802 12.51 11.04 3.80
CA ALA A 802 13.28 11.87 2.88
C ALA A 802 13.51 11.14 1.55
N GLU A 803 13.83 9.84 1.56
CA GLU A 803 13.94 9.02 0.34
C GLU A 803 12.61 8.98 -0.44
N VAL A 804 11.50 8.67 0.23
CA VAL A 804 10.16 8.60 -0.39
C VAL A 804 9.79 9.92 -1.07
N LEU A 805 9.91 11.04 -0.37
CA LEU A 805 9.53 12.36 -0.89
C LEU A 805 10.45 12.80 -2.04
N TYR A 806 11.73 12.45 -1.96
CA TYR A 806 12.70 12.75 -2.99
C TYR A 806 12.46 11.94 -4.28
N ILE A 807 12.26 10.62 -4.15
CA ILE A 807 12.06 9.70 -5.28
C ILE A 807 10.73 10.01 -5.96
N SER A 808 9.64 10.13 -5.18
CA SER A 808 8.28 10.30 -5.70
C SER A 808 8.06 11.63 -6.43
N ARG A 809 8.78 12.69 -6.02
CA ARG A 809 8.56 14.07 -6.47
C ARG A 809 7.14 14.59 -6.25
N ASP A 810 6.46 14.07 -5.22
CA ASP A 810 5.05 14.40 -4.91
C ASP A 810 4.81 15.90 -4.82
N ALA A 811 5.69 16.67 -4.18
CA ALA A 811 5.52 18.12 -4.04
C ALA A 811 5.43 18.87 -5.38
N ILE A 812 6.23 18.47 -6.38
CA ILE A 812 6.22 19.08 -7.72
C ILE A 812 4.97 18.61 -8.48
N GLU A 813 4.66 17.31 -8.46
CA GLU A 813 3.46 16.78 -9.10
C GLU A 813 2.19 17.44 -8.53
N THR A 814 2.09 17.60 -7.21
CA THR A 814 0.99 18.29 -6.54
C THR A 814 0.81 19.72 -7.05
N LEU A 815 1.90 20.48 -7.23
CA LEU A 815 1.83 21.84 -7.76
C LEU A 815 1.30 21.85 -9.21
N GLU A 816 1.75 20.91 -10.05
CA GLU A 816 1.28 20.77 -11.44
C GLU A 816 -0.22 20.41 -11.52
N TYR A 817 -0.70 19.56 -10.61
CA TYR A 817 -2.11 19.14 -10.57
C TYR A 817 -3.03 20.11 -9.80
N TYR A 818 -2.50 21.05 -9.03
CA TYR A 818 -3.29 21.93 -8.17
C TYR A 818 -4.37 22.76 -8.89
N PRO A 819 -4.10 23.41 -10.03
CA PRO A 819 -5.14 24.15 -10.76
C PRO A 819 -6.32 23.26 -11.19
N LEU A 820 -6.03 22.01 -11.61
CA LEU A 820 -7.05 21.04 -11.99
C LEU A 820 -7.91 20.63 -10.78
N PHE A 821 -7.30 20.50 -9.60
CA PHE A 821 -8.04 20.20 -8.37
C PHE A 821 -9.02 21.34 -8.04
N VAL A 822 -8.57 22.59 -8.00
CA VAL A 822 -9.42 23.75 -7.60
C VAL A 822 -10.63 23.91 -8.52
N GLU A 823 -10.49 23.61 -9.81
CA GLU A 823 -11.55 23.83 -10.81
C GLU A 823 -12.55 22.66 -10.94
N PHE A 824 -12.20 21.41 -10.56
CA PHE A 824 -13.06 20.22 -10.80
C PHE A 824 -13.38 19.36 -9.58
N SER A 825 -12.85 19.67 -8.40
CA SER A 825 -13.22 18.97 -7.16
C SER A 825 -14.57 19.43 -6.58
N THR A 826 -15.40 20.12 -7.38
CA THR A 826 -16.68 20.74 -7.01
C THR A 826 -17.74 19.69 -6.65
N GLN A 827 -17.72 19.25 -5.39
CA GLN A 827 -18.70 18.32 -4.84
C GLN A 827 -19.17 18.81 -3.46
N GLY A 828 -19.91 19.93 -3.46
CA GLY A 828 -20.65 20.42 -2.29
C GLY A 828 -19.86 21.21 -1.24
N THR A 829 -18.58 21.48 -1.46
CA THR A 829 -17.74 22.34 -0.59
C THR A 829 -17.23 23.54 -1.39
N ASP A 830 -17.17 24.73 -0.78
CA ASP A 830 -16.67 25.94 -1.44
C ASP A 830 -15.16 25.79 -1.71
N THR A 831 -14.76 25.59 -2.97
CA THR A 831 -13.35 25.37 -3.33
C THR A 831 -12.46 26.59 -3.11
N HIS A 832 -13.06 27.77 -2.84
CA HIS A 832 -12.31 28.95 -2.37
C HIS A 832 -11.60 28.70 -1.04
N GLU A 833 -12.04 27.71 -0.25
CA GLU A 833 -11.35 27.29 0.98
C GLU A 833 -9.95 26.71 0.73
N PHE A 834 -9.66 26.24 -0.49
CA PHE A 834 -8.37 25.65 -0.85
C PHE A 834 -7.39 26.62 -1.53
N ILE A 835 -7.86 27.80 -1.97
CA ILE A 835 -7.02 28.87 -2.56
C ILE A 835 -5.88 29.29 -1.62
N PRO A 836 -6.11 29.45 -0.29
CA PRO A 836 -5.04 29.81 0.65
C PRO A 836 -3.90 28.80 0.74
N LEU A 837 -4.02 27.60 0.18
CA LEU A 837 -3.01 26.54 0.24
C LEU A 837 -1.97 26.63 -0.88
N GLU A 838 -2.24 27.38 -1.95
CA GLU A 838 -1.31 27.54 -3.08
C GLU A 838 0.10 27.97 -2.64
N PRO A 839 0.28 28.95 -1.73
CA PRO A 839 1.60 29.36 -1.28
C PRO A 839 2.40 28.22 -0.64
N GLY A 840 1.77 27.41 0.22
CA GLY A 840 2.44 26.29 0.89
C GLY A 840 2.79 25.14 -0.07
N ILE A 841 1.93 24.85 -1.05
CA ILE A 841 2.23 23.87 -2.10
C ILE A 841 3.42 24.33 -2.94
N ARG A 842 3.43 25.61 -3.34
CA ARG A 842 4.52 26.21 -4.12
C ARG A 842 5.83 26.23 -3.33
N GLU A 843 5.78 26.53 -2.03
CA GLU A 843 6.96 26.49 -1.16
C GLU A 843 7.56 25.08 -1.09
N ARG A 844 6.74 24.04 -0.87
CA ARG A 844 7.21 22.64 -0.86
C ARG A 844 7.80 22.21 -2.20
N ALA A 845 7.17 22.57 -3.32
CA ALA A 845 7.69 22.28 -4.65
C ALA A 845 9.04 22.97 -4.89
N SER A 846 9.14 24.26 -4.54
CA SER A 846 10.38 25.04 -4.67
C SER A 846 11.50 24.48 -3.80
N ALA A 847 11.18 24.08 -2.55
CA ALA A 847 12.15 23.46 -1.65
C ALA A 847 12.64 22.10 -2.18
N LEU A 848 11.78 21.30 -2.81
CA LEU A 848 12.19 20.06 -3.46
C LEU A 848 13.05 20.33 -4.71
N GLU A 849 12.71 21.32 -5.53
CA GLU A 849 13.53 21.72 -6.69
C GLU A 849 14.93 22.18 -6.27
N GLU A 850 15.03 22.98 -5.20
CA GLU A 850 16.30 23.39 -4.61
C GLU A 850 17.09 22.19 -4.09
N LEU A 851 16.43 21.28 -3.34
CA LEU A 851 17.05 20.05 -2.87
C LEU A 851 17.58 19.17 -4.01
N LEU A 852 16.81 18.98 -5.09
CA LEU A 852 17.24 18.22 -6.27
C LEU A 852 18.48 18.82 -6.94
N GLN A 853 18.63 20.15 -6.91
CA GLN A 853 19.83 20.83 -7.42
C GLN A 853 21.01 20.70 -6.46
N GLU A 854 20.79 20.87 -5.16
CA GLU A 854 21.83 20.79 -4.13
C GLU A 854 22.45 19.39 -4.01
N THR A 855 21.68 18.34 -4.33
CA THR A 855 22.13 16.95 -4.27
C THR A 855 22.87 16.49 -5.52
N GLU A 856 22.81 17.22 -6.66
CA GLU A 856 23.53 16.81 -7.88
C GLU A 856 25.04 16.55 -7.63
N PRO A 857 25.79 17.45 -6.93
CA PRO A 857 27.20 17.20 -6.61
C PRO A 857 27.41 16.02 -5.66
N VAL A 858 26.46 15.76 -4.76
CA VAL A 858 26.50 14.61 -3.83
C VAL A 858 26.43 13.31 -4.62
N HIS A 859 25.52 13.20 -5.59
CA HIS A 859 25.44 12.03 -6.45
C HIS A 859 26.71 11.85 -7.28
N LEU A 860 27.26 12.93 -7.86
CA LEU A 860 28.49 12.83 -8.66
C LEU A 860 29.67 12.33 -7.81
N ASN A 861 29.84 12.82 -6.59
CA ASN A 861 30.85 12.32 -5.67
C ASN A 861 30.62 10.83 -5.33
N ALA A 862 29.37 10.44 -5.06
CA ALA A 862 29.01 9.03 -4.83
C ALA A 862 29.30 8.16 -6.07
N LEU A 863 29.08 8.66 -7.29
CA LEU A 863 29.40 7.97 -8.53
C LEU A 863 30.91 7.75 -8.67
N ILE A 864 31.73 8.75 -8.33
CA ILE A 864 33.19 8.62 -8.36
C ILE A 864 33.67 7.58 -7.33
N GLN A 865 33.10 7.57 -6.13
CA GLN A 865 33.38 6.54 -5.11
C GLN A 865 32.94 5.14 -5.59
N PHE A 866 31.78 5.05 -6.24
CA PHE A 866 31.30 3.81 -6.85
C PHE A 866 32.25 3.35 -7.97
N ALA A 867 32.72 4.25 -8.83
CA ALA A 867 33.66 3.95 -9.90
C ALA A 867 35.00 3.41 -9.34
N ALA A 868 35.52 4.00 -8.25
CA ALA A 868 36.72 3.49 -7.57
C ALA A 868 36.52 2.06 -7.04
N ARG A 869 35.36 1.76 -6.44
CA ARG A 869 35.01 0.39 -6.02
C ARG A 869 34.90 -0.55 -7.22
N ALA A 870 34.22 -0.13 -8.29
CA ALA A 870 34.05 -0.92 -9.50
C ALA A 870 35.39 -1.23 -10.19
N PHE A 871 36.32 -0.27 -10.20
CA PHE A 871 37.66 -0.44 -10.77
C PHE A 871 38.62 -1.13 -9.80
N ARG A 872 38.19 -1.39 -8.55
CA ARG A 872 38.95 -2.08 -7.49
C ARG A 872 40.25 -1.37 -7.09
N ARG A 873 40.35 -0.08 -7.40
CA ARG A 873 41.48 0.80 -7.09
C ARG A 873 41.03 2.26 -7.05
N PRO A 874 41.84 3.17 -6.48
CA PRO A 874 41.61 4.59 -6.61
C PRO A 874 41.48 4.99 -8.08
N ILE A 875 40.50 5.84 -8.37
CA ILE A 875 40.35 6.45 -9.68
C ILE A 875 41.48 7.47 -9.90
N THR A 876 42.00 7.56 -11.12
CA THR A 876 43.00 8.57 -11.47
C THR A 876 42.36 9.94 -11.71
N GLU A 877 43.12 11.02 -11.55
CA GLU A 877 42.64 12.38 -11.88
C GLU A 877 42.18 12.52 -13.34
N PHE A 878 42.72 11.70 -14.24
CA PHE A 878 42.28 11.68 -15.64
C PHE A 878 40.91 11.00 -15.79
N GLU A 879 40.73 9.83 -15.18
CA GLU A 879 39.46 9.09 -15.21
C GLU A 879 38.34 9.88 -14.54
N GLU A 880 38.59 10.50 -13.39
CA GLU A 880 37.62 11.35 -12.70
C GLU A 880 37.20 12.53 -13.59
N ARG A 881 38.17 13.26 -14.16
CA ARG A 881 37.88 14.35 -15.10
C ARG A 881 37.12 13.89 -16.33
N ALA A 882 37.42 12.71 -16.86
CA ALA A 882 36.74 12.17 -18.03
C ALA A 882 35.28 11.81 -17.73
N LEU A 883 34.99 11.20 -16.58
CA LEU A 883 33.62 10.87 -16.16
C LEU A 883 32.80 12.16 -15.90
N LEU A 884 33.38 13.13 -15.21
CA LEU A 884 32.71 14.41 -14.93
C LEU A 884 32.53 15.26 -16.20
N ALA A 885 33.48 15.22 -17.14
CA ALA A 885 33.35 15.88 -18.44
C ALA A 885 32.20 15.26 -19.25
N MET A 886 32.08 13.93 -19.29
CA MET A 886 30.95 13.26 -19.95
C MET A 886 29.61 13.67 -19.32
N TYR A 887 29.52 13.75 -18.00
CA TYR A 887 28.33 14.27 -17.34
C TYR A 887 28.01 15.70 -17.80
N ALA A 888 29.01 16.59 -17.83
CA ALA A 888 28.83 17.98 -18.24
C ALA A 888 28.40 18.11 -19.72
N ASP A 889 28.96 17.28 -20.61
CA ASP A 889 28.59 17.23 -22.03
C ASP A 889 27.13 16.80 -22.19
N LEU A 890 26.68 15.75 -21.49
CA LEU A 890 25.28 15.31 -21.50
C LEU A 890 24.34 16.41 -20.99
N ARG A 891 24.70 17.11 -19.90
CA ARG A 891 23.90 18.24 -19.40
C ARG A 891 23.86 19.42 -20.39
N ALA A 892 24.92 19.64 -21.17
CA ALA A 892 24.96 20.65 -22.22
C ALA A 892 24.08 20.28 -23.44
N GLU A 893 23.80 18.99 -23.64
CA GLU A 893 22.85 18.47 -24.63
C GLU A 893 21.40 18.45 -24.12
N GLU A 894 21.10 19.19 -23.04
CA GLU A 894 19.78 19.31 -22.41
C GLU A 894 19.24 18.01 -21.77
N GLU A 895 20.10 16.99 -21.55
CA GLU A 895 19.71 15.80 -20.79
C GLU A 895 19.45 16.14 -19.31
N THR A 896 18.48 15.44 -18.71
CA THR A 896 18.18 15.58 -17.28
C THR A 896 19.34 15.07 -16.41
N HIS A 897 19.45 15.54 -15.16
CA HIS A 897 20.45 15.04 -14.21
C HIS A 897 20.42 13.51 -14.09
N ASP A 898 19.22 12.95 -13.92
CA ASP A 898 18.92 11.52 -13.91
C ASP A 898 19.48 10.77 -15.12
N ALA A 899 19.21 11.26 -16.34
CA ALA A 899 19.65 10.61 -17.58
C ALA A 899 21.17 10.71 -17.75
N ALA A 900 21.74 11.89 -17.50
CA ALA A 900 23.17 12.13 -17.58
C ALA A 900 23.95 11.25 -16.58
N PHE A 901 23.48 11.17 -15.33
CA PHE A 901 24.06 10.32 -14.29
C PHE A 901 24.08 8.85 -14.71
N ARG A 902 22.94 8.33 -15.18
CA ARG A 902 22.83 6.93 -15.65
C ARG A 902 23.73 6.67 -16.86
N GLY A 903 23.86 7.63 -17.77
CA GLY A 903 24.79 7.54 -18.90
C GLY A 903 26.26 7.39 -18.47
N VAL A 904 26.69 8.17 -17.47
CA VAL A 904 28.05 8.03 -16.90
C VAL A 904 28.20 6.71 -16.13
N LEU A 905 27.17 6.27 -15.41
CA LEU A 905 27.19 4.98 -14.73
C LEU A 905 27.32 3.81 -15.72
N SER A 906 26.63 3.85 -16.86
CA SER A 906 26.84 2.88 -17.95
C SER A 906 28.28 2.91 -18.46
N ARG A 907 28.90 4.11 -18.57
CA ARG A 907 30.32 4.24 -18.95
C ARG A 907 31.26 3.55 -17.97
N VAL A 908 30.96 3.57 -16.67
CA VAL A 908 31.71 2.84 -15.63
C VAL A 908 31.62 1.33 -15.87
N PHE A 909 30.42 0.78 -16.11
CA PHE A 909 30.21 -0.66 -16.34
C PHE A 909 30.77 -1.20 -17.66
N ILE A 910 31.07 -0.36 -18.65
CA ILE A 910 31.78 -0.77 -19.89
C ILE A 910 33.26 -0.34 -19.90
N SER A 911 33.75 0.22 -18.79
CA SER A 911 35.15 0.63 -18.69
C SER A 911 36.07 -0.60 -18.73
N PRO A 912 37.20 -0.56 -19.45
CA PRO A 912 38.21 -1.62 -19.36
C PRO A 912 38.66 -1.90 -17.92
N ALA A 913 38.73 -0.87 -17.07
CA ALA A 913 39.10 -1.02 -15.66
C ALA A 913 38.07 -1.82 -14.84
N PHE A 914 36.81 -1.87 -15.27
CA PHE A 914 35.78 -2.72 -14.67
C PHE A 914 35.75 -4.11 -15.30
N LEU A 915 35.75 -4.18 -16.63
CA LEU A 915 35.62 -5.43 -17.40
C LEU A 915 36.84 -6.34 -17.30
N TYR A 916 38.03 -5.79 -17.05
CA TYR A 916 39.29 -6.52 -16.98
C TYR A 916 39.98 -6.35 -15.63
N ARG A 917 40.74 -7.37 -15.25
CA ARG A 917 41.76 -7.32 -14.21
C ARG A 917 43.05 -6.79 -14.85
N ILE A 918 43.19 -5.47 -14.84
CA ILE A 918 44.34 -4.78 -15.44
C ILE A 918 45.50 -4.83 -14.45
N GLU A 919 46.66 -5.26 -14.94
CA GLU A 919 47.94 -5.28 -14.23
C GLU A 919 48.97 -4.52 -15.06
N GLU A 920 49.81 -3.71 -14.42
CA GLU A 920 50.82 -2.89 -15.08
C GLU A 920 52.21 -3.50 -14.91
N PRO A 921 52.79 -4.16 -15.93
CA PRO A 921 54.14 -4.68 -15.86
C PRO A 921 55.18 -3.56 -15.89
N VAL A 922 56.31 -3.78 -15.20
CA VAL A 922 57.43 -2.83 -15.18
C VAL A 922 58.17 -2.86 -16.53
N SER A 923 58.62 -1.69 -16.99
CA SER A 923 59.43 -1.58 -18.21
C SER A 923 60.84 -2.19 -18.02
N GLY A 924 61.39 -2.76 -19.09
CA GLY A 924 62.72 -3.41 -19.08
C GLY A 924 62.66 -4.94 -18.94
N GLU A 925 63.83 -5.55 -18.73
CA GLU A 925 63.98 -7.02 -18.66
C GLU A 925 63.71 -7.60 -17.27
N GLU A 926 63.79 -6.79 -16.20
CA GLU A 926 63.63 -7.25 -14.81
C GLU A 926 62.16 -7.44 -14.40
N ASP A 927 61.92 -8.43 -13.55
CA ASP A 927 60.59 -8.69 -13.00
C ASP A 927 60.16 -7.60 -12.01
N GLY A 928 58.91 -7.15 -12.14
CA GLY A 928 58.32 -6.12 -11.30
C GLY A 928 57.39 -6.71 -10.23
N ALA A 929 57.36 -6.13 -9.04
CA ALA A 929 56.39 -6.54 -8.02
C ALA A 929 54.96 -6.11 -8.42
N VAL A 930 53.99 -6.96 -8.14
CA VAL A 930 52.56 -6.66 -8.20
C VAL A 930 52.24 -5.64 -7.11
N ASN A 931 51.53 -4.57 -7.44
CA ASN A 931 51.17 -3.56 -6.45
C ASN A 931 50.04 -4.06 -5.51
N ASP A 932 49.87 -3.40 -4.36
CA ASP A 932 48.91 -3.84 -3.33
C ASP A 932 47.45 -3.92 -3.81
N TRP A 933 47.04 -3.09 -4.78
CA TRP A 933 45.68 -3.09 -5.36
C TRP A 933 45.48 -4.28 -6.31
N GLU A 934 46.47 -4.53 -7.16
CA GLU A 934 46.51 -5.70 -8.03
C GLU A 934 46.56 -6.99 -7.19
N LEU A 935 47.34 -7.00 -6.10
CA LEU A 935 47.46 -8.16 -5.21
C LEU A 935 46.14 -8.44 -4.48
N ALA A 936 45.46 -7.40 -3.98
CA ALA A 936 44.11 -7.53 -3.44
C ALA A 936 43.13 -8.13 -4.47
N THR A 937 43.19 -7.67 -5.72
CA THR A 937 42.38 -8.20 -6.83
C THR A 937 42.73 -9.65 -7.14
N ARG A 938 44.01 -10.01 -7.24
CA ARG A 938 44.44 -11.40 -7.45
C ARG A 938 43.89 -12.32 -6.35
N MET A 939 44.01 -11.91 -5.08
CA MET A 939 43.49 -12.68 -3.94
C MET A 939 41.97 -12.82 -3.97
N SER A 940 41.24 -11.74 -4.25
CA SER A 940 39.77 -11.78 -4.22
C SER A 940 39.20 -12.65 -5.33
N TYR A 941 39.73 -12.56 -6.55
CA TYR A 941 39.25 -13.39 -7.66
C TYR A 941 39.72 -14.84 -7.55
N PHE A 942 40.89 -15.08 -6.95
CA PHE A 942 41.33 -16.43 -6.61
C PHE A 942 40.42 -17.06 -5.55
N LEU A 943 40.19 -16.42 -4.40
CA LEU A 943 39.54 -17.06 -3.26
C LEU A 943 38.01 -16.91 -3.25
N TRP A 944 37.47 -15.85 -3.84
CA TRP A 944 36.03 -15.53 -3.83
C TRP A 944 35.42 -15.38 -5.22
N SER A 945 36.23 -15.29 -6.29
CA SER A 945 35.78 -15.02 -7.66
C SER A 945 34.85 -13.80 -7.76
N THR A 946 35.19 -12.75 -7.01
CA THR A 946 34.50 -11.46 -6.96
C THR A 946 35.49 -10.38 -6.48
N MET A 947 35.02 -9.14 -6.40
CA MET A 947 35.84 -7.99 -5.99
C MET A 947 36.36 -8.10 -4.54
N PRO A 948 37.47 -7.40 -4.20
CA PRO A 948 37.93 -7.23 -2.84
C PRO A 948 36.86 -6.62 -1.92
N ASP A 949 36.80 -7.04 -0.67
CA ASP A 949 35.96 -6.38 0.34
C ASP A 949 36.65 -5.13 0.90
N GLU A 950 35.88 -4.32 1.64
CA GLU A 950 36.37 -3.05 2.19
C GLU A 950 37.63 -3.20 3.05
N LYS A 951 37.74 -4.30 3.82
CA LYS A 951 38.92 -4.56 4.65
C LYS A 951 40.16 -4.83 3.79
N LEU A 952 40.03 -5.63 2.73
CA LEU A 952 41.15 -5.92 1.83
C LEU A 952 41.57 -4.68 1.05
N ILE A 953 40.60 -3.88 0.57
CA ILE A 953 40.81 -2.56 -0.05
C ILE A 953 41.54 -1.61 0.90
N ALA A 954 41.11 -1.51 2.15
CA ALA A 954 41.75 -0.65 3.15
C ALA A 954 43.18 -1.11 3.48
N THR A 955 43.42 -2.42 3.49
CA THR A 955 44.77 -2.99 3.68
C THR A 955 45.68 -2.65 2.49
N ALA A 956 45.12 -2.66 1.28
CA ALA A 956 45.85 -2.32 0.05
C ALA A 956 46.19 -0.82 0.02
N ALA A 957 45.22 0.01 0.39
CA ALA A 957 45.40 1.46 0.54
C ALA A 957 46.49 1.81 1.56
N ALA A 958 46.66 0.99 2.60
CA ALA A 958 47.70 1.18 3.61
C ALA A 958 49.10 0.69 3.17
N GLY A 959 49.24 0.07 2.00
CA GLY A 959 50.54 -0.43 1.50
C GLY A 959 51.11 -1.60 2.30
N ARG A 960 50.24 -2.39 2.98
CA ARG A 960 50.66 -3.50 3.86
C ARG A 960 50.43 -4.88 3.26
N LEU A 961 49.77 -4.99 2.11
CA LEU A 961 49.45 -6.28 1.48
C LEU A 961 50.68 -6.96 0.90
N GLY A 962 51.72 -6.19 0.56
CA GLY A 962 53.03 -6.72 0.21
C GLY A 962 53.79 -7.42 1.36
N GLU A 963 53.38 -7.23 2.62
CA GLU A 963 54.00 -7.88 3.78
C GLU A 963 53.56 -9.36 3.89
N PRO A 964 54.48 -10.34 3.97
CA PRO A 964 54.13 -11.76 3.98
C PRO A 964 53.11 -12.17 5.06
N ASP A 965 53.28 -11.70 6.29
CA ASP A 965 52.39 -12.07 7.40
C ASP A 965 50.99 -11.46 7.25
N THR A 966 50.91 -10.21 6.77
CA THR A 966 49.63 -9.53 6.49
C THR A 966 48.89 -10.22 5.35
N LEU A 967 49.60 -10.60 4.29
CA LEU A 967 49.05 -11.34 3.15
C LEU A 967 48.40 -12.65 3.58
N VAL A 968 49.10 -13.44 4.40
CA VAL A 968 48.60 -14.72 4.92
C VAL A 968 47.43 -14.52 5.88
N ALA A 969 47.48 -13.50 6.74
CA ALA A 969 46.39 -13.20 7.67
C ALA A 969 45.09 -12.85 6.92
N GLU A 970 45.17 -12.05 5.85
CA GLU A 970 44.03 -11.75 5.00
C GLU A 970 43.53 -12.98 4.23
N ALA A 971 44.43 -13.81 3.68
CA ALA A 971 44.05 -15.06 3.02
C ALA A 971 43.27 -16.02 3.93
N ARG A 972 43.74 -16.23 5.17
CA ARG A 972 43.05 -17.06 6.17
C ARG A 972 41.68 -16.50 6.53
N ARG A 973 41.56 -15.18 6.69
CA ARG A 973 40.27 -14.52 6.91
C ARG A 973 39.32 -14.77 5.73
N MET A 974 39.82 -14.65 4.51
CA MET A 974 39.03 -14.83 3.30
C MET A 974 38.55 -16.28 3.13
N LEU A 975 39.41 -17.25 3.42
CA LEU A 975 39.05 -18.67 3.43
C LEU A 975 37.99 -19.00 4.48
N GLY A 976 37.97 -18.31 5.63
CA GLY A 976 36.95 -18.49 6.67
C GLY A 976 35.60 -17.82 6.36
N ASN A 977 35.52 -16.97 5.33
CA ASN A 977 34.32 -16.22 4.97
C ASN A 977 33.39 -17.02 4.03
N GLU A 978 32.09 -16.77 4.09
CA GLU A 978 31.08 -17.43 3.23
C GLU A 978 31.33 -17.24 1.72
N ARG A 979 31.99 -16.14 1.30
CA ARG A 979 32.34 -15.90 -0.09
C ARG A 979 33.33 -16.94 -0.66
N VAL A 980 33.99 -17.75 0.17
CA VAL A 980 34.84 -18.87 -0.30
C VAL A 980 34.03 -19.94 -1.05
N ARG A 981 32.71 -19.92 -0.94
CA ARG A 981 31.81 -20.63 -1.84
C ARG A 981 32.15 -20.39 -3.32
N GLY A 982 32.65 -19.20 -3.66
CA GLY A 982 33.11 -18.91 -5.01
C GLY A 982 34.24 -19.82 -5.48
N LEU A 983 35.22 -20.12 -4.62
CA LEU A 983 36.28 -21.09 -4.88
C LEU A 983 35.75 -22.52 -4.96
N ALA A 984 34.77 -22.89 -4.12
CA ALA A 984 34.13 -24.21 -4.20
C ALA A 984 33.46 -24.42 -5.57
N THR A 985 32.71 -23.43 -6.06
CA THR A 985 32.01 -23.52 -7.35
C THR A 985 32.96 -23.37 -8.54
N GLU A 986 33.85 -22.37 -8.54
CA GLU A 986 34.62 -21.99 -9.73
C GLU A 986 35.95 -22.74 -9.87
N PHE A 987 36.54 -23.17 -8.76
CA PHE A 987 37.70 -24.06 -8.80
C PHE A 987 37.27 -25.52 -8.68
N ALA A 988 36.67 -25.92 -7.55
CA ALA A 988 36.49 -27.35 -7.28
C ALA A 988 35.48 -28.01 -8.23
N CYS A 989 34.31 -27.40 -8.46
CA CYS A 989 33.33 -27.99 -9.38
C CYS A 989 33.80 -27.95 -10.85
N GLN A 990 34.56 -26.93 -11.28
CA GLN A 990 35.18 -26.92 -12.61
C GLN A 990 36.21 -28.03 -12.75
N TRP A 991 37.13 -28.15 -11.78
CA TRP A 991 38.14 -29.22 -11.77
C TRP A 991 37.49 -30.60 -11.88
N LEU A 992 36.42 -30.85 -11.13
CA LEU A 992 35.71 -32.14 -11.15
C LEU A 992 34.78 -32.33 -12.37
N HIS A 993 34.66 -31.33 -13.26
CA HIS A 993 33.75 -31.30 -14.41
C HIS A 993 32.25 -31.39 -14.04
N VAL A 994 31.86 -30.81 -12.90
CA VAL A 994 30.47 -30.80 -12.39
C VAL A 994 29.93 -29.39 -12.15
N ARG A 995 30.59 -28.34 -12.64
CA ARG A 995 30.03 -26.97 -12.60
C ARG A 995 28.74 -26.90 -13.43
N GLY A 996 27.70 -26.25 -12.90
CA GLY A 996 26.39 -26.13 -13.55
C GLY A 996 25.56 -27.42 -13.58
N PHE A 997 25.79 -28.33 -12.63
CA PHE A 997 25.12 -29.63 -12.61
C PHE A 997 23.60 -29.53 -12.30
N ASP A 998 23.16 -28.45 -11.68
CA ASP A 998 21.74 -28.09 -11.49
C ASP A 998 20.97 -28.04 -12.82
N SER A 999 21.63 -27.72 -13.93
CA SER A 999 21.01 -27.68 -15.26
C SER A 999 21.22 -28.97 -16.08
N PHE A 1000 21.81 -30.02 -15.50
CA PHE A 1000 22.13 -31.25 -16.22
C PHE A 1000 20.87 -32.10 -16.50
N ASP A 1001 20.60 -32.37 -17.78
CA ASP A 1001 19.38 -33.04 -18.26
C ASP A 1001 19.65 -34.28 -19.14
N GLU A 1002 20.89 -34.78 -19.18
CA GLU A 1002 21.28 -35.90 -20.05
C GLU A 1002 20.76 -37.28 -19.57
N LYS A 1003 20.06 -37.36 -18.43
CA LYS A 1003 19.55 -38.63 -17.89
C LYS A 1003 18.18 -38.99 -18.43
N ASN A 1004 17.97 -40.29 -18.64
CA ASN A 1004 16.68 -40.78 -19.11
C ASN A 1004 15.63 -40.73 -17.99
N GLU A 1005 14.76 -39.72 -18.02
CA GLU A 1005 13.71 -39.51 -17.02
C GLU A 1005 12.68 -40.65 -16.93
N ARG A 1006 12.49 -41.44 -18.00
CA ARG A 1006 11.60 -42.62 -17.92
C ARG A 1006 12.20 -43.72 -17.05
N GLN A 1007 13.52 -43.84 -17.04
CA GLN A 1007 14.23 -44.81 -16.22
C GLN A 1007 14.53 -44.29 -14.82
N TYR A 1008 14.73 -42.98 -14.69
CA TYR A 1008 15.04 -42.29 -13.44
C TYR A 1008 14.02 -41.17 -13.16
N PRO A 1009 12.74 -41.50 -12.91
CA PRO A 1009 11.73 -40.51 -12.57
C PRO A 1009 12.09 -39.90 -11.20
N GLY A 1010 12.40 -38.60 -11.19
CA GLY A 1010 12.88 -37.87 -10.01
C GLY A 1010 14.32 -37.36 -10.10
N PHE A 1011 15.07 -37.66 -11.18
CA PHE A 1011 16.42 -37.10 -11.37
C PHE A 1011 16.41 -35.56 -11.47
N ALA A 1012 15.43 -35.01 -12.19
CA ALA A 1012 15.27 -33.56 -12.35
C ALA A 1012 15.01 -32.86 -11.00
N ASP A 1013 14.32 -33.52 -10.07
CA ASP A 1013 13.95 -32.96 -8.77
C ASP A 1013 15.12 -32.98 -7.76
N ILE A 1014 16.16 -33.79 -7.99
CA ILE A 1014 17.27 -33.99 -7.05
C ILE A 1014 18.62 -33.42 -7.53
N ARG A 1015 18.77 -33.08 -8.80
CA ARG A 1015 20.06 -32.64 -9.37
C ARG A 1015 20.62 -31.37 -8.71
N ASP A 1016 19.75 -30.46 -8.29
CA ASP A 1016 20.14 -29.23 -7.57
C ASP A 1016 20.75 -29.58 -6.21
N ASP A 1017 20.10 -30.48 -5.46
CA ASP A 1017 20.59 -30.96 -4.16
C ASP A 1017 21.91 -31.73 -4.30
N MET A 1018 22.04 -32.56 -5.34
CA MET A 1018 23.32 -33.22 -5.65
C MET A 1018 24.43 -32.17 -5.84
N TYR A 1019 24.14 -31.13 -6.63
CA TYR A 1019 25.12 -30.08 -6.88
C TYR A 1019 25.50 -29.32 -5.61
N GLU A 1020 24.49 -28.97 -4.79
CA GLU A 1020 24.67 -28.28 -3.53
C GLU A 1020 25.50 -29.08 -2.52
N GLU A 1021 25.35 -30.41 -2.44
CA GLU A 1021 26.22 -31.29 -1.62
C GLU A 1021 27.69 -31.07 -1.98
N THR A 1022 28.00 -31.05 -3.29
CA THR A 1022 29.37 -30.90 -3.76
C THR A 1022 29.94 -29.54 -3.38
N ILE A 1023 29.17 -28.46 -3.58
CA ILE A 1023 29.60 -27.10 -3.24
C ILE A 1023 29.83 -26.97 -1.74
N ARG A 1024 28.88 -27.44 -0.91
CA ARG A 1024 28.98 -27.39 0.55
C ARG A 1024 30.16 -28.19 1.10
N PHE A 1025 30.44 -29.35 0.51
CA PHE A 1025 31.60 -30.16 0.89
C PHE A 1025 32.92 -29.38 0.74
N PHE A 1026 33.12 -28.72 -0.40
CA PHE A 1026 34.32 -27.91 -0.64
C PHE A 1026 34.32 -26.62 0.18
N GLU A 1027 33.16 -25.96 0.33
CA GLU A 1027 33.04 -24.78 1.19
C GLU A 1027 33.47 -25.11 2.63
N ASP A 1028 32.96 -26.20 3.20
CA ASP A 1028 33.37 -26.68 4.53
C ASP A 1028 34.86 -27.02 4.58
N LEU A 1029 35.37 -27.79 3.62
CA LEU A 1029 36.79 -28.15 3.52
C LEU A 1029 37.69 -26.91 3.56
N PHE A 1030 37.34 -25.85 2.85
CA PHE A 1030 38.13 -24.61 2.82
C PHE A 1030 37.99 -23.80 4.11
N ARG A 1031 36.78 -23.63 4.63
CA ARG A 1031 36.51 -22.79 5.82
C ARG A 1031 37.11 -23.37 7.09
N ARG A 1032 37.10 -24.69 7.25
CA ARG A 1032 37.66 -25.37 8.43
C ARG A 1032 39.15 -25.68 8.29
N ASP A 1033 39.75 -25.32 7.16
CA ASP A 1033 41.09 -25.73 6.78
C ASP A 1033 41.27 -27.26 6.91
N GLY A 1034 40.46 -28.00 6.16
CA GLY A 1034 40.45 -29.45 6.14
C GLY A 1034 41.65 -30.04 5.39
N SER A 1035 41.86 -31.35 5.55
CA SER A 1035 42.90 -32.05 4.81
C SER A 1035 42.46 -32.26 3.37
N VAL A 1036 43.28 -31.92 2.38
CA VAL A 1036 42.94 -32.12 0.96
C VAL A 1036 42.75 -33.59 0.58
N LEU A 1037 43.24 -34.52 1.40
CA LEU A 1037 43.01 -35.96 1.21
C LEU A 1037 41.56 -36.36 1.48
N GLU A 1038 40.80 -35.54 2.20
CA GLU A 1038 39.37 -35.74 2.43
C GLU A 1038 38.56 -35.68 1.12
N ILE A 1039 39.09 -35.01 0.09
CA ILE A 1039 38.51 -35.05 -1.26
C ILE A 1039 38.36 -36.51 -1.74
N LEU A 1040 39.32 -37.38 -1.42
CA LEU A 1040 39.27 -38.79 -1.80
C LEU A 1040 38.54 -39.66 -0.77
N ASP A 1041 38.80 -39.43 0.52
CA ASP A 1041 38.50 -40.38 1.60
C ASP A 1041 37.85 -39.72 2.83
N ALA A 1042 37.02 -38.68 2.64
CA ALA A 1042 36.22 -38.13 3.73
C ALA A 1042 35.24 -39.18 4.29
N ASP A 1043 34.97 -39.09 5.59
CA ASP A 1043 33.95 -39.90 6.29
C ASP A 1043 32.69 -39.10 6.62
N HIS A 1044 32.42 -38.04 5.86
CA HIS A 1044 31.26 -37.18 6.05
C HIS A 1044 30.73 -36.65 4.71
N THR A 1045 29.50 -36.14 4.71
CA THR A 1045 28.90 -35.37 3.61
C THR A 1045 27.86 -34.37 4.12
N PHE A 1046 27.20 -33.64 3.22
CA PHE A 1046 26.15 -32.67 3.52
C PHE A 1046 24.83 -33.12 2.91
N LEU A 1047 23.77 -33.18 3.72
CA LEU A 1047 22.47 -33.70 3.29
C LEU A 1047 21.32 -32.80 3.78
N ASN A 1048 20.31 -32.64 2.93
CA ASN A 1048 18.92 -32.32 3.28
C ASN A 1048 18.07 -33.61 3.22
N GLU A 1049 16.75 -33.52 3.48
CA GLU A 1049 15.85 -34.69 3.43
C GLU A 1049 15.83 -35.38 2.06
N THR A 1050 15.70 -34.62 0.97
CA THR A 1050 15.58 -35.16 -0.39
C THR A 1050 16.81 -35.98 -0.79
N LEU A 1051 18.02 -35.44 -0.57
CA LEU A 1051 19.27 -36.15 -0.90
C LEU A 1051 19.54 -37.32 0.05
N ALA A 1052 19.17 -37.19 1.33
CA ALA A 1052 19.26 -38.31 2.27
C ALA A 1052 18.38 -39.49 1.81
N ALA A 1053 17.15 -39.22 1.37
CA ALA A 1053 16.26 -40.23 0.81
C ALA A 1053 16.84 -40.87 -0.46
N HIS A 1054 17.44 -40.07 -1.36
CA HIS A 1054 18.13 -40.56 -2.55
C HIS A 1054 19.31 -41.49 -2.20
N TYR A 1055 19.99 -41.23 -1.09
CA TYR A 1055 21.09 -42.07 -0.59
C TYR A 1055 20.66 -43.24 0.28
N GLY A 1056 19.38 -43.35 0.65
CA GLY A 1056 18.90 -44.36 1.58
C GLY A 1056 19.41 -44.15 3.02
N ILE A 1057 19.57 -42.89 3.42
CA ILE A 1057 20.01 -42.47 4.75
C ILE A 1057 18.80 -41.98 5.54
N GLU A 1058 18.52 -42.64 6.67
CA GLU A 1058 17.38 -42.32 7.54
C GLU A 1058 17.76 -41.27 8.60
N GLY A 1059 16.77 -40.56 9.13
CA GLY A 1059 16.93 -39.66 10.29
C GLY A 1059 17.22 -38.19 9.97
N ILE A 1060 17.21 -37.79 8.70
CA ILE A 1060 17.31 -36.40 8.25
C ILE A 1060 15.94 -35.94 7.75
N THR A 1061 15.44 -34.81 8.27
CA THR A 1061 14.14 -34.24 7.90
C THR A 1061 14.22 -32.72 7.65
N GLY A 1062 13.37 -32.23 6.76
CA GLY A 1062 13.29 -30.84 6.30
C GLY A 1062 14.38 -30.45 5.28
N ASP A 1063 14.20 -29.26 4.71
CA ASP A 1063 15.04 -28.71 3.64
C ASP A 1063 16.41 -28.19 4.13
N GLU A 1064 16.61 -28.15 5.45
CA GLU A 1064 17.83 -27.67 6.10
C GLU A 1064 19.04 -28.60 5.86
N TRP A 1065 20.14 -28.00 5.40
CA TRP A 1065 21.39 -28.71 5.11
C TRP A 1065 22.19 -29.00 6.38
N ARG A 1066 22.66 -30.24 6.52
CA ARG A 1066 23.41 -30.70 7.71
C ARG A 1066 24.63 -31.51 7.32
N ARG A 1067 25.73 -31.30 8.04
CA ARG A 1067 26.91 -32.18 7.98
C ARG A 1067 26.57 -33.51 8.67
N VAL A 1068 26.82 -34.62 7.98
CA VAL A 1068 26.56 -35.98 8.47
C VAL A 1068 27.86 -36.78 8.41
N ASP A 1069 28.30 -37.30 9.55
CA ASP A 1069 29.51 -38.12 9.71
C ASP A 1069 29.22 -39.62 9.54
N GLU A 1070 30.27 -40.46 9.59
CA GLU A 1070 30.26 -41.92 9.43
C GLU A 1070 29.76 -42.41 8.06
N MET A 1071 30.00 -41.61 7.02
CA MET A 1071 29.48 -41.83 5.68
C MET A 1071 30.16 -42.96 4.91
N LYS A 1072 31.38 -43.37 5.27
CA LYS A 1072 32.04 -44.55 4.68
C LYS A 1072 31.26 -45.83 4.91
N GLN A 1073 30.60 -45.98 6.06
CA GLN A 1073 29.73 -47.14 6.35
C GLN A 1073 28.56 -47.26 5.37
N LYS A 1074 28.19 -46.15 4.72
CA LYS A 1074 27.15 -46.06 3.68
C LYS A 1074 27.74 -45.98 2.28
N SER A 1075 29.03 -46.29 2.09
CA SER A 1075 29.77 -46.13 0.84
C SER A 1075 29.77 -44.67 0.31
N ARG A 1076 29.55 -43.68 1.18
CA ARG A 1076 29.57 -42.24 0.88
C ARG A 1076 30.81 -41.57 1.46
N GLY A 1077 30.96 -40.27 1.23
CA GLY A 1077 32.11 -39.46 1.66
C GLY A 1077 33.19 -39.34 0.58
N GLY A 1078 33.75 -38.13 0.43
CA GLY A 1078 34.67 -37.79 -0.65
C GLY A 1078 33.98 -37.80 -2.02
N VAL A 1079 34.67 -37.29 -3.03
CA VAL A 1079 34.11 -37.03 -4.37
C VAL A 1079 33.77 -38.31 -5.13
N LEU A 1080 34.41 -39.44 -4.80
CA LEU A 1080 34.18 -40.73 -5.44
C LEU A 1080 32.78 -41.30 -5.16
N GLY A 1081 32.19 -40.93 -4.02
CA GLY A 1081 30.87 -41.39 -3.59
C GLY A 1081 29.74 -40.40 -3.84
N MET A 1082 30.03 -39.20 -4.36
CA MET A 1082 29.03 -38.15 -4.62
C MET A 1082 28.21 -38.47 -5.86
N ALA A 1083 26.89 -38.26 -5.78
CA ALA A 1083 26.02 -38.53 -6.93
C ALA A 1083 26.28 -37.61 -8.12
N THR A 1084 26.71 -36.37 -7.93
CA THR A 1084 27.09 -35.45 -9.02
C THR A 1084 28.13 -36.06 -9.94
N VAL A 1085 29.24 -36.52 -9.36
CA VAL A 1085 30.35 -37.16 -10.08
C VAL A 1085 29.88 -38.46 -10.72
N LEU A 1086 29.24 -39.34 -9.94
CA LEU A 1086 28.80 -40.65 -10.43
C LEU A 1086 27.80 -40.52 -11.59
N ALA A 1087 26.90 -39.55 -11.52
CA ALA A 1087 25.92 -39.26 -12.55
C ALA A 1087 26.56 -38.63 -13.78
N LYS A 1088 27.40 -37.60 -13.62
CA LYS A 1088 28.08 -36.93 -14.74
C LYS A 1088 28.98 -37.90 -15.52
N GLN A 1089 29.61 -38.85 -14.83
CA GLN A 1089 30.46 -39.87 -15.43
C GLN A 1089 29.71 -41.17 -15.79
N SER A 1090 28.44 -41.07 -16.19
CA SER A 1090 27.61 -42.22 -16.62
C SER A 1090 26.73 -41.84 -17.82
N GLY A 1091 26.31 -42.82 -18.62
CA GLY A 1091 25.38 -42.59 -19.73
C GLY A 1091 23.95 -42.26 -19.27
N ALA A 1092 23.05 -42.02 -20.23
CA ALA A 1092 21.66 -41.61 -19.95
C ALA A 1092 20.85 -42.68 -19.22
N THR A 1093 21.09 -43.96 -19.53
CA THR A 1093 20.29 -45.13 -19.08
C THR A 1093 21.10 -46.13 -18.25
N ARG A 1094 22.43 -45.99 -18.17
CA ARG A 1094 23.31 -46.97 -17.51
C ARG A 1094 24.62 -46.37 -17.01
N THR A 1095 25.30 -47.11 -16.14
CA THR A 1095 26.64 -46.78 -15.68
C THR A 1095 27.67 -46.90 -16.82
N SER A 1096 28.80 -46.21 -16.68
CA SER A 1096 29.93 -46.33 -17.60
C SER A 1096 31.24 -46.48 -16.82
N PRO A 1097 31.75 -47.71 -16.62
CA PRO A 1097 33.04 -47.95 -16.00
C PRO A 1097 34.18 -47.21 -16.72
N VAL A 1098 34.08 -47.09 -18.05
CA VAL A 1098 35.07 -46.40 -18.88
C VAL A 1098 35.12 -44.90 -18.53
N LEU A 1099 33.96 -44.22 -18.50
CA LEU A 1099 33.93 -42.77 -18.19
C LEU A 1099 34.35 -42.50 -16.73
N ARG A 1100 33.86 -43.30 -15.76
CA ARG A 1100 34.24 -43.18 -14.35
C ARG A 1100 35.74 -43.42 -14.15
N GLY A 1101 36.29 -44.44 -14.79
CA GLY A 1101 37.72 -44.75 -14.74
C GLY A 1101 38.56 -43.66 -15.39
N ASN A 1102 38.13 -43.14 -16.55
CA ASN A 1102 38.85 -42.08 -17.27
C ASN A 1102 38.91 -40.81 -16.42
N TRP A 1103 37.79 -40.45 -15.81
CA TRP A 1103 37.72 -39.31 -14.91
C TRP A 1103 38.68 -39.46 -13.71
N ILE A 1104 38.80 -40.65 -13.09
CA ILE A 1104 39.78 -40.84 -12.00
C ILE A 1104 41.21 -40.65 -12.52
N VAL A 1105 41.55 -41.26 -13.66
CA VAL A 1105 42.91 -41.26 -14.21
C VAL A 1105 43.35 -39.89 -14.70
N GLU A 1106 42.51 -39.18 -15.46
CA GLU A 1106 42.88 -37.88 -16.02
C GLU A 1106 42.60 -36.72 -15.05
N THR A 1107 41.43 -36.72 -14.39
CA THR A 1107 41.00 -35.59 -13.55
C THR A 1107 41.72 -35.59 -12.19
N LEU A 1108 41.75 -36.73 -11.50
CA LEU A 1108 42.31 -36.83 -10.14
C LEU A 1108 43.81 -37.17 -10.11
N LEU A 1109 44.31 -37.96 -11.07
CA LEU A 1109 45.71 -38.42 -11.09
C LEU A 1109 46.57 -37.69 -12.13
N GLY A 1110 45.99 -36.87 -13.00
CA GLY A 1110 46.72 -36.07 -13.98
C GLY A 1110 47.39 -36.86 -15.11
N GLU A 1111 47.09 -38.15 -15.25
CA GLU A 1111 47.66 -38.97 -16.33
C GLU A 1111 46.99 -38.63 -17.66
N LYS A 1112 47.77 -38.23 -18.68
CA LYS A 1112 47.22 -38.06 -20.03
C LYS A 1112 47.06 -39.39 -20.75
N LEU A 1113 45.85 -39.68 -21.23
CA LEU A 1113 45.57 -40.84 -22.06
C LEU A 1113 45.64 -40.45 -23.55
N PRO A 1114 46.05 -41.38 -24.44
CA PRO A 1114 46.03 -41.11 -25.88
C PRO A 1114 44.58 -41.03 -26.38
N ASN A 1115 44.34 -40.18 -27.39
CA ASN A 1115 43.02 -40.07 -28.02
C ASN A 1115 42.50 -41.44 -28.48
N PRO A 1116 41.19 -41.71 -28.34
CA PRO A 1116 40.60 -42.95 -28.82
C PRO A 1116 40.72 -43.06 -30.36
N PRO A 1117 40.83 -44.27 -30.93
CA PRO A 1117 40.84 -44.46 -32.38
C PRO A 1117 39.58 -43.88 -33.05
N ALA A 1118 39.72 -43.31 -34.24
CA ALA A 1118 38.61 -42.66 -34.96
C ALA A 1118 37.43 -43.59 -35.37
N THR A 1119 37.58 -44.90 -35.21
CA THR A 1119 36.61 -45.93 -35.62
C THR A 1119 36.02 -46.74 -34.46
N VAL A 1120 36.10 -46.25 -33.22
CA VAL A 1120 35.52 -46.94 -32.04
C VAL A 1120 33.98 -46.94 -32.14
N PRO A 1121 33.31 -48.10 -32.15
CA PRO A 1121 31.86 -48.17 -32.08
C PRO A 1121 31.37 -47.79 -30.67
N GLU A 1122 30.36 -46.93 -30.56
CA GLU A 1122 29.71 -46.65 -29.28
C GLU A 1122 29.11 -47.93 -28.67
N LEU A 1123 29.34 -48.14 -27.37
CA LEU A 1123 28.66 -49.20 -26.64
C LEU A 1123 27.14 -48.89 -26.62
N PRO A 1124 26.26 -49.83 -27.00
CA PRO A 1124 24.83 -49.57 -27.06
C PRO A 1124 24.25 -49.02 -25.74
N ASP A 1125 23.46 -47.96 -25.83
CA ASP A 1125 22.76 -47.37 -24.67
C ASP A 1125 21.54 -48.17 -24.19
N ALA A 1126 21.11 -49.18 -24.96
CA ALA A 1126 20.03 -50.06 -24.56
C ALA A 1126 20.53 -51.12 -23.55
N LEU A 1127 19.65 -51.53 -22.62
CA LEU A 1127 19.82 -52.74 -21.80
C LEU A 1127 20.32 -53.89 -22.68
N SER A 1128 21.38 -54.59 -22.25
CA SER A 1128 21.99 -55.67 -23.01
C SER A 1128 20.93 -56.64 -23.53
N ARG A 1129 20.70 -56.66 -24.85
CA ARG A 1129 19.82 -57.66 -25.51
C ARG A 1129 20.30 -59.09 -25.29
N GLU A 1130 21.58 -59.25 -24.95
CA GLU A 1130 22.26 -60.52 -24.74
C GLU A 1130 22.34 -60.94 -23.26
N GLY A 1131 21.71 -60.20 -22.34
CA GLY A 1131 21.70 -60.55 -20.90
C GLY A 1131 23.07 -60.48 -20.20
N LEU A 1132 23.97 -59.61 -20.66
CA LEU A 1132 25.27 -59.33 -20.04
C LEU A 1132 25.18 -58.16 -19.07
N THR A 1133 25.95 -58.24 -17.98
CA THR A 1133 26.15 -57.11 -17.07
C THR A 1133 26.95 -55.97 -17.73
N VAL A 1134 26.89 -54.76 -17.18
CA VAL A 1134 27.68 -53.62 -17.70
C VAL A 1134 29.18 -53.93 -17.73
N ARG A 1135 29.69 -54.61 -16.70
CA ARG A 1135 31.06 -55.12 -16.66
C ARG A 1135 31.36 -56.08 -17.80
N GLN A 1136 30.54 -57.12 -17.98
CA GLN A 1136 30.73 -58.12 -19.04
C GLN A 1136 30.66 -57.50 -20.44
N MET A 1137 29.80 -56.50 -20.64
CA MET A 1137 29.75 -55.73 -21.88
C MET A 1137 31.07 -54.97 -22.13
N THR A 1138 31.61 -54.34 -21.08
CA THR A 1138 32.89 -53.61 -21.15
C THR A 1138 34.05 -54.58 -21.42
N GLU A 1139 34.15 -55.68 -20.68
CA GLU A 1139 35.18 -56.72 -20.88
C GLU A 1139 35.12 -57.31 -22.31
N ARG A 1140 33.92 -57.52 -22.86
CA ARG A 1140 33.75 -57.96 -24.25
C ARG A 1140 34.22 -56.91 -25.25
N HIS A 1141 33.89 -55.63 -25.04
CA HIS A 1141 34.33 -54.53 -25.90
C HIS A 1141 35.85 -54.38 -25.93
N VAL A 1142 36.50 -54.68 -24.80
CA VAL A 1142 37.95 -54.52 -24.60
C VAL A 1142 38.73 -55.78 -25.00
N SER A 1143 38.05 -56.85 -25.45
CA SER A 1143 38.70 -58.06 -25.96
C SER A 1143 39.46 -57.85 -27.29
N GLU A 1144 39.22 -56.73 -27.97
CA GLU A 1144 39.98 -56.29 -29.15
C GLU A 1144 41.33 -55.66 -28.74
N GLU A 1145 42.42 -56.05 -29.42
CA GLU A 1145 43.80 -55.66 -29.05
C GLU A 1145 44.03 -54.13 -29.14
N SER A 1146 43.33 -53.44 -30.05
CA SER A 1146 43.39 -51.98 -30.19
C SER A 1146 42.76 -51.23 -29.01
N CYS A 1147 41.76 -51.82 -28.33
CA CYS A 1147 41.07 -51.21 -27.20
C CYS A 1147 41.73 -51.59 -25.86
N SER A 1148 42.24 -52.82 -25.73
CA SER A 1148 42.84 -53.33 -24.50
C SER A 1148 43.98 -52.46 -23.93
N ASN A 1149 44.83 -51.90 -24.79
CA ASN A 1149 46.00 -51.13 -24.38
C ASN A 1149 45.69 -49.91 -23.49
N CYS A 1150 44.55 -49.24 -23.72
CA CYS A 1150 44.13 -48.10 -22.91
C CYS A 1150 43.24 -48.53 -21.76
N HIS A 1151 42.25 -49.38 -22.03
CA HIS A 1151 41.23 -49.79 -21.05
C HIS A 1151 41.79 -50.53 -19.83
N VAL A 1152 42.90 -51.28 -19.97
CA VAL A 1152 43.59 -51.91 -18.83
C VAL A 1152 44.12 -50.87 -17.81
N ARG A 1153 44.28 -49.60 -18.21
CA ARG A 1153 44.64 -48.48 -17.33
C ARG A 1153 43.43 -47.76 -16.73
N ILE A 1154 42.23 -47.97 -17.28
CA ILE A 1154 41.04 -47.14 -17.04
C ILE A 1154 39.98 -47.95 -16.29
N ASP A 1155 39.52 -49.04 -16.91
CA ASP A 1155 38.33 -49.80 -16.49
C ASP A 1155 38.40 -50.33 -15.05
N PRO A 1156 39.55 -50.80 -14.52
CA PRO A 1156 39.61 -51.27 -13.14
C PRO A 1156 39.13 -50.23 -12.12
N PHE A 1157 39.41 -48.94 -12.35
CA PHE A 1157 38.94 -47.86 -11.49
C PHE A 1157 37.42 -47.70 -11.56
N GLY A 1158 36.84 -47.80 -12.76
CA GLY A 1158 35.40 -47.77 -12.97
C GLY A 1158 34.66 -48.97 -12.39
N PHE A 1159 35.22 -50.18 -12.52
CA PHE A 1159 34.64 -51.40 -11.96
C PHE A 1159 34.49 -51.33 -10.43
N ALA A 1160 35.45 -50.71 -9.74
CA ALA A 1160 35.34 -50.50 -8.30
C ALA A 1160 34.14 -49.63 -7.88
N LEU A 1161 33.58 -48.83 -8.79
CA LEU A 1161 32.43 -47.96 -8.57
C LEU A 1161 31.11 -48.55 -9.11
N GLU A 1162 31.09 -49.79 -9.60
CA GLU A 1162 29.88 -50.36 -10.20
C GLU A 1162 28.75 -50.61 -9.19
N SER A 1163 29.03 -50.59 -7.87
CA SER A 1163 28.01 -50.58 -6.81
C SER A 1163 27.16 -49.31 -6.76
N PHE A 1164 27.36 -48.35 -7.66
CA PHE A 1164 26.47 -47.20 -7.84
C PHE A 1164 25.81 -47.20 -9.21
N ASP A 1165 24.50 -46.94 -9.26
CA ASP A 1165 23.75 -46.79 -10.51
C ASP A 1165 24.08 -45.48 -11.25
N ALA A 1166 23.41 -45.22 -12.39
CA ALA A 1166 23.72 -44.10 -13.27
C ALA A 1166 23.37 -42.71 -12.70
N ILE A 1167 22.65 -42.65 -11.58
CA ILE A 1167 22.32 -41.43 -10.84
C ILE A 1167 22.91 -41.45 -9.41
N GLY A 1168 23.87 -42.36 -9.17
CA GLY A 1168 24.65 -42.41 -7.94
C GLY A 1168 23.99 -43.15 -6.78
N ARG A 1169 22.87 -43.86 -6.95
CA ARG A 1169 22.28 -44.68 -5.87
C ARG A 1169 23.05 -45.97 -5.67
N TYR A 1170 23.18 -46.42 -4.43
CA TYR A 1170 23.85 -47.69 -4.14
C TYR A 1170 23.01 -48.88 -4.64
N ARG A 1171 23.66 -49.89 -5.21
CA ARG A 1171 23.03 -51.12 -5.73
C ARG A 1171 23.90 -52.36 -5.48
N THR A 1172 23.25 -53.49 -5.25
CA THR A 1172 23.89 -54.82 -5.16
C THR A 1172 23.65 -55.67 -6.40
N GLU A 1173 22.65 -55.30 -7.22
CA GLU A 1173 22.28 -55.98 -8.45
C GLU A 1173 22.40 -55.05 -9.66
N ASP A 1174 22.75 -55.63 -10.81
CA ASP A 1174 22.78 -55.03 -12.13
C ASP A 1174 21.35 -54.65 -12.60
N LEU A 1175 21.24 -53.79 -13.63
CA LEU A 1175 20.00 -53.54 -14.37
C LEU A 1175 19.32 -54.83 -14.90
N ILE A 1176 20.04 -55.93 -15.09
CA ILE A 1176 19.50 -57.25 -15.48
C ILE A 1176 19.28 -58.21 -14.28
N GLY A 1177 19.43 -57.74 -13.04
CA GLY A 1177 19.19 -58.52 -11.82
C GLY A 1177 20.31 -59.50 -11.43
N GLN A 1178 21.51 -59.35 -11.99
CA GLN A 1178 22.69 -60.17 -11.62
C GLN A 1178 23.51 -59.46 -10.54
N PRO A 1179 24.23 -60.17 -9.64
CA PRO A 1179 25.08 -59.54 -8.64
C PRO A 1179 26.16 -58.64 -9.27
N VAL A 1180 26.39 -57.48 -8.67
CA VAL A 1180 27.46 -56.55 -9.12
C VAL A 1180 28.83 -57.06 -8.69
N ASP A 1181 29.79 -57.11 -9.62
CA ASP A 1181 31.20 -57.45 -9.35
C ASP A 1181 32.09 -56.21 -9.42
N THR A 1182 32.62 -55.81 -8.25
CA THR A 1182 33.50 -54.63 -8.09
C THR A 1182 34.97 -54.97 -7.93
N LEU A 1183 35.40 -56.21 -8.22
CA LEU A 1183 36.82 -56.58 -8.18
C LEU A 1183 37.60 -55.84 -9.27
N ALA A 1184 38.56 -55.02 -8.86
CA ALA A 1184 39.48 -54.32 -9.73
C ALA A 1184 40.85 -55.01 -9.74
N GLN A 1185 41.43 -55.19 -10.92
CA GLN A 1185 42.82 -55.62 -11.10
C GLN A 1185 43.53 -54.67 -12.05
N LEU A 1186 44.56 -53.98 -11.54
CA LEU A 1186 45.37 -53.04 -12.29
C LEU A 1186 46.44 -53.75 -13.13
N ARG A 1187 47.03 -53.00 -14.07
CA ARG A 1187 48.10 -53.47 -14.98
C ARG A 1187 49.33 -54.00 -14.25
N ASP A 1188 49.66 -53.41 -13.11
CA ASP A 1188 50.79 -53.79 -12.26
C ASP A 1188 50.51 -55.04 -11.39
N GLY A 1189 49.29 -55.57 -11.46
CA GLY A 1189 48.84 -56.72 -10.69
C GLY A 1189 48.17 -56.37 -9.36
N THR A 1190 48.10 -55.10 -8.97
CA THR A 1190 47.43 -54.65 -7.74
C THR A 1190 45.93 -54.96 -7.80
N ARG A 1191 45.38 -55.48 -6.70
CA ARG A 1191 43.97 -55.88 -6.59
C ARG A 1191 43.28 -55.18 -5.43
N PHE A 1192 42.08 -54.70 -5.66
CA PHE A 1192 41.20 -54.13 -4.63
C PHE A 1192 39.73 -54.32 -5.03
N THR A 1193 38.82 -54.17 -4.08
CA THR A 1193 37.38 -54.38 -4.29
C THR A 1193 36.59 -53.18 -3.81
N GLY A 1194 35.65 -52.73 -4.64
CA GLY A 1194 34.71 -51.66 -4.28
C GLY A 1194 35.36 -50.29 -4.03
N ILE A 1195 34.52 -49.34 -3.61
CA ILE A 1195 34.94 -47.96 -3.36
C ILE A 1195 35.96 -47.83 -2.22
N ASP A 1196 35.84 -48.62 -1.15
CA ASP A 1196 36.77 -48.52 -0.01
C ASP A 1196 38.17 -49.04 -0.37
N GLY A 1197 38.23 -50.10 -1.19
CA GLY A 1197 39.49 -50.58 -1.76
C GLY A 1197 40.13 -49.53 -2.68
N LEU A 1198 39.32 -48.85 -3.49
CA LEU A 1198 39.76 -47.77 -4.37
C LEU A 1198 40.29 -46.56 -3.57
N ARG A 1199 39.56 -46.08 -2.57
CA ARG A 1199 39.98 -45.00 -1.66
C ARG A 1199 41.31 -45.32 -1.00
N SER A 1200 41.41 -46.52 -0.43
CA SER A 1200 42.63 -47.02 0.21
C SER A 1200 43.81 -47.06 -0.78
N TYR A 1201 43.58 -47.49 -2.02
CA TYR A 1201 44.62 -47.50 -3.05
C TYR A 1201 45.07 -46.07 -3.41
N LEU A 1202 44.14 -45.14 -3.64
CA LEU A 1202 44.47 -43.77 -4.02
C LEU A 1202 45.22 -43.04 -2.89
N VAL A 1203 44.76 -43.15 -1.65
CA VAL A 1203 45.37 -42.48 -0.49
C VAL A 1203 46.73 -43.08 -0.10
N ASN A 1204 46.94 -44.38 -0.28
CA ASN A 1204 48.18 -45.03 0.19
C ASN A 1204 49.22 -45.24 -0.91
N GLN A 1205 48.82 -45.38 -2.18
CA GLN A 1205 49.73 -45.73 -3.28
C GLN A 1205 49.82 -44.65 -4.37
N ARG A 1206 48.76 -43.87 -4.59
CA ARG A 1206 48.70 -42.82 -5.63
C ARG A 1206 48.59 -41.40 -5.07
N ARG A 1207 48.85 -41.22 -3.77
CA ARG A 1207 48.67 -39.94 -3.06
C ARG A 1207 49.47 -38.81 -3.69
N ASN A 1208 50.72 -39.06 -4.05
CA ASN A 1208 51.59 -38.02 -4.58
C ASN A 1208 51.09 -37.52 -5.93
N ASP A 1209 50.61 -38.41 -6.80
CA ASP A 1209 50.04 -38.02 -8.10
C ASP A 1209 48.78 -37.16 -7.91
N PHE A 1210 47.93 -37.51 -6.93
CA PHE A 1210 46.77 -36.68 -6.57
C PHE A 1210 47.18 -35.31 -6.03
N LEU A 1211 48.18 -35.25 -5.15
CA LEU A 1211 48.66 -33.99 -4.58
C LEU A 1211 49.30 -33.10 -5.65
N GLU A 1212 50.11 -33.67 -6.55
CA GLU A 1212 50.71 -32.96 -7.68
C GLU A 1212 49.63 -32.40 -8.61
N GLN A 1213 48.65 -33.22 -8.98
CA GLN A 1213 47.53 -32.80 -9.81
C GLN A 1213 46.71 -31.68 -9.14
N LEU A 1214 46.36 -31.83 -7.86
CA LEU A 1214 45.67 -30.78 -7.09
C LEU A 1214 46.47 -29.48 -7.11
N CYS A 1215 47.78 -29.54 -6.83
CA CYS A 1215 48.64 -28.35 -6.79
C CYS A 1215 48.73 -27.68 -8.16
N ARG A 1216 48.89 -28.46 -9.24
CA ARG A 1216 48.91 -27.95 -10.61
C ARG A 1216 47.58 -27.29 -10.99
N LYS A 1217 46.43 -27.92 -10.69
CA LYS A 1217 45.11 -27.34 -10.93
C LYS A 1217 44.89 -26.05 -10.13
N LEU A 1218 45.22 -26.05 -8.85
CA LEU A 1218 45.04 -24.88 -7.99
C LEU A 1218 45.96 -23.72 -8.42
N LEU A 1219 47.20 -24.00 -8.79
CA LEU A 1219 48.14 -22.99 -9.28
C LEU A 1219 47.65 -22.38 -10.60
N GLY A 1220 47.23 -23.21 -11.57
CA GLY A 1220 46.69 -22.71 -12.84
C GLY A 1220 45.46 -21.83 -12.65
N PHE A 1221 44.54 -22.22 -11.76
CA PHE A 1221 43.38 -21.41 -11.41
C PHE A 1221 43.77 -20.10 -10.71
N ALA A 1222 44.72 -20.13 -9.76
CA ALA A 1222 45.15 -18.95 -9.02
C ALA A 1222 45.87 -17.92 -9.90
N LEU A 1223 46.71 -18.38 -10.84
CA LEU A 1223 47.43 -17.52 -11.78
C LEU A 1223 46.57 -17.12 -13.00
N GLY A 1224 45.47 -17.83 -13.26
CA GLY A 1224 44.62 -17.61 -14.43
C GLY A 1224 45.40 -17.75 -15.75
N ARG A 1225 46.36 -18.68 -15.80
CA ARG A 1225 47.15 -19.05 -16.97
C ARG A 1225 47.51 -20.54 -16.95
N THR A 1226 47.97 -21.06 -18.08
CA THR A 1226 48.50 -22.42 -18.16
C THR A 1226 49.73 -22.56 -17.25
N VAL A 1227 49.87 -23.69 -16.54
CA VAL A 1227 51.05 -23.98 -15.73
C VAL A 1227 52.20 -24.40 -16.64
N GLU A 1228 53.28 -23.65 -16.59
CA GLU A 1228 54.47 -23.80 -17.45
C GLU A 1228 55.46 -24.81 -16.84
N LEU A 1229 56.49 -25.18 -17.61
CA LEU A 1229 57.56 -26.06 -17.11
C LEU A 1229 58.34 -25.39 -15.95
N SER A 1230 58.55 -24.08 -16.02
CA SER A 1230 59.18 -23.23 -14.99
C SER A 1230 58.44 -23.23 -13.65
N ASP A 1231 57.17 -23.63 -13.63
CA ASP A 1231 56.34 -23.70 -12.41
C ASP A 1231 56.52 -25.02 -11.65
N GLN A 1232 57.12 -26.05 -12.26
CA GLN A 1232 57.26 -27.38 -11.63
C GLN A 1232 57.94 -27.32 -10.24
N PRO A 1233 59.02 -26.54 -10.02
CA PRO A 1233 59.62 -26.43 -8.68
C PRO A 1233 58.70 -25.81 -7.63
N LEU A 1234 57.75 -24.94 -8.05
CA LEU A 1234 56.73 -24.40 -7.15
C LEU A 1234 55.68 -25.46 -6.83
N VAL A 1235 55.25 -26.27 -7.82
CA VAL A 1235 54.34 -27.40 -7.59
C VAL A 1235 54.97 -28.40 -6.60
N ASP A 1236 56.24 -28.74 -6.78
CA ASP A 1236 56.97 -29.61 -5.86
C ASP A 1236 57.04 -29.02 -4.44
N ALA A 1237 57.25 -27.70 -4.33
CA ALA A 1237 57.22 -27.00 -3.04
C ALA A 1237 55.83 -27.01 -2.39
N MET A 1238 54.76 -26.87 -3.17
CA MET A 1238 53.38 -26.97 -2.67
C MET A 1238 53.10 -28.38 -2.12
N VAL A 1239 53.48 -29.44 -2.86
CA VAL A 1239 53.31 -30.83 -2.41
C VAL A 1239 54.09 -31.11 -1.13
N LYS A 1240 55.33 -30.61 -1.06
CA LYS A 1240 56.16 -30.71 0.14
C LYS A 1240 55.51 -29.99 1.33
N ASN A 1241 55.09 -28.74 1.16
CA ASN A 1241 54.46 -27.95 2.22
C ASN A 1241 53.13 -28.57 2.70
N LEU A 1242 52.32 -29.13 1.79
CA LEU A 1242 51.15 -29.91 2.16
C LEU A 1242 51.54 -31.10 3.05
N THR A 1243 52.58 -31.84 2.67
CA THR A 1243 53.05 -33.01 3.44
C THR A 1243 53.56 -32.62 4.84
N GLU A 1244 54.21 -31.47 4.98
CA GLU A 1244 54.74 -30.96 6.25
C GLU A 1244 53.67 -30.35 7.16
N ASN A 1245 52.51 -29.95 6.61
CA ASN A 1245 51.43 -29.28 7.32
C ASN A 1245 50.13 -30.11 7.31
N ASP A 1246 50.22 -31.42 7.56
CA ASP A 1246 49.07 -32.33 7.69
C ASP A 1246 48.06 -32.27 6.52
N PHE A 1247 48.55 -31.94 5.32
CA PHE A 1247 47.80 -31.78 4.07
C PHE A 1247 46.68 -30.72 4.16
N LYS A 1248 46.85 -29.72 5.00
CA LYS A 1248 45.90 -28.60 5.17
C LYS A 1248 45.79 -27.76 3.90
N PHE A 1249 44.56 -27.45 3.48
CA PHE A 1249 44.32 -26.69 2.25
C PHE A 1249 45.02 -25.31 2.28
N SER A 1250 45.00 -24.63 3.42
CA SER A 1250 45.65 -23.34 3.63
C SER A 1250 47.14 -23.37 3.26
N ALA A 1251 47.85 -24.48 3.51
CA ALA A 1251 49.28 -24.59 3.21
C ALA A 1251 49.58 -24.48 1.70
N ALA A 1252 48.70 -25.03 0.85
CA ALA A 1252 48.83 -24.87 -0.60
C ALA A 1252 48.56 -23.42 -1.04
N VAL A 1253 47.51 -22.81 -0.50
CA VAL A 1253 47.15 -21.40 -0.78
C VAL A 1253 48.28 -20.46 -0.34
N GLU A 1254 48.80 -20.61 0.88
CA GLU A 1254 49.90 -19.80 1.42
C GLU A 1254 51.17 -19.94 0.59
N THR A 1255 51.46 -21.15 0.10
CA THR A 1255 52.62 -21.39 -0.79
C THR A 1255 52.47 -20.62 -2.12
N ILE A 1256 51.28 -20.62 -2.72
CA ILE A 1256 50.99 -19.83 -3.93
C ILE A 1256 51.16 -18.34 -3.64
N LEU A 1257 50.55 -17.84 -2.56
CA LEU A 1257 50.59 -16.42 -2.21
C LEU A 1257 52.00 -15.90 -1.93
N HIS A 1258 52.89 -16.74 -1.39
CA HIS A 1258 54.30 -16.37 -1.19
C HIS A 1258 55.16 -16.49 -2.45
N SER A 1259 54.69 -17.17 -3.50
CA SER A 1259 55.45 -17.41 -4.71
C SER A 1259 55.77 -16.12 -5.47
N LYS A 1260 56.86 -16.14 -6.22
CA LYS A 1260 57.21 -15.05 -7.14
C LYS A 1260 56.15 -14.92 -8.24
N GLN A 1261 55.59 -16.04 -8.69
CA GLN A 1261 54.57 -16.08 -9.73
C GLN A 1261 53.28 -15.35 -9.38
N PHE A 1262 52.87 -15.40 -8.11
CA PHE A 1262 51.70 -14.68 -7.65
C PHE A 1262 51.98 -13.22 -7.29
N ARG A 1263 53.23 -12.86 -6.95
CA ARG A 1263 53.59 -11.54 -6.41
C ARG A 1263 54.34 -10.63 -7.38
N PHE A 1264 54.71 -11.13 -8.55
CA PHE A 1264 55.48 -10.39 -9.54
C PHE A 1264 54.88 -10.54 -10.95
N HIS A 1265 55.34 -9.69 -11.86
CA HIS A 1265 55.10 -9.69 -13.30
C HIS A 1265 56.44 -9.83 -14.02
N ARG A 1266 56.46 -10.54 -15.16
CA ARG A 1266 57.65 -10.57 -16.02
C ARG A 1266 57.87 -9.19 -16.65
N GLY A 1267 59.11 -8.72 -16.70
CA GLY A 1267 59.47 -7.45 -17.34
C GLY A 1267 59.05 -7.40 -18.82
N LEU A 1268 58.56 -6.25 -19.29
CA LEU A 1268 58.01 -6.08 -20.65
C LEU A 1268 58.98 -6.43 -21.79
N GLU A 1269 60.27 -6.19 -21.58
CA GLU A 1269 61.32 -6.40 -22.60
C GLU A 1269 62.04 -7.74 -22.42
N SER A 1270 61.63 -8.55 -21.43
CA SER A 1270 62.24 -9.84 -21.12
C SER A 1270 62.17 -10.79 -22.31
N THR A 1271 63.34 -11.26 -22.76
CA THR A 1271 63.52 -12.19 -23.88
C THR A 1271 63.60 -13.65 -23.45
N HIS A 1272 63.13 -14.02 -22.24
CA HIS A 1272 62.99 -15.43 -21.88
C HIS A 1272 62.18 -16.12 -23.00
N GLU A 1273 62.84 -16.99 -23.77
CA GLU A 1273 62.20 -17.77 -24.82
C GLU A 1273 61.13 -18.64 -24.16
N GLU A 1274 59.90 -18.61 -24.69
CA GLU A 1274 58.87 -19.59 -24.34
C GLU A 1274 59.42 -20.98 -24.70
N SER A 1275 60.04 -21.66 -23.74
CA SER A 1275 60.58 -23.01 -23.97
C SER A 1275 59.41 -23.95 -24.26
N LEU A 1276 59.38 -24.42 -25.51
CA LEU A 1276 58.40 -25.33 -26.14
C LEU A 1276 57.86 -26.47 -25.28
#